data_AF-A0A8C5FZL9-F1
#
_entry.id   AF-A0A8C5FZL9-F1
#
_cell.length_a   1.000
_cell.length_b   1.000
_cell.length_c   1.000
_cell.angle_alpha   90.00
_cell.angle_beta   90.00
_cell.angle_gamma   90.00
#
_symmetry.space_group_name_H-M   'P 1'
#
loop_
_entity.id
_entity.type
_entity.pdbx_description
1 polymer ?
#
loop_
_entity_poly.entity_id
_entity_poly.type
_entity_poly.pdbx_seq_one_letter_code
_entity_poly.pdbx_strand_id
1 'polypeptide(L)'
;MDQEDTVKEQHEIQTKAESTMKQITTAGPEPGPEPGPGPEPEPEPEPEPGPEPGPGPGPGPGPGPEPGPEPGPEPEPGPSCVSFRSDPSKDIITDFKGDLSTDPRTELRLIEPGPEPGPSCVSYRSDPSKDIITDFKGDLSTDPRTELRLIEPGPEPGPSCVSYRSDASKDIFTDFKGDLSTDPLTELRLTEPGPEPGPSCVSYRSDASKDIFTDFKGDLSTDPRSLGVNGSSGAEPDSIFMLLEDNIISFVKAELKHMQNIVDGDNPECSESQMEGEDDKQRRSSREAFLNITLYFLKRMKQEKLAERLQSSTKAHRYQCQLKSKLKKKFQCVSEGVAKAGSPTLLKEIFTELYITEGGTGEVNQEHEVRQIETASRRSDTAETAITLEELFKAPPRKHRPIRTVMTKGVAGIGKTLLTHKFTVDWAEDKAQQEVHYTFPLTFRELNMLRGRSFSLVGLVHHFFSGSKEAGIYSFQDSQLLFILDGLDECRLPLDFLSTQTLTDVSESTSVEVLLINLIRGELLPSARLWITTRPAAANQIPPECVDMVTEVRGFTDPQKEEYFSRRSTDEEQVSKIMSHIRTCRSLHIMCHIPLFCWITATVLEDVFKSREEGELPRTLTQIYSHYMVLQNKVKNVKFDGGAATDPHWSPQSRKMMESLGKLAFEQLQKGNLIFYESDLTECGMDLKAASVCSGVFTQVFREESNLYQDKIFTFIHLSLQEFLAALHVHQTFISSNVNLLSNQPLKRKKKKNSSKMLASKKKTLNLLHQSAVDEALRSPNGHLDLFLRFLLGLSLPTNQRLLQGLLTQTGSDSQTNQRTVKYIKEKLSESLSTERSINLFHCLNEVNDRSLLEQIQQSMRSRRLSTEDLSPAQWSALVFILLSSEEHLDVFNLKRFSPSEKAFLKLLPVVKASKKAELSFCGLSERSCAALSSVLSSQSSSLKHLDLSNNDLQDSGVKLLCEGLRSPHCKLDSLRLSFCGLSERSCAALSSVLSSQSSSLKHLDLSNNDLQDSGVKLLCEGLKSPHCKLDSLSLSGCVITRVGGASLAAALCFNSSSMRELDLSYNHPGDSAVKLLSQQLHNLRADHGGEQRIKAGVRKYFCHIHLDTNSINTNLRLSDNSRTVTRVEEKQLYPDHKDRFDYCWQVLCSTGLTGRYYWEVERNGNVYIAVSYGRIRRKGNSSDCVFGRNDQSWSLNCFSGFYSFSHKNKDTRISSCRSSGRVGVYVDCPAGRLSFYEVSSDSLRHIHTTCTSFTEPLYPGFMFWSIDSSVSLSPL
;
A
#
# COMPACT_ATOMS: atom_id res chain seq x y z
N MET A 1 -13.88 17.71 82.62
CA MET A 1 -12.72 18.58 82.88
C MET A 1 -11.49 17.72 82.65
N ASP A 2 -10.76 18.07 81.59
CA ASP A 2 -9.33 18.40 81.62
C ASP A 2 -8.42 17.29 82.17
N GLN A 3 -7.72 16.52 81.32
CA GLN A 3 -6.54 16.86 80.48
C GLN A 3 -5.22 16.78 81.24
N GLU A 4 -4.20 16.19 80.57
CA GLU A 4 -2.77 16.13 80.95
C GLU A 4 -2.53 15.34 82.26
N ASP A 5 -1.67 14.31 82.32
CA ASP A 5 -0.38 14.07 81.65
C ASP A 5 -0.27 12.58 81.19
N THR A 6 0.24 12.23 80.01
CA THR A 6 1.65 12.27 79.52
C THR A 6 2.42 10.94 79.72
N VAL A 7 2.33 10.10 78.67
CA VAL A 7 3.46 9.48 77.94
C VAL A 7 4.47 8.58 78.70
N LYS A 8 4.61 7.32 78.22
CA LYS A 8 5.67 6.32 78.49
C LYS A 8 5.69 5.60 79.86
N GLU A 9 4.68 4.78 80.17
CA GLU A 9 4.94 3.56 80.98
C GLU A 9 3.93 2.39 80.80
N GLN A 10 3.18 2.33 79.70
CA GLN A 10 2.19 1.25 79.45
C GLN A 10 2.29 0.65 78.05
N HIS A 11 3.37 -0.06 77.74
CA HIS A 11 3.45 -0.84 76.49
C HIS A 11 4.20 -2.19 76.57
N GLU A 12 4.58 -2.66 77.77
CA GLU A 12 5.42 -3.87 77.94
C GLU A 12 4.79 -4.96 78.85
N ILE A 13 3.57 -4.77 79.35
CA ILE A 13 2.88 -5.75 80.23
C ILE A 13 1.42 -6.02 79.80
N GLN A 14 1.21 -6.53 78.56
CA GLN A 14 -0.09 -7.14 78.21
C GLN A 14 0.00 -8.28 77.18
N THR A 15 1.04 -9.11 77.26
CA THR A 15 1.26 -10.24 76.34
C THR A 15 1.83 -11.50 77.00
N LYS A 16 1.54 -11.73 78.31
CA LYS A 16 1.95 -12.99 78.98
C LYS A 16 1.10 -13.53 80.14
N ALA A 17 -0.20 -13.25 80.11
CA ALA A 17 -1.27 -14.05 80.71
C ALA A 17 -2.47 -13.95 79.74
N GLU A 18 -3.36 -14.94 79.57
CA GLU A 18 -3.67 -16.08 80.43
C GLU A 18 -3.69 -17.42 79.63
N SER A 19 -2.56 -18.11 79.54
CA SER A 19 -2.49 -19.47 78.95
C SER A 19 -2.59 -20.54 80.04
N THR A 20 -3.59 -20.47 80.94
CA THR A 20 -3.74 -21.43 82.05
C THR A 20 -5.19 -21.61 82.52
N MET A 21 -6.02 -22.29 81.74
CA MET A 21 -6.96 -23.29 82.30
C MET A 21 -7.61 -24.18 81.20
N LYS A 22 -7.25 -25.47 81.21
CA LYS A 22 -8.11 -26.56 80.74
C LYS A 22 -8.38 -27.45 81.95
N GLN A 23 -9.64 -27.68 82.33
CA GLN A 23 -10.14 -28.96 82.88
C GLN A 23 -11.65 -28.93 83.24
N ILE A 24 -12.35 -30.02 82.89
CA ILE A 24 -13.39 -30.74 83.69
C ILE A 24 -14.76 -30.06 83.95
N THR A 25 -15.67 -30.22 82.99
CA THR A 25 -16.99 -30.93 83.03
C THR A 25 -17.91 -31.04 84.28
N THR A 26 -19.21 -31.22 83.94
CA THR A 26 -20.30 -32.07 84.54
C THR A 26 -21.28 -31.58 85.64
N ALA A 27 -22.54 -31.34 85.23
CA ALA A 27 -23.87 -31.66 85.84
C ALA A 27 -24.96 -30.72 85.25
N GLY A 28 -26.24 -31.05 84.97
CA GLY A 28 -27.07 -32.27 85.08
C GLY A 28 -28.26 -32.25 84.06
N PRO A 29 -29.27 -33.16 84.13
CA PRO A 29 -29.92 -33.70 82.90
C PRO A 29 -31.47 -33.53 82.70
N GLU A 30 -31.91 -33.73 81.44
CA GLU A 30 -33.16 -34.36 80.87
C GLU A 30 -34.60 -34.06 81.41
N PRO A 31 -35.72 -34.26 80.64
CA PRO A 31 -35.97 -35.29 79.59
C PRO A 31 -36.77 -34.87 78.30
N GLY A 32 -37.08 -35.85 77.43
CA GLY A 32 -38.03 -35.76 76.28
C GLY A 32 -39.41 -36.41 76.57
N PRO A 33 -40.20 -36.96 75.59
CA PRO A 33 -39.90 -37.21 74.16
C PRO A 33 -41.05 -36.94 73.11
N GLU A 34 -40.81 -37.28 71.83
CA GLU A 34 -41.76 -37.65 70.74
C GLU A 34 -42.81 -36.63 70.16
N PRO A 35 -43.37 -36.87 68.95
CA PRO A 35 -42.86 -37.52 67.72
C PRO A 35 -43.01 -36.62 66.46
N GLY A 36 -42.66 -37.10 65.25
CA GLY A 36 -42.75 -36.32 63.98
C GLY A 36 -43.40 -37.06 62.79
N PRO A 37 -43.44 -36.47 61.57
CA PRO A 37 -43.83 -37.15 60.33
C PRO A 37 -42.70 -37.23 59.26
N GLY A 38 -42.97 -37.96 58.16
CA GLY A 38 -42.03 -38.26 57.06
C GLY A 38 -42.18 -37.42 55.77
N PRO A 39 -41.60 -37.87 54.63
CA PRO A 39 -41.38 -37.08 53.41
C PRO A 39 -42.36 -37.37 52.24
N GLU A 40 -42.55 -36.39 51.34
CA GLU A 40 -43.23 -36.50 50.02
C GLU A 40 -43.04 -35.17 49.21
N PRO A 41 -43.37 -35.05 47.90
CA PRO A 41 -42.65 -35.61 46.75
C PRO A 41 -42.26 -34.54 45.68
N GLU A 42 -41.71 -34.96 44.52
CA GLU A 42 -41.42 -34.10 43.35
C GLU A 42 -42.64 -33.91 42.41
N PRO A 43 -42.72 -32.77 41.69
CA PRO A 43 -43.56 -32.61 40.49
C PRO A 43 -42.75 -32.50 39.17
N GLU A 44 -43.27 -33.08 38.09
CA GLU A 44 -42.70 -33.07 36.73
C GLU A 44 -43.01 -31.78 35.91
N PRO A 45 -42.36 -31.54 34.75
CA PRO A 45 -42.30 -30.21 34.10
C PRO A 45 -43.23 -30.00 32.90
N GLU A 46 -43.61 -28.74 32.64
CA GLU A 46 -44.19 -28.21 31.38
C GLU A 46 -44.12 -26.66 31.38
N PRO A 47 -44.21 -25.95 30.23
CA PRO A 47 -43.73 -26.26 28.87
C PRO A 47 -42.78 -25.15 28.33
N GLU A 48 -42.30 -25.27 27.08
CA GLU A 48 -41.49 -24.23 26.41
C GLU A 48 -42.32 -22.98 26.01
N PRO A 49 -41.78 -21.74 26.16
CA PRO A 49 -42.32 -20.57 25.50
C PRO A 49 -41.88 -20.51 24.03
N GLY A 50 -42.84 -20.38 23.11
CA GLY A 50 -42.58 -20.24 21.67
C GLY A 50 -41.98 -18.89 21.26
N PRO A 51 -41.68 -18.70 19.96
CA PRO A 51 -40.96 -17.51 19.47
C PRO A 51 -41.82 -16.24 19.53
N GLU A 52 -41.28 -15.18 20.15
CA GLU A 52 -41.89 -13.84 20.11
C GLU A 52 -41.69 -13.13 18.76
N PRO A 53 -42.55 -12.15 18.41
CA PRO A 53 -42.66 -11.66 17.02
C PRO A 53 -41.58 -10.65 16.61
N GLY A 54 -41.39 -10.50 15.29
CA GLY A 54 -40.55 -9.45 14.72
C GLY A 54 -41.06 -8.02 14.99
N PRO A 55 -40.17 -7.01 14.93
CA PRO A 55 -40.48 -5.65 15.37
C PRO A 55 -41.48 -4.93 14.44
N GLY A 56 -42.67 -4.63 14.96
CA GLY A 56 -43.60 -3.68 14.35
C GLY A 56 -43.15 -2.22 14.54
N PRO A 57 -43.65 -1.27 13.72
CA PRO A 57 -43.20 0.12 13.74
C PRO A 57 -43.69 0.88 14.98
N GLY A 58 -42.80 1.67 15.58
CA GLY A 58 -43.14 2.58 16.68
C GLY A 58 -43.95 3.81 16.22
N PRO A 59 -44.74 4.44 17.12
CA PRO A 59 -45.59 5.58 16.79
C PRO A 59 -44.80 6.87 16.59
N GLY A 60 -45.31 7.74 15.70
CA GLY A 60 -44.74 9.08 15.47
C GLY A 60 -45.02 10.09 16.61
N PRO A 61 -44.22 11.16 16.72
CA PRO A 61 -44.32 12.13 17.81
C PRO A 61 -45.53 13.07 17.67
N GLY A 62 -46.21 13.33 18.79
CA GLY A 62 -47.19 14.41 18.93
C GLY A 62 -46.55 15.77 19.23
N PRO A 63 -47.26 16.90 19.03
CA PRO A 63 -46.63 18.22 18.93
C PRO A 63 -46.59 19.06 20.22
N GLY A 64 -45.62 19.99 20.28
CA GLY A 64 -45.65 21.21 21.10
C GLY A 64 -44.28 21.61 21.67
N PRO A 65 -44.09 22.86 22.12
CA PRO A 65 -44.89 24.07 21.91
C PRO A 65 -44.25 25.05 20.88
N GLU A 66 -44.90 26.17 20.58
CA GLU A 66 -44.35 27.24 19.73
C GLU A 66 -43.26 28.07 20.49
N PRO A 67 -42.18 28.52 19.81
CA PRO A 67 -41.21 29.47 20.38
C PRO A 67 -41.72 30.92 20.36
N GLY A 68 -41.28 31.71 21.34
CA GLY A 68 -41.41 33.18 21.30
C GLY A 68 -40.39 33.87 20.38
N PRO A 69 -40.47 35.20 20.20
CA PRO A 69 -39.67 35.94 19.23
C PRO A 69 -38.17 36.03 19.57
N GLU A 70 -37.36 36.17 18.53
CA GLU A 70 -35.90 36.13 18.56
C GLU A 70 -35.23 37.33 19.27
N PRO A 71 -34.19 37.09 20.08
CA PRO A 71 -33.05 37.99 20.23
C PRO A 71 -32.10 37.83 19.04
N GLY A 72 -31.53 38.93 18.54
CA GLY A 72 -30.59 38.90 17.41
C GLY A 72 -29.22 38.27 17.72
N PRO A 73 -28.42 37.92 16.69
CA PRO A 73 -27.19 37.14 16.85
C PRO A 73 -26.00 37.95 17.37
N GLU A 74 -25.38 37.46 18.45
CA GLU A 74 -23.97 37.72 18.78
C GLU A 74 -23.07 36.58 18.25
N PRO A 75 -21.78 36.82 17.97
CA PRO A 75 -20.95 35.93 17.15
C PRO A 75 -20.41 34.70 17.89
N GLU A 76 -20.41 33.54 17.22
CA GLU A 76 -19.79 32.30 17.74
C GLU A 76 -18.24 32.31 17.66
N PRO A 77 -17.55 31.48 18.46
CA PRO A 77 -16.10 31.55 18.63
C PRO A 77 -15.29 30.91 17.49
N GLY A 78 -14.16 31.52 17.15
CA GLY A 78 -13.21 30.97 16.16
C GLY A 78 -12.48 29.69 16.63
N PRO A 79 -11.94 28.89 15.69
CA PRO A 79 -11.38 27.56 15.97
C PRO A 79 -10.10 27.61 16.84
N SER A 80 -10.02 26.68 17.79
CA SER A 80 -8.99 26.64 18.83
C SER A 80 -7.63 26.09 18.35
N CYS A 81 -6.73 26.97 17.92
CA CYS A 81 -5.33 26.60 17.67
C CYS A 81 -4.55 26.40 18.98
N VAL A 82 -4.26 25.14 19.34
CA VAL A 82 -3.44 24.80 20.52
C VAL A 82 -1.97 25.09 20.26
N SER A 83 -1.53 26.33 20.56
CA SER A 83 -0.13 26.73 20.54
C SER A 83 0.46 26.70 21.95
N PHE A 84 1.56 25.97 22.14
CA PHE A 84 2.33 26.01 23.39
C PHE A 84 3.09 27.33 23.47
N ARG A 85 2.63 28.26 24.32
CA ARG A 85 3.46 29.37 24.82
C ARG A 85 4.15 28.95 26.11
N SER A 86 5.46 29.18 26.18
CA SER A 86 6.25 29.11 27.41
C SER A 86 6.42 30.51 27.98
N ASP A 87 5.90 30.75 29.19
CA ASP A 87 6.01 32.04 29.87
C ASP A 87 7.32 32.19 30.67
N PRO A 88 7.72 33.44 31.02
CA PRO A 88 9.12 33.76 31.29
C PRO A 88 9.56 33.72 32.77
N SER A 89 10.86 33.50 32.98
CA SER A 89 11.56 33.68 34.26
C SER A 89 12.82 34.54 34.09
N LYS A 90 13.10 35.43 35.05
CA LYS A 90 14.16 36.45 34.98
C LYS A 90 15.50 36.03 35.60
N ASP A 91 16.57 36.61 35.07
CA ASP A 91 17.79 37.12 35.72
C ASP A 91 18.34 36.41 36.98
N ILE A 92 19.44 35.66 36.82
CA ILE A 92 20.59 35.66 37.76
C ILE A 92 21.89 35.67 36.94
N ILE A 93 22.89 36.44 37.38
CA ILE A 93 24.19 36.64 36.71
C ILE A 93 25.32 35.95 37.50
N THR A 94 26.21 35.23 36.80
CA THR A 94 27.63 35.05 37.19
C THR A 94 28.50 34.73 35.97
N ASP A 95 29.60 35.46 35.79
CA ASP A 95 30.58 35.32 34.69
C ASP A 95 31.56 34.14 34.86
N PHE A 96 32.24 33.72 33.77
CA PHE A 96 33.66 34.06 33.51
C PHE A 96 34.28 33.42 32.24
N LYS A 97 34.75 34.26 31.30
CA LYS A 97 35.85 34.14 30.29
C LYS A 97 36.01 32.88 29.41
N GLY A 98 36.49 32.98 28.16
CA GLY A 98 36.98 34.13 27.38
C GLY A 98 36.94 33.83 25.86
N ASP A 99 36.84 34.85 25.00
CA ASP A 99 37.98 35.46 24.26
C ASP A 99 38.46 34.62 23.04
N LEU A 100 38.52 35.09 21.78
CA LEU A 100 38.35 36.45 21.23
C LEU A 100 37.92 36.43 19.73
N SER A 101 37.33 37.56 19.29
CA SER A 101 37.15 38.18 17.95
C SER A 101 37.85 37.60 16.68
N THR A 102 37.39 37.81 15.44
CA THR A 102 36.85 39.08 14.83
C THR A 102 35.83 38.90 13.69
N ASP A 103 34.87 39.82 13.61
CA ASP A 103 34.08 40.24 12.42
C ASP A 103 34.61 41.61 11.91
N PRO A 104 34.28 42.10 10.69
CA PRO A 104 33.24 43.14 10.62
C PRO A 104 32.38 43.23 9.32
N ARG A 105 31.05 43.11 9.48
CA ARG A 105 29.98 43.96 8.83
C ARG A 105 29.78 43.79 7.29
N THR A 106 28.69 44.25 6.64
CA THR A 106 27.76 45.38 6.92
C THR A 106 26.39 45.20 6.22
N GLU A 107 25.28 45.46 6.93
CA GLU A 107 23.98 46.11 6.56
C GLU A 107 23.30 45.91 5.16
N LEU A 108 21.97 46.08 4.94
CA LEU A 108 20.75 46.21 5.77
C LEU A 108 19.48 46.06 4.87
N ARG A 109 18.31 45.98 5.54
CA ARG A 109 16.92 46.38 5.12
C ARG A 109 15.90 45.26 4.86
N LEU A 110 14.82 45.35 5.63
CA LEU A 110 13.49 44.80 5.36
C LEU A 110 12.64 45.89 4.68
N ILE A 111 11.78 45.52 3.74
CA ILE A 111 10.63 46.32 3.26
C ILE A 111 9.46 45.35 3.02
N GLU A 112 8.24 45.79 3.31
CA GLU A 112 6.99 45.02 3.24
C GLU A 112 6.42 44.90 1.81
N PRO A 113 5.55 43.92 1.52
CA PRO A 113 4.92 43.76 0.21
C PRO A 113 3.82 44.81 -0.06
N GLY A 114 3.79 45.34 -1.28
CA GLY A 114 2.76 46.24 -1.82
C GLY A 114 2.28 45.77 -3.21
N PRO A 115 1.11 46.23 -3.68
CA PRO A 115 0.25 45.42 -4.56
C PRO A 115 0.52 45.52 -6.07
N GLU A 116 -0.10 44.58 -6.80
CA GLU A 116 -0.19 44.55 -8.26
C GLU A 116 -0.97 45.75 -8.85
N PRO A 117 -0.63 46.12 -10.09
CA PRO A 117 -1.58 46.69 -11.05
C PRO A 117 -1.80 45.76 -12.27
N GLY A 118 -3.04 45.69 -12.75
CA GLY A 118 -3.48 44.81 -13.85
C GLY A 118 -3.13 45.27 -15.29
N PRO A 119 -3.61 44.55 -16.31
CA PRO A 119 -3.01 44.55 -17.66
C PRO A 119 -3.65 45.47 -18.71
N SER A 120 -2.84 45.96 -19.65
CA SER A 120 -3.21 46.50 -20.98
C SER A 120 -1.92 46.80 -21.79
N CYS A 121 -1.87 46.95 -23.13
CA CYS A 121 -2.70 46.44 -24.24
C CYS A 121 -1.91 46.54 -25.58
N VAL A 122 -2.13 45.60 -26.49
CA VAL A 122 -2.15 45.72 -27.98
C VAL A 122 -1.11 46.63 -28.70
N SER A 123 -0.28 46.04 -29.59
CA SER A 123 -0.23 46.41 -31.03
C SER A 123 0.74 45.58 -31.89
N TYR A 124 0.44 45.48 -33.20
CA TYR A 124 1.26 44.87 -34.26
C TYR A 124 2.07 45.93 -35.03
N ARG A 125 3.26 45.57 -35.54
CA ARG A 125 3.86 45.86 -36.88
C ARG A 125 5.35 45.45 -36.88
N SER A 126 5.78 44.44 -37.63
CA SER A 126 6.02 44.34 -39.09
C SER A 126 7.38 44.90 -39.54
N ASP A 127 8.15 44.08 -40.26
CA ASP A 127 9.48 44.37 -40.82
C ASP A 127 9.51 45.63 -41.74
N PRO A 128 10.70 46.23 -41.97
CA PRO A 128 11.54 45.72 -43.06
C PRO A 128 13.07 45.72 -42.82
N SER A 129 13.69 44.60 -43.17
CA SER A 129 14.96 44.39 -43.93
C SER A 129 16.03 45.51 -44.07
N LYS A 130 17.31 45.07 -44.15
CA LYS A 130 18.30 45.22 -45.26
C LYS A 130 19.74 45.67 -44.89
N ASP A 131 20.65 45.34 -45.82
CA ASP A 131 21.90 46.03 -46.19
C ASP A 131 23.17 45.93 -45.26
N ILE A 132 24.42 45.79 -45.76
CA ILE A 132 24.95 45.43 -47.11
C ILE A 132 26.45 44.99 -47.11
N ILE A 133 26.86 44.21 -48.12
CA ILE A 133 28.20 43.96 -48.77
C ILE A 133 29.55 44.14 -48.00
N THR A 134 30.39 43.08 -47.99
CA THR A 134 31.78 42.94 -48.55
C THR A 134 32.34 41.56 -48.11
N ASP A 135 32.82 40.59 -48.89
CA ASP A 135 33.41 40.43 -50.25
C ASP A 135 34.97 40.33 -50.28
N PHE A 136 35.49 39.60 -51.29
CA PHE A 136 36.89 39.30 -51.69
C PHE A 136 37.71 38.17 -50.99
N LYS A 137 38.08 37.17 -51.82
CA LYS A 137 39.40 36.49 -52.09
C LYS A 137 40.39 36.20 -50.93
N GLY A 138 41.26 35.17 -51.00
CA GLY A 138 41.51 34.16 -52.04
C GLY A 138 42.93 33.56 -51.96
N ASP A 139 43.19 32.53 -52.77
CA ASP A 139 44.49 31.95 -53.17
C ASP A 139 45.42 31.18 -52.17
N LEU A 140 45.63 29.90 -52.48
CA LEU A 140 46.91 29.20 -52.81
C LEU A 140 48.22 29.52 -52.04
N SER A 141 49.20 28.62 -51.89
CA SER A 141 49.29 27.13 -51.95
C SER A 141 50.73 26.70 -51.57
N THR A 142 50.95 25.45 -51.15
CA THR A 142 52.20 24.70 -51.47
C THR A 142 52.05 23.20 -51.21
N ASP A 143 52.68 22.41 -52.09
CA ASP A 143 52.65 20.94 -52.18
C ASP A 143 54.11 20.41 -52.12
N PRO A 144 54.40 19.09 -52.13
CA PRO A 144 54.88 18.56 -53.42
C PRO A 144 54.61 17.06 -53.73
N ARG A 145 53.87 16.85 -54.83
CA ARG A 145 54.04 15.84 -55.90
C ARG A 145 53.78 14.36 -55.54
N THR A 146 53.26 13.52 -56.45
CA THR A 146 53.58 13.44 -57.89
C THR A 146 52.44 12.80 -58.71
N GLU A 147 51.95 13.49 -59.77
CA GLU A 147 51.36 12.99 -61.05
C GLU A 147 50.16 11.98 -61.06
N LEU A 148 49.23 11.93 -62.04
CA LEU A 148 48.85 12.82 -63.16
C LEU A 148 47.43 12.48 -63.70
N ARG A 149 46.84 13.43 -64.47
CA ARG A 149 45.76 13.28 -65.50
C ARG A 149 44.32 12.88 -65.08
N LEU A 150 43.52 13.93 -64.82
CA LEU A 150 42.38 14.40 -65.65
C LEU A 150 41.52 13.38 -66.43
N ILE A 151 40.18 13.44 -66.23
CA ILE A 151 39.17 13.85 -67.25
C ILE A 151 37.75 13.88 -66.60
N GLU A 152 36.99 14.95 -66.86
CA GLU A 152 35.52 15.08 -66.67
C GLU A 152 34.82 15.06 -68.06
N PRO A 153 33.48 15.01 -68.23
CA PRO A 153 32.36 15.00 -67.25
C PRO A 153 31.31 13.89 -67.51
N GLY A 154 30.16 13.90 -66.83
CA GLY A 154 28.98 13.08 -67.18
C GLY A 154 27.75 13.31 -66.26
N PRO A 155 26.50 13.29 -66.78
CA PRO A 155 25.29 13.62 -66.00
C PRO A 155 24.54 12.39 -65.45
N GLU A 156 23.33 12.63 -64.91
CA GLU A 156 22.32 11.63 -64.55
C GLU A 156 22.05 10.59 -65.66
N PRO A 157 21.50 9.42 -65.29
CA PRO A 157 20.14 9.17 -65.76
C PRO A 157 19.17 8.68 -64.66
N GLY A 158 17.88 8.86 -64.97
CA GLY A 158 16.76 8.28 -64.25
C GLY A 158 16.52 6.78 -64.55
N PRO A 159 15.29 6.27 -64.34
CA PRO A 159 15.07 4.86 -64.01
C PRO A 159 14.72 3.95 -65.19
N SER A 160 15.16 2.68 -65.11
CA SER A 160 14.41 1.52 -65.59
C SER A 160 14.98 0.19 -65.06
N CYS A 161 14.09 -0.76 -64.78
CA CYS A 161 14.01 -2.16 -65.28
C CYS A 161 15.29 -2.88 -65.82
N VAL A 162 15.41 -4.22 -65.85
CA VAL A 162 14.39 -5.30 -65.89
C VAL A 162 14.97 -6.65 -65.43
N SER A 163 14.18 -7.48 -64.71
CA SER A 163 14.19 -8.96 -64.82
C SER A 163 15.50 -9.73 -64.46
N TYR A 164 15.63 -11.07 -64.55
CA TYR A 164 14.75 -12.19 -64.93
C TYR A 164 15.29 -13.51 -64.30
N ARG A 165 14.44 -14.54 -64.14
CA ARG A 165 14.76 -15.99 -64.01
C ARG A 165 15.62 -16.38 -62.78
N SER A 166 15.08 -17.08 -61.79
CA SER A 166 14.72 -18.52 -61.78
C SER A 166 15.94 -19.44 -61.92
N ASP A 167 16.04 -20.44 -61.04
CA ASP A 167 15.78 -21.82 -61.44
C ASP A 167 15.61 -22.77 -60.21
N ALA A 168 15.05 -23.94 -60.51
CA ALA A 168 14.94 -25.20 -59.75
C ALA A 168 16.05 -25.48 -58.69
N SER A 169 15.84 -26.25 -57.61
CA SER A 169 14.71 -27.11 -57.13
C SER A 169 15.03 -27.53 -55.65
N LYS A 170 14.28 -28.36 -54.89
CA LYS A 170 13.82 -29.74 -55.18
C LYS A 170 13.03 -30.40 -54.02
N ASP A 171 12.36 -31.52 -54.38
CA ASP A 171 11.84 -32.65 -53.58
C ASP A 171 10.70 -32.39 -52.54
N ILE A 172 9.53 -33.06 -52.48
CA ILE A 172 9.04 -34.46 -52.75
C ILE A 172 9.08 -35.35 -51.48
N PHE A 173 8.06 -36.12 -51.06
CA PHE A 173 6.64 -36.33 -51.47
C PHE A 173 5.80 -36.73 -50.22
N THR A 174 4.47 -36.58 -50.24
CA THR A 174 3.41 -37.65 -50.34
C THR A 174 2.08 -37.04 -49.85
N ASP A 175 0.86 -37.59 -49.98
CA ASP A 175 0.09 -38.32 -51.04
C ASP A 175 -1.38 -38.44 -50.50
N PHE A 176 -2.47 -38.94 -51.13
CA PHE A 176 -2.70 -39.67 -52.38
C PHE A 176 -4.12 -39.38 -52.95
N LYS A 177 -4.20 -38.68 -54.10
CA LYS A 177 -5.37 -38.62 -55.05
C LYS A 177 -6.72 -38.02 -54.58
N GLY A 178 -7.62 -37.59 -55.48
CA GLY A 178 -7.61 -37.50 -56.96
C GLY A 178 -9.04 -37.21 -57.48
N ASP A 179 -9.33 -36.99 -58.76
CA ASP A 179 -8.51 -36.83 -59.98
C ASP A 179 -9.25 -35.85 -60.96
N LEU A 180 -8.61 -35.42 -62.07
CA LEU A 180 -9.16 -34.47 -63.07
C LEU A 180 -9.39 -35.11 -64.46
N SER A 181 -10.40 -34.62 -65.19
CA SER A 181 -10.49 -34.68 -66.67
C SER A 181 -11.62 -33.75 -67.20
N THR A 182 -11.58 -33.12 -68.38
CA THR A 182 -10.49 -32.78 -69.33
C THR A 182 -11.02 -31.74 -70.37
N ASP A 183 -10.26 -30.67 -70.65
CA ASP A 183 -10.03 -30.04 -71.98
C ASP A 183 -11.22 -29.50 -72.87
N PRO A 184 -10.98 -28.72 -73.96
CA PRO A 184 -10.16 -27.49 -74.02
C PRO A 184 -10.65 -26.39 -75.03
N LEU A 185 -9.79 -25.40 -75.28
CA LEU A 185 -9.46 -24.71 -76.56
C LEU A 185 -10.09 -23.33 -77.00
N THR A 186 -9.16 -22.36 -77.14
CA THR A 186 -9.01 -21.29 -78.17
C THR A 186 -9.93 -20.03 -78.27
N GLU A 187 -9.40 -18.93 -77.71
CA GLU A 187 -8.74 -17.79 -78.43
C GLU A 187 -9.44 -16.47 -78.89
N LEU A 188 -8.60 -15.41 -78.88
CA LEU A 188 -8.58 -14.16 -79.68
C LEU A 188 -9.53 -12.95 -79.43
N ARG A 189 -9.01 -12.03 -78.59
CA ARG A 189 -8.60 -10.63 -78.93
C ARG A 189 -9.60 -9.45 -79.11
N LEU A 190 -9.30 -8.40 -78.31
CA LEU A 190 -9.05 -6.97 -78.65
C LEU A 190 -10.15 -5.88 -78.53
N THR A 191 -9.73 -4.80 -77.81
CA THR A 191 -10.03 -3.35 -77.94
C THR A 191 -11.39 -2.75 -77.51
N GLU A 192 -11.28 -1.68 -76.71
CA GLU A 192 -12.30 -0.64 -76.42
C GLU A 192 -12.41 0.38 -77.60
N PRO A 193 -13.41 1.29 -77.64
CA PRO A 193 -13.37 2.53 -76.81
C PRO A 193 -14.75 3.04 -76.28
N GLY A 194 -14.75 4.13 -75.51
CA GLY A 194 -15.95 4.92 -75.14
C GLY A 194 -16.49 5.81 -76.29
N PRO A 195 -17.45 6.76 -76.08
CA PRO A 195 -17.58 7.63 -74.89
C PRO A 195 -19.04 7.99 -74.43
N GLU A 196 -19.16 8.98 -73.53
CA GLU A 196 -20.37 9.75 -73.12
C GLU A 196 -21.03 10.55 -74.28
N PRO A 197 -22.33 10.97 -74.26
CA PRO A 197 -22.95 11.83 -73.21
C PRO A 197 -24.48 11.69 -72.93
N GLY A 198 -25.01 12.52 -72.01
CA GLY A 198 -26.46 12.81 -71.84
C GLY A 198 -26.89 14.15 -72.49
N PRO A 199 -28.05 14.77 -72.15
CA PRO A 199 -29.05 14.40 -71.13
C PRO A 199 -30.53 14.50 -71.61
N SER A 200 -31.47 14.54 -70.65
CA SER A 200 -32.80 15.21 -70.67
C SER A 200 -34.12 14.38 -70.78
N CYS A 201 -34.88 14.47 -69.67
CA CYS A 201 -36.33 14.75 -69.55
C CYS A 201 -37.46 13.73 -69.87
N VAL A 202 -38.49 13.83 -69.02
CA VAL A 202 -39.90 13.36 -69.08
C VAL A 202 -40.18 11.89 -68.70
N SER A 203 -41.30 11.72 -67.98
CA SER A 203 -41.73 10.55 -67.20
C SER A 203 -42.91 9.78 -67.80
N TYR A 204 -43.05 8.47 -67.51
CA TYR A 204 -44.12 7.94 -66.62
C TYR A 204 -44.12 6.41 -66.52
N ARG A 205 -44.52 5.89 -65.34
CA ARG A 205 -44.94 4.49 -65.04
C ARG A 205 -43.86 3.40 -65.21
N SER A 206 -44.05 2.17 -64.73
CA SER A 206 -44.63 1.57 -63.49
C SER A 206 -44.54 0.05 -63.68
N ASP A 207 -44.35 -0.70 -62.59
CA ASP A 207 -44.44 -2.17 -62.51
C ASP A 207 -43.33 -2.92 -63.32
N ALA A 208 -42.88 -4.12 -62.99
CA ALA A 208 -43.41 -5.14 -62.08
C ALA A 208 -42.29 -5.96 -61.39
N SER A 209 -42.63 -6.70 -60.34
CA SER A 209 -41.75 -7.63 -59.62
C SER A 209 -42.28 -9.07 -59.65
N LYS A 210 -41.42 -10.05 -59.95
CA LYS A 210 -41.54 -11.48 -59.62
C LYS A 210 -40.12 -12.05 -59.48
N ASP A 211 -39.73 -12.52 -58.29
CA ASP A 211 -39.93 -13.87 -57.73
C ASP A 211 -38.89 -14.88 -58.23
N ILE A 212 -38.20 -15.57 -57.31
CA ILE A 212 -38.18 -17.06 -57.16
C ILE A 212 -37.04 -17.51 -56.20
N PHE A 213 -37.42 -18.10 -55.05
CA PHE A 213 -36.80 -19.20 -54.25
C PHE A 213 -35.26 -19.25 -53.98
N THR A 214 -34.72 -20.05 -53.05
CA THR A 214 -35.27 -20.93 -51.97
C THR A 214 -35.08 -20.21 -50.60
N ASP A 215 -35.00 -20.77 -49.39
CA ASP A 215 -35.10 -22.13 -48.81
C ASP A 215 -35.55 -22.04 -47.33
N PHE A 216 -35.78 -23.15 -46.62
CA PHE A 216 -35.93 -23.16 -45.15
C PHE A 216 -35.34 -24.42 -44.49
N LYS A 217 -34.35 -24.23 -43.61
CA LYS A 217 -33.89 -25.21 -42.61
C LYS A 217 -33.61 -24.52 -41.29
N GLY A 218 -34.29 -24.95 -40.23
CA GLY A 218 -33.98 -24.55 -38.85
C GLY A 218 -33.92 -25.78 -37.96
N ASP A 219 -32.75 -26.02 -37.34
CA ASP A 219 -32.61 -27.00 -36.27
C ASP A 219 -32.99 -26.33 -34.93
N LEU A 220 -33.86 -26.99 -34.16
CA LEU A 220 -34.10 -26.69 -32.75
C LEU A 220 -33.99 -27.99 -31.95
N SER A 221 -33.07 -28.03 -30.99
CA SER A 221 -32.77 -29.21 -30.19
C SER A 221 -33.33 -29.11 -28.78
N THR A 222 -34.37 -29.89 -28.49
CA THR A 222 -34.51 -30.60 -27.19
C THR A 222 -35.54 -31.73 -27.29
N ASP A 223 -35.17 -32.87 -26.72
CA ASP A 223 -35.91 -34.16 -26.67
C ASP A 223 -36.52 -34.31 -25.23
N PRO A 224 -37.40 -35.28 -24.87
CA PRO A 224 -37.82 -36.45 -25.66
C PRO A 224 -39.28 -36.96 -25.52
N ARG A 225 -39.62 -38.03 -26.28
CA ARG A 225 -40.72 -39.03 -26.07
C ARG A 225 -42.18 -38.51 -26.19
N SER A 226 -43.06 -38.98 -27.08
CA SER A 226 -43.27 -40.38 -27.53
C SER A 226 -44.49 -40.50 -28.48
N LEU A 227 -44.65 -41.70 -29.09
CA LEU A 227 -45.83 -42.22 -29.81
C LEU A 227 -46.22 -41.62 -31.19
N GLY A 228 -46.49 -42.51 -32.15
CA GLY A 228 -47.56 -42.32 -33.15
C GLY A 228 -47.13 -42.16 -34.61
N VAL A 229 -46.93 -43.26 -35.33
CA VAL A 229 -46.80 -43.24 -36.80
C VAL A 229 -48.18 -43.16 -37.46
N ASN A 230 -48.40 -42.20 -38.37
CA ASN A 230 -49.02 -42.38 -39.70
C ASN A 230 -49.09 -41.05 -40.46
N GLY A 231 -49.18 -41.11 -41.79
CA GLY A 231 -49.09 -39.93 -42.66
C GLY A 231 -50.26 -39.76 -43.65
N SER A 232 -50.09 -38.77 -44.53
CA SER A 232 -50.92 -38.44 -45.71
C SER A 232 -52.42 -38.15 -45.50
N SER A 233 -52.75 -36.86 -45.49
CA SER A 233 -53.78 -36.28 -46.36
C SER A 233 -53.48 -34.78 -46.53
N GLY A 234 -53.97 -34.16 -47.61
CA GLY A 234 -53.65 -32.76 -47.90
C GLY A 234 -54.41 -31.78 -47.01
N ALA A 235 -53.73 -30.73 -46.54
CA ALA A 235 -54.41 -29.54 -46.05
C ALA A 235 -55.02 -28.80 -47.25
N GLU A 236 -56.32 -28.50 -47.19
CA GLU A 236 -56.97 -27.63 -48.17
C GLU A 236 -56.37 -26.21 -48.11
N PRO A 237 -56.33 -25.46 -49.23
CA PRO A 237 -55.75 -24.11 -49.23
C PRO A 237 -56.43 -23.19 -48.20
N ASP A 238 -57.71 -23.38 -47.94
CA ASP A 238 -58.47 -22.64 -46.93
C ASP A 238 -57.92 -22.83 -45.51
N SER A 239 -57.41 -24.03 -45.18
CA SER A 239 -56.74 -24.28 -43.90
C SER A 239 -55.39 -23.57 -43.79
N ILE A 240 -54.71 -23.31 -44.91
CA ILE A 240 -53.47 -22.53 -44.95
C ILE A 240 -53.80 -21.03 -44.86
N PHE A 241 -54.87 -20.57 -45.51
CA PHE A 241 -55.32 -19.19 -45.42
C PHE A 241 -55.86 -18.82 -44.04
N MET A 242 -56.60 -19.70 -43.34
CA MET A 242 -56.97 -19.45 -41.94
C MET A 242 -55.74 -19.39 -41.02
N LEU A 243 -54.78 -20.31 -41.18
CA LEU A 243 -53.53 -20.27 -40.40
C LEU A 243 -52.71 -19.01 -40.70
N LEU A 244 -52.72 -18.52 -41.95
CA LEU A 244 -52.09 -17.26 -42.34
C LEU A 244 -52.82 -16.05 -41.75
N GLU A 245 -54.16 -16.05 -41.76
CA GLU A 245 -54.98 -15.01 -41.15
C GLU A 245 -54.76 -14.93 -39.63
N ASP A 246 -54.76 -16.05 -38.91
CA ASP A 246 -54.45 -16.08 -37.47
C ASP A 246 -53.04 -15.56 -37.17
N ASN A 247 -52.03 -15.92 -37.98
CA ASN A 247 -50.67 -15.41 -37.83
C ASN A 247 -50.57 -13.91 -38.13
N ILE A 248 -51.24 -13.41 -39.18
CA ILE A 248 -51.29 -11.97 -39.50
C ILE A 248 -52.02 -11.21 -38.40
N ILE A 249 -53.16 -11.70 -37.91
CA ILE A 249 -53.93 -11.08 -36.82
C ILE A 249 -53.11 -11.08 -35.52
N SER A 250 -52.37 -12.14 -35.23
CA SER A 250 -51.45 -12.22 -34.08
C SER A 250 -50.33 -11.18 -34.19
N PHE A 251 -49.64 -11.12 -35.34
CA PHE A 251 -48.59 -10.13 -35.61
C PHE A 251 -49.11 -8.69 -35.54
N VAL A 252 -50.25 -8.39 -36.16
CA VAL A 252 -50.88 -7.07 -36.15
C VAL A 252 -51.29 -6.66 -34.73
N LYS A 253 -51.84 -7.57 -33.92
CA LYS A 253 -52.17 -7.30 -32.51
C LYS A 253 -50.90 -7.05 -31.67
N ALA A 254 -49.84 -7.82 -31.89
CA ALA A 254 -48.56 -7.65 -31.18
C ALA A 254 -47.89 -6.32 -31.53
N GLU A 255 -47.77 -5.98 -32.82
CA GLU A 255 -47.14 -4.74 -33.28
C GLU A 255 -47.98 -3.49 -32.96
N LEU A 256 -49.32 -3.56 -33.01
CA LEU A 256 -50.16 -2.45 -32.52
C LEU A 256 -49.98 -2.22 -31.02
N LYS A 257 -49.88 -3.29 -30.21
CA LYS A 257 -49.59 -3.17 -28.78
C LYS A 257 -48.18 -2.59 -28.53
N HIS A 258 -47.19 -3.01 -29.30
CA HIS A 258 -45.83 -2.47 -29.24
C HIS A 258 -45.79 -0.97 -29.62
N MET A 259 -46.47 -0.56 -30.70
CA MET A 259 -46.61 0.84 -31.09
C MET A 259 -47.39 1.67 -30.06
N GLN A 260 -48.41 1.08 -29.42
CA GLN A 260 -49.14 1.72 -28.33
C GLN A 260 -48.21 1.99 -27.14
N ASN A 261 -47.49 0.97 -26.65
CA ASN A 261 -46.50 1.13 -25.58
C ASN A 261 -45.48 2.27 -25.89
N ILE A 262 -44.97 2.35 -27.13
CA ILE A 262 -44.05 3.41 -27.58
C ILE A 262 -44.68 4.82 -27.57
N VAL A 263 -46.01 4.93 -27.71
CA VAL A 263 -46.74 6.21 -27.67
C VAL A 263 -47.15 6.59 -26.25
N ASP A 264 -47.54 5.61 -25.43
CA ASP A 264 -47.99 5.80 -24.05
C ASP A 264 -46.82 6.00 -23.07
N GLY A 265 -45.62 5.48 -23.39
CA GLY A 265 -44.37 5.75 -22.67
C GLY A 265 -43.79 4.53 -21.92
N ASP A 266 -44.54 3.43 -21.83
CA ASP A 266 -44.10 2.19 -21.19
C ASP A 266 -43.05 1.47 -22.05
N ASN A 267 -41.78 1.61 -21.66
CA ASN A 267 -40.61 1.08 -22.35
C ASN A 267 -40.65 -0.47 -22.41
N PRO A 268 -40.87 -1.11 -23.58
CA PRO A 268 -40.83 -2.56 -23.70
C PRO A 268 -39.37 -3.04 -23.53
N GLU A 269 -39.16 -4.18 -22.86
CA GLU A 269 -37.82 -4.75 -22.68
C GLU A 269 -37.11 -4.91 -24.04
N CYS A 270 -35.88 -4.38 -24.14
CA CYS A 270 -35.12 -4.29 -25.40
C CYS A 270 -34.47 -5.64 -25.80
N SER A 271 -35.26 -6.72 -25.79
CA SER A 271 -34.86 -8.11 -26.01
C SER A 271 -34.50 -8.45 -27.48
N GLU A 272 -34.15 -7.44 -28.29
CA GLU A 272 -33.77 -7.59 -29.69
C GLU A 272 -32.24 -7.78 -29.88
N SER A 273 -31.44 -7.66 -28.81
CA SER A 273 -29.97 -7.57 -28.91
C SER A 273 -29.22 -8.92 -28.99
N GLN A 274 -29.85 -10.01 -29.45
CA GLN A 274 -29.24 -11.36 -29.47
C GLN A 274 -29.31 -12.10 -30.82
N MET A 275 -29.88 -11.53 -31.88
CA MET A 275 -30.01 -12.19 -33.20
C MET A 275 -29.48 -11.32 -34.36
N GLU A 276 -28.16 -11.23 -34.54
CA GLU A 276 -27.59 -10.66 -35.78
C GLU A 276 -27.55 -11.74 -36.88
N GLY A 277 -28.61 -11.78 -37.71
CA GLY A 277 -28.77 -12.69 -38.86
C GLY A 277 -29.66 -12.10 -39.95
N GLU A 278 -29.79 -12.78 -41.11
CA GLU A 278 -30.51 -12.21 -42.27
C GLU A 278 -32.02 -12.00 -42.03
N ASP A 279 -32.67 -12.87 -41.25
CA ASP A 279 -34.06 -12.75 -40.79
C ASP A 279 -34.36 -11.36 -40.18
N ASP A 280 -33.40 -10.79 -39.45
CA ASP A 280 -33.60 -9.55 -38.71
C ASP A 280 -33.77 -8.34 -39.66
N LYS A 281 -33.14 -8.40 -40.84
CA LYS A 281 -33.32 -7.42 -41.91
C LYS A 281 -34.74 -7.49 -42.51
N GLN A 282 -35.28 -8.70 -42.64
CA GLN A 282 -36.63 -8.94 -43.14
C GLN A 282 -37.70 -8.54 -42.13
N ARG A 283 -37.53 -8.86 -40.84
CA ARG A 283 -38.40 -8.38 -39.75
C ARG A 283 -38.46 -6.85 -39.66
N ARG A 284 -37.32 -6.15 -39.75
CA ARG A 284 -37.28 -4.67 -39.77
C ARG A 284 -38.06 -4.10 -40.95
N SER A 285 -37.94 -4.70 -42.14
CA SER A 285 -38.70 -4.31 -43.34
C SER A 285 -40.22 -4.48 -43.13
N SER A 286 -40.66 -5.62 -42.60
CA SER A 286 -42.07 -5.89 -42.30
C SER A 286 -42.67 -4.90 -41.29
N ARG A 287 -41.93 -4.56 -40.23
CA ARG A 287 -42.34 -3.53 -39.25
C ARG A 287 -42.39 -2.13 -39.85
N GLU A 288 -41.46 -1.77 -40.73
CA GLU A 288 -41.47 -0.48 -41.41
C GLU A 288 -42.65 -0.35 -42.39
N ALA A 289 -42.98 -1.43 -43.12
CA ALA A 289 -44.21 -1.49 -43.91
C ALA A 289 -45.45 -1.34 -43.02
N PHE A 290 -45.52 -2.05 -41.89
CA PHE A 290 -46.65 -1.98 -40.96
C PHE A 290 -46.81 -0.61 -40.27
N LEU A 291 -45.70 0.07 -39.94
CA LEU A 291 -45.71 1.44 -39.45
C LEU A 291 -46.28 2.40 -40.49
N ASN A 292 -45.84 2.30 -41.75
CA ASN A 292 -46.36 3.15 -42.84
C ASN A 292 -47.86 2.90 -43.10
N ILE A 293 -48.31 1.64 -43.03
CA ILE A 293 -49.74 1.27 -43.10
C ILE A 293 -50.51 1.87 -41.92
N THR A 294 -49.98 1.78 -40.70
CA THR A 294 -50.61 2.34 -39.48
C THR A 294 -50.71 3.86 -39.55
N LEU A 295 -49.65 4.55 -39.97
CA LEU A 295 -49.64 6.00 -40.18
C LEU A 295 -50.64 6.43 -41.27
N TYR A 296 -50.79 5.65 -42.34
CA TYR A 296 -51.81 5.89 -43.37
C TYR A 296 -53.23 5.75 -42.80
N PHE A 297 -53.51 4.70 -42.01
CA PHE A 297 -54.81 4.53 -41.37
C PHE A 297 -55.11 5.62 -40.34
N LEU A 298 -54.14 6.03 -39.50
CA LEU A 298 -54.32 7.14 -38.55
C LEU A 298 -54.63 8.46 -39.26
N LYS A 299 -53.93 8.78 -40.35
CA LYS A 299 -54.24 9.97 -41.17
C LYS A 299 -55.62 9.86 -41.83
N ARG A 300 -56.00 8.69 -42.35
CA ARG A 300 -57.36 8.41 -42.87
C ARG A 300 -58.45 8.54 -41.80
N MET A 301 -58.13 8.26 -40.53
CA MET A 301 -59.00 8.47 -39.36
C MET A 301 -58.97 9.92 -38.82
N LYS A 302 -58.30 10.85 -39.50
CA LYS A 302 -58.07 12.25 -39.09
C LYS A 302 -57.31 12.42 -37.76
N GLN A 303 -56.59 11.39 -37.32
CA GLN A 303 -55.75 11.41 -36.12
C GLN A 303 -54.33 11.87 -36.46
N GLU A 304 -54.22 13.03 -37.13
CA GLU A 304 -52.96 13.54 -37.67
C GLU A 304 -51.91 13.78 -36.57
N LYS A 305 -52.32 14.39 -35.43
CA LYS A 305 -51.45 14.58 -34.26
C LYS A 305 -50.95 13.26 -33.66
N LEU A 306 -51.77 12.19 -33.69
CA LEU A 306 -51.35 10.87 -33.20
C LEU A 306 -50.38 10.22 -34.19
N ALA A 307 -50.61 10.38 -35.50
CA ALA A 307 -49.70 9.90 -36.54
C ALA A 307 -48.34 10.61 -36.48
N GLU A 308 -48.32 11.93 -36.27
CA GLU A 308 -47.09 12.70 -36.08
C GLU A 308 -46.36 12.28 -34.80
N ARG A 309 -47.05 12.17 -33.66
CA ARG A 309 -46.47 11.69 -32.40
C ARG A 309 -45.89 10.28 -32.52
N LEU A 310 -46.64 9.33 -33.11
CA LEU A 310 -46.15 7.98 -33.38
C LEU A 310 -44.90 8.02 -34.29
N GLN A 311 -44.95 8.79 -35.39
CA GLN A 311 -43.81 8.89 -36.31
C GLN A 311 -42.58 9.53 -35.66
N SER A 312 -42.73 10.48 -34.73
CA SER A 312 -41.61 11.03 -33.95
C SER A 312 -41.09 10.04 -32.91
N SER A 313 -41.96 9.42 -32.11
CA SER A 313 -41.56 8.46 -31.06
C SER A 313 -40.84 7.25 -31.64
N THR A 314 -41.37 6.64 -32.72
CA THR A 314 -40.71 5.50 -33.35
C THR A 314 -39.36 5.87 -33.99
N LYS A 315 -39.18 7.10 -34.50
CA LYS A 315 -37.87 7.59 -34.97
C LYS A 315 -36.89 7.81 -33.82
N ALA A 316 -37.34 8.46 -32.75
CA ALA A 316 -36.52 8.76 -31.56
C ALA A 316 -36.05 7.48 -30.86
N HIS A 317 -36.94 6.49 -30.71
CA HIS A 317 -36.63 5.16 -30.17
C HIS A 317 -35.70 4.36 -31.10
N ARG A 318 -35.98 4.33 -32.43
CA ARG A 318 -35.07 3.71 -33.40
C ARG A 318 -33.66 4.31 -33.34
N TYR A 319 -33.54 5.63 -33.19
CA TYR A 319 -32.24 6.29 -33.01
C TYR A 319 -31.59 5.94 -31.66
N GLN A 320 -32.36 5.86 -30.57
CA GLN A 320 -31.86 5.43 -29.26
C GLN A 320 -31.23 4.03 -29.33
N CYS A 321 -31.90 3.06 -29.96
CA CYS A 321 -31.38 1.71 -30.16
C CYS A 321 -30.15 1.68 -31.08
N GLN A 322 -30.12 2.52 -32.14
CA GLN A 322 -28.93 2.70 -32.98
C GLN A 322 -27.76 3.33 -32.21
N LEU A 323 -28.02 4.31 -31.34
CA LEU A 323 -27.00 4.96 -30.52
C LEU A 323 -26.42 3.99 -29.50
N LYS A 324 -27.27 3.26 -28.75
CA LYS A 324 -26.84 2.16 -27.86
C LYS A 324 -25.99 1.14 -28.61
N SER A 325 -26.44 0.66 -29.77
CA SER A 325 -25.68 -0.31 -30.58
C SER A 325 -24.33 0.24 -31.06
N LYS A 326 -24.28 1.49 -31.56
CA LYS A 326 -23.04 2.15 -31.99
C LYS A 326 -22.06 2.36 -30.81
N LEU A 327 -22.54 2.85 -29.67
CA LEU A 327 -21.70 3.07 -28.48
C LEU A 327 -21.23 1.75 -27.86
N LYS A 328 -22.09 0.73 -27.83
CA LYS A 328 -21.71 -0.64 -27.46
C LYS A 328 -20.59 -1.16 -28.37
N LYS A 329 -20.76 -1.12 -29.69
CA LYS A 329 -19.71 -1.57 -30.64
C LYS A 329 -18.43 -0.71 -30.58
N LYS A 330 -18.51 0.58 -30.21
CA LYS A 330 -17.34 1.47 -29.99
C LYS A 330 -16.54 1.14 -28.72
N PHE A 331 -17.21 0.73 -27.63
CA PHE A 331 -16.59 0.61 -26.30
C PHE A 331 -16.54 -0.82 -25.71
N GLN A 332 -17.18 -1.81 -26.32
CA GLN A 332 -17.18 -3.21 -25.88
C GLN A 332 -15.79 -3.87 -25.94
N CYS A 333 -14.88 -3.36 -26.78
CA CYS A 333 -13.55 -3.91 -27.02
C CYS A 333 -12.47 -2.93 -26.56
N VAL A 334 -11.45 -3.40 -25.84
CA VAL A 334 -10.29 -2.58 -25.43
C VAL A 334 -9.07 -2.99 -26.24
N SER A 335 -8.41 -2.03 -26.89
CA SER A 335 -7.10 -2.25 -27.49
C SER A 335 -6.00 -2.20 -26.43
N GLU A 336 -5.54 -3.35 -25.94
CA GLU A 336 -4.33 -3.48 -25.11
C GLU A 336 -3.04 -3.23 -25.93
N GLY A 337 -2.92 -2.04 -26.52
CA GLY A 337 -1.92 -1.75 -27.53
C GLY A 337 -2.09 -2.62 -28.78
N VAL A 338 -0.98 -3.18 -29.27
CA VAL A 338 -0.95 -3.85 -30.58
C VAL A 338 -1.50 -5.27 -30.51
N ALA A 339 -2.82 -5.41 -30.68
CA ALA A 339 -3.54 -6.68 -30.71
C ALA A 339 -2.84 -7.79 -31.52
N LYS A 340 -3.00 -9.04 -31.08
CA LYS A 340 -2.72 -10.22 -31.94
C LYS A 340 -3.76 -10.24 -33.06
N ALA A 341 -3.37 -10.68 -34.25
CA ALA A 341 -4.33 -10.88 -35.33
C ALA A 341 -5.32 -11.99 -34.93
N GLY A 342 -6.62 -11.65 -34.84
CA GLY A 342 -7.69 -12.63 -34.63
C GLY A 342 -8.73 -12.27 -33.55
N SER A 343 -8.35 -11.63 -32.44
CA SER A 343 -9.29 -11.36 -31.33
C SER A 343 -9.09 -9.98 -30.67
N PRO A 344 -10.14 -9.14 -30.59
CA PRO A 344 -10.19 -8.01 -29.67
C PRO A 344 -10.60 -8.50 -28.27
N THR A 345 -9.91 -8.06 -27.22
CA THR A 345 -10.26 -8.46 -25.85
C THR A 345 -11.48 -7.68 -25.36
N LEU A 346 -12.45 -8.36 -24.76
CA LEU A 346 -13.70 -7.72 -24.34
C LEU A 346 -13.49 -6.96 -23.04
N LEU A 347 -14.08 -5.77 -22.93
CA LEU A 347 -14.01 -4.95 -21.72
C LEU A 347 -14.49 -5.73 -20.48
N LYS A 348 -15.50 -6.60 -20.64
CA LYS A 348 -16.06 -7.44 -19.56
C LYS A 348 -15.11 -8.51 -19.02
N GLU A 349 -14.09 -8.91 -19.79
CA GLU A 349 -13.14 -9.95 -19.37
C GLU A 349 -12.06 -9.35 -18.48
N ILE A 350 -11.52 -8.18 -18.86
CA ILE A 350 -10.41 -7.50 -18.18
C ILE A 350 -10.90 -6.58 -17.04
N PHE A 351 -12.07 -5.95 -17.18
CA PHE A 351 -12.51 -4.88 -16.26
C PHE A 351 -12.71 -5.42 -14.84
N THR A 352 -11.80 -5.02 -13.97
CA THR A 352 -11.92 -5.10 -12.51
C THR A 352 -12.52 -3.79 -12.01
N GLU A 353 -13.47 -3.86 -11.09
CA GLU A 353 -14.14 -2.66 -10.57
C GLU A 353 -13.15 -1.76 -9.81
N LEU A 354 -13.32 -0.43 -9.95
CA LEU A 354 -12.41 0.56 -9.37
C LEU A 354 -12.98 1.08 -8.05
N TYR A 355 -12.13 1.26 -7.04
CA TYR A 355 -12.57 1.84 -5.77
C TYR A 355 -12.75 3.37 -5.90
N ILE A 356 -14.00 3.82 -5.75
CA ILE A 356 -14.43 5.23 -5.87
C ILE A 356 -14.95 5.70 -4.51
N THR A 357 -14.61 6.92 -4.12
CA THR A 357 -14.96 7.52 -2.82
C THR A 357 -15.54 8.92 -2.98
N GLU A 358 -16.32 9.40 -2.00
CA GLU A 358 -16.71 10.82 -1.94
C GLU A 358 -15.46 11.70 -1.78
N GLY A 359 -15.29 12.68 -2.68
CA GLY A 359 -14.14 13.57 -2.67
C GLY A 359 -14.23 14.62 -1.56
N GLY A 360 -13.12 14.86 -0.87
CA GLY A 360 -13.02 15.93 0.12
C GLY A 360 -13.20 17.34 -0.46
N THR A 361 -13.18 18.35 0.42
CA THR A 361 -13.26 19.78 0.05
C THR A 361 -12.33 20.11 -1.12
N GLY A 362 -12.84 20.91 -2.07
CA GLY A 362 -12.41 20.94 -3.48
C GLY A 362 -10.98 21.40 -3.81
N GLU A 363 -10.09 21.49 -2.83
CA GLU A 363 -8.70 21.94 -2.92
C GLU A 363 -7.90 21.25 -4.05
N VAL A 364 -6.93 22.00 -4.58
CA VAL A 364 -6.10 21.57 -5.71
C VAL A 364 -4.86 20.85 -5.19
N ASN A 365 -4.87 19.51 -5.17
CA ASN A 365 -3.62 18.79 -4.94
C ASN A 365 -2.73 18.91 -6.18
N GLN A 366 -1.71 19.77 -6.09
CA GLN A 366 -0.69 19.98 -7.12
C GLN A 366 0.51 19.02 -7.02
N GLU A 367 0.57 18.14 -6.02
CA GLU A 367 1.64 17.15 -5.87
C GLU A 367 1.67 16.17 -7.03
N HIS A 368 2.86 15.64 -7.33
CA HIS A 368 3.05 14.63 -8.36
C HIS A 368 2.30 13.33 -8.04
N GLU A 369 1.78 12.66 -9.07
CA GLU A 369 0.90 11.49 -8.97
C GLU A 369 1.44 10.39 -8.05
N VAL A 370 2.76 10.15 -8.11
CA VAL A 370 3.48 9.18 -7.25
C VAL A 370 3.37 9.53 -5.77
N ARG A 371 3.47 10.82 -5.38
CA ARG A 371 3.29 11.25 -3.99
C ARG A 371 1.84 11.10 -3.52
N GLN A 372 0.87 11.32 -4.41
CA GLN A 372 -0.55 11.12 -4.08
C GLN A 372 -0.82 9.65 -3.75
N ILE A 373 -0.27 8.71 -4.53
CA ILE A 373 -0.38 7.25 -4.32
C ILE A 373 0.39 6.80 -3.08
N GLU A 374 1.62 7.28 -2.90
CA GLU A 374 2.42 7.02 -1.68
C GLU A 374 1.72 7.58 -0.43
N THR A 375 0.93 8.65 -0.56
CA THR A 375 0.12 9.21 0.54
C THR A 375 -1.16 8.42 0.78
N ALA A 376 -1.90 8.04 -0.28
CA ALA A 376 -3.08 7.18 -0.17
C ALA A 376 -2.72 5.83 0.51
N SER A 377 -1.63 5.18 0.08
CA SER A 377 -1.13 3.93 0.69
C SER A 377 -0.56 4.07 2.12
N ARG A 378 -0.52 5.29 2.67
CA ARG A 378 -0.19 5.59 4.07
C ARG A 378 -1.41 6.01 4.91
N ARG A 379 -2.56 6.32 4.31
CA ARG A 379 -3.79 6.59 5.05
C ARG A 379 -4.31 5.27 5.62
N SER A 380 -4.53 5.23 6.93
CA SER A 380 -5.25 4.12 7.57
C SER A 380 -6.73 4.14 7.20
N ASP A 381 -7.44 3.06 7.51
CA ASP A 381 -8.86 2.79 7.26
C ASP A 381 -9.83 3.75 8.00
N THR A 382 -9.70 5.07 7.81
CA THR A 382 -10.80 6.01 8.00
C THR A 382 -11.95 5.59 7.08
N ALA A 383 -13.19 5.66 7.57
CA ALA A 383 -14.37 5.21 6.84
C ALA A 383 -14.74 6.17 5.68
N GLU A 384 -13.92 6.18 4.62
CA GLU A 384 -14.24 6.81 3.35
C GLU A 384 -15.48 6.11 2.77
N THR A 385 -16.53 6.89 2.49
CA THR A 385 -17.76 6.32 1.94
C THR A 385 -17.51 5.95 0.49
N ALA A 386 -17.52 4.65 0.20
CA ALA A 386 -17.46 4.12 -1.15
C ALA A 386 -18.74 4.49 -1.90
N ILE A 387 -18.62 4.85 -3.18
CA ILE A 387 -19.74 5.23 -4.05
C ILE A 387 -19.75 4.28 -5.24
N THR A 388 -20.85 3.54 -5.44
CA THR A 388 -21.02 2.71 -6.65
C THR A 388 -21.37 3.56 -7.87
N LEU A 389 -21.17 3.03 -9.08
CA LEU A 389 -21.58 3.72 -10.32
C LEU A 389 -23.10 4.01 -10.37
N GLU A 390 -23.91 3.19 -9.69
CA GLU A 390 -25.36 3.37 -9.58
C GLU A 390 -25.75 4.49 -8.61
N GLU A 391 -24.85 4.94 -7.73
CA GLU A 391 -25.07 6.01 -6.76
C GLU A 391 -24.52 7.35 -7.23
N LEU A 392 -23.76 7.37 -8.34
CA LEU A 392 -23.03 8.54 -8.83
C LEU A 392 -23.92 9.78 -9.12
N PHE A 393 -25.22 9.62 -9.30
CA PHE A 393 -26.20 10.72 -9.44
C PHE A 393 -27.31 10.72 -8.37
N LYS A 394 -27.23 9.83 -7.36
CA LYS A 394 -28.19 9.77 -6.25
C LYS A 394 -27.71 10.72 -5.14
N ALA A 395 -28.59 11.57 -4.63
CA ALA A 395 -28.22 12.51 -3.57
C ALA A 395 -27.89 11.75 -2.26
N PRO A 396 -26.73 11.98 -1.63
CA PRO A 396 -26.39 11.33 -0.37
C PRO A 396 -27.33 11.80 0.76
N PRO A 397 -27.57 10.99 1.82
CA PRO A 397 -28.60 11.26 2.84
C PRO A 397 -28.51 12.59 3.62
N ARG A 398 -27.46 13.39 3.38
CA ARG A 398 -27.21 14.70 4.00
C ARG A 398 -27.46 15.90 3.07
N LYS A 399 -27.82 15.69 1.80
CA LYS A 399 -28.09 16.77 0.81
C LYS A 399 -29.50 16.63 0.24
N HIS A 400 -30.34 17.67 0.40
CA HIS A 400 -31.68 17.74 -0.19
C HIS A 400 -31.73 18.30 -1.63
N ARG A 401 -30.58 18.49 -2.29
CA ARG A 401 -30.52 18.95 -3.69
C ARG A 401 -30.21 17.78 -4.64
N PRO A 402 -30.85 17.69 -5.82
CA PRO A 402 -30.50 16.70 -6.83
C PRO A 402 -29.10 16.99 -7.40
N ILE A 403 -28.36 15.93 -7.75
CA ILE A 403 -27.03 16.03 -8.36
C ILE A 403 -27.18 16.20 -9.87
N ARG A 404 -26.68 17.31 -10.42
CA ARG A 404 -26.59 17.56 -11.87
C ARG A 404 -25.18 17.28 -12.38
N THR A 405 -24.17 17.87 -11.74
CA THR A 405 -22.77 17.85 -12.20
C THR A 405 -21.87 17.07 -11.24
N VAL A 406 -21.26 15.99 -11.74
CA VAL A 406 -20.28 15.16 -11.02
C VAL A 406 -18.89 15.39 -11.59
N MET A 407 -17.92 15.71 -10.74
CA MET A 407 -16.50 15.75 -11.11
C MET A 407 -15.75 14.56 -10.50
N THR A 408 -15.24 13.66 -11.35
CA THR A 408 -14.43 12.51 -10.93
C THR A 408 -12.94 12.80 -11.09
N LYS A 409 -12.26 12.99 -9.97
CA LYS A 409 -10.82 13.22 -9.85
C LYS A 409 -10.06 11.88 -9.75
N GLY A 410 -8.80 11.88 -10.17
CA GLY A 410 -7.86 10.77 -9.94
C GLY A 410 -6.58 10.93 -10.76
N VAL A 411 -5.51 10.22 -10.38
CA VAL A 411 -4.21 10.25 -11.08
C VAL A 411 -4.30 9.72 -12.52
N ALA A 412 -3.24 9.85 -13.33
CA ALA A 412 -3.19 9.21 -14.63
C ALA A 412 -3.11 7.67 -14.52
N GLY A 413 -3.48 6.98 -15.61
CA GLY A 413 -3.53 5.51 -15.66
C GLY A 413 -4.56 4.84 -14.74
N ILE A 414 -5.23 5.58 -13.84
CA ILE A 414 -6.11 5.03 -12.79
C ILE A 414 -7.43 4.43 -13.30
N GLY A 415 -7.71 4.57 -14.60
CA GLY A 415 -8.87 3.97 -15.25
C GLY A 415 -10.07 4.89 -15.49
N LYS A 416 -9.97 6.21 -15.28
CA LYS A 416 -11.08 7.18 -15.49
C LYS A 416 -11.82 6.99 -16.84
N THR A 417 -11.09 6.94 -17.95
CA THR A 417 -11.65 6.70 -19.29
C THR A 417 -12.22 5.28 -19.46
N LEU A 418 -11.64 4.27 -18.82
CA LEU A 418 -12.20 2.90 -18.84
C LEU A 418 -13.50 2.81 -18.03
N LEU A 419 -13.63 3.62 -16.97
CA LEU A 419 -14.84 3.73 -16.15
C LEU A 419 -15.98 4.38 -16.94
N THR A 420 -15.71 5.45 -17.69
CA THR A 420 -16.72 6.09 -18.57
C THR A 420 -17.11 5.18 -19.74
N HIS A 421 -16.16 4.44 -20.32
CA HIS A 421 -16.43 3.40 -21.32
C HIS A 421 -17.31 2.28 -20.74
N LYS A 422 -16.98 1.74 -19.56
CA LYS A 422 -17.75 0.68 -18.87
C LYS A 422 -19.18 1.12 -18.60
N PHE A 423 -19.37 2.29 -17.97
CA PHE A 423 -20.68 2.87 -17.75
C PHE A 423 -21.48 3.03 -19.04
N THR A 424 -20.85 3.50 -20.13
CA THR A 424 -21.51 3.66 -21.43
C THR A 424 -21.94 2.31 -22.03
N VAL A 425 -21.15 1.26 -21.84
CA VAL A 425 -21.53 -0.12 -22.23
C VAL A 425 -22.66 -0.67 -21.35
N ASP A 426 -22.64 -0.41 -20.05
CA ASP A 426 -23.70 -0.88 -19.13
C ASP A 426 -25.05 -0.17 -19.39
N TRP A 427 -25.03 1.14 -19.68
CA TRP A 427 -26.21 1.89 -20.14
C TRP A 427 -26.71 1.39 -21.51
N ALA A 428 -25.80 1.03 -22.42
CA ALA A 428 -26.13 0.41 -23.70
C ALA A 428 -26.53 -1.09 -23.60
N GLU A 429 -26.49 -1.67 -22.40
CA GLU A 429 -27.05 -2.98 -22.04
C GLU A 429 -28.20 -2.86 -21.02
N ASP A 430 -28.75 -1.65 -20.82
CA ASP A 430 -29.89 -1.34 -19.92
C ASP A 430 -29.67 -1.72 -18.44
N LYS A 431 -28.42 -1.86 -18.02
CA LYS A 431 -28.01 -2.18 -16.63
C LYS A 431 -27.80 -0.95 -15.76
N ALA A 432 -27.43 0.19 -16.35
CA ALA A 432 -27.08 1.40 -15.62
C ALA A 432 -27.98 2.58 -16.00
N GLN A 433 -28.52 3.25 -14.98
CA GLN A 433 -29.20 4.55 -15.05
C GLN A 433 -30.29 4.64 -16.15
N GLN A 434 -31.29 3.76 -16.07
CA GLN A 434 -32.42 3.67 -17.01
C GLN A 434 -33.25 4.97 -17.15
N GLU A 435 -33.15 5.91 -16.21
CA GLU A 435 -33.72 7.26 -16.32
C GLU A 435 -33.17 8.07 -17.51
N VAL A 436 -31.92 7.81 -17.93
CA VAL A 436 -31.21 8.59 -18.96
C VAL A 436 -31.58 8.10 -20.36
N HIS A 437 -32.22 8.98 -21.11
CA HIS A 437 -32.74 8.68 -22.45
C HIS A 437 -31.63 8.63 -23.50
N TYR A 438 -30.65 9.54 -23.41
CA TYR A 438 -29.49 9.58 -24.31
C TYR A 438 -28.22 9.96 -23.56
N THR A 439 -27.15 9.20 -23.80
CA THR A 439 -25.80 9.45 -23.26
C THR A 439 -24.86 9.88 -24.40
N PHE A 440 -24.22 11.04 -24.25
CA PHE A 440 -23.29 11.62 -25.22
C PHE A 440 -21.87 11.72 -24.62
N PRO A 441 -21.01 10.72 -24.83
CA PRO A 441 -19.61 10.77 -24.43
C PRO A 441 -18.77 11.59 -25.43
N LEU A 442 -18.08 12.60 -24.91
CA LEU A 442 -17.20 13.51 -25.65
C LEU A 442 -15.87 13.66 -24.88
N THR A 443 -14.74 13.58 -25.57
CA THR A 443 -13.44 13.86 -24.95
C THR A 443 -13.05 15.32 -25.13
N PHE A 444 -12.33 15.90 -24.16
CA PHE A 444 -11.72 17.22 -24.35
C PHE A 444 -10.67 17.21 -25.49
N ARG A 445 -10.07 16.05 -25.79
CA ARG A 445 -9.22 15.85 -26.98
C ARG A 445 -9.97 16.16 -28.29
N GLU A 446 -11.17 15.62 -28.45
CA GLU A 446 -12.05 15.87 -29.61
C GLU A 446 -12.52 17.33 -29.64
N LEU A 447 -12.91 17.90 -28.50
CA LEU A 447 -13.42 19.27 -28.39
C LEU A 447 -12.34 20.33 -28.71
N ASN A 448 -11.09 20.09 -28.32
CA ASN A 448 -9.94 20.97 -28.65
C ASN A 448 -9.77 21.16 -30.17
N MET A 449 -10.12 20.17 -31.00
CA MET A 449 -10.00 20.24 -32.47
C MET A 449 -11.03 21.16 -33.12
N LEU A 450 -12.05 21.59 -32.38
CA LEU A 450 -13.09 22.52 -32.83
C LEU A 450 -12.84 23.97 -32.41
N ARG A 451 -11.67 24.25 -31.80
CA ARG A 451 -11.25 25.60 -31.40
C ARG A 451 -11.31 26.58 -32.57
N GLY A 452 -11.91 27.75 -32.36
CA GLY A 452 -12.09 28.77 -33.39
C GLY A 452 -13.21 28.47 -34.41
N ARG A 453 -13.97 27.38 -34.26
CA ARG A 453 -15.21 27.13 -35.01
C ARG A 453 -16.43 27.44 -34.14
N SER A 454 -17.51 27.88 -34.79
CA SER A 454 -18.80 28.13 -34.16
C SER A 454 -19.78 26.97 -34.40
N PHE A 455 -20.47 26.54 -33.35
CA PHE A 455 -21.54 25.54 -33.39
C PHE A 455 -22.68 25.99 -32.47
N SER A 456 -23.90 25.51 -32.71
CA SER A 456 -24.93 25.43 -31.66
C SER A 456 -24.77 24.12 -30.89
N LEU A 457 -25.36 24.00 -29.70
CA LEU A 457 -25.24 22.75 -28.93
C LEU A 457 -25.91 21.57 -29.66
N VAL A 458 -27.04 21.80 -30.34
CA VAL A 458 -27.65 20.81 -31.24
C VAL A 458 -26.71 20.49 -32.42
N GLY A 459 -26.08 21.50 -33.02
CA GLY A 459 -25.10 21.33 -34.10
C GLY A 459 -23.85 20.56 -33.69
N LEU A 460 -23.38 20.73 -32.45
CA LEU A 460 -22.24 20.01 -31.87
C LEU A 460 -22.57 18.52 -31.66
N VAL A 461 -23.77 18.20 -31.15
CA VAL A 461 -24.25 16.81 -31.06
C VAL A 461 -24.43 16.20 -32.47
N HIS A 462 -24.98 16.95 -33.43
CA HIS A 462 -25.11 16.50 -34.83
C HIS A 462 -23.76 16.30 -35.51
N HIS A 463 -22.70 17.00 -35.11
CA HIS A 463 -21.33 16.84 -35.66
C HIS A 463 -20.69 15.53 -35.21
N PHE A 464 -20.76 15.19 -33.92
CA PHE A 464 -20.20 13.94 -33.39
C PHE A 464 -21.10 12.71 -33.58
N PHE A 465 -22.43 12.91 -33.62
CA PHE A 465 -23.42 11.84 -33.66
C PHE A 465 -24.41 12.03 -34.83
N SER A 466 -23.88 12.11 -36.06
CA SER A 466 -24.61 12.44 -37.31
C SER A 466 -26.02 11.85 -37.46
N GLY A 467 -26.24 10.60 -37.04
CA GLY A 467 -27.56 9.95 -37.07
C GLY A 467 -28.66 10.66 -36.27
N SER A 468 -28.34 11.55 -35.33
CA SER A 468 -29.31 12.39 -34.61
C SER A 468 -30.02 13.38 -35.55
N LYS A 469 -29.29 13.87 -36.56
CA LYS A 469 -29.82 14.72 -37.64
C LYS A 469 -30.71 13.94 -38.60
N GLU A 470 -30.33 12.69 -38.90
CA GLU A 470 -31.11 11.76 -39.73
C GLU A 470 -32.41 11.31 -39.02
N ALA A 471 -32.37 11.18 -37.70
CA ALA A 471 -33.53 10.90 -36.85
C ALA A 471 -34.51 12.08 -36.73
N GLY A 472 -34.07 13.31 -37.06
CA GLY A 472 -34.87 14.53 -36.94
C GLY A 472 -34.94 15.10 -35.52
N ILE A 473 -33.93 14.86 -34.67
CA ILE A 473 -33.90 15.33 -33.29
C ILE A 473 -33.30 16.75 -33.25
N TYR A 474 -34.18 17.74 -33.10
CA TYR A 474 -33.82 19.18 -33.08
C TYR A 474 -34.09 19.87 -31.74
N SER A 475 -34.80 19.24 -30.80
CA SER A 475 -34.94 19.67 -29.41
C SER A 475 -34.55 18.52 -28.48
N PHE A 476 -34.01 18.88 -27.32
CA PHE A 476 -33.63 17.97 -26.23
C PHE A 476 -34.29 18.35 -24.89
N GLN A 477 -35.22 19.31 -24.87
CA GLN A 477 -35.77 19.87 -23.64
C GLN A 477 -36.60 18.84 -22.84
N ASP A 478 -37.36 18.00 -23.54
CA ASP A 478 -38.23 16.97 -22.97
C ASP A 478 -37.53 15.61 -22.76
N SER A 479 -36.19 15.57 -22.68
CA SER A 479 -35.43 14.31 -22.60
C SER A 479 -34.32 14.38 -21.56
N GLN A 480 -34.24 13.36 -20.69
CA GLN A 480 -33.18 13.27 -19.69
C GLN A 480 -31.85 12.90 -20.36
N LEU A 481 -31.00 13.91 -20.59
CA LEU A 481 -29.67 13.73 -21.16
C LEU A 481 -28.60 13.46 -20.09
N LEU A 482 -27.52 12.81 -20.52
CA LEU A 482 -26.23 12.76 -19.84
C LEU A 482 -25.11 13.10 -20.84
N PHE A 483 -24.32 14.13 -20.54
CA PHE A 483 -23.06 14.40 -21.21
C PHE A 483 -21.89 13.89 -20.35
N ILE A 484 -21.01 13.10 -20.95
CA ILE A 484 -19.77 12.65 -20.31
C ILE A 484 -18.62 13.40 -20.97
N LEU A 485 -17.88 14.21 -20.20
CA LEU A 485 -16.76 15.04 -20.64
C LEU A 485 -15.45 14.47 -20.09
N ASP A 486 -14.78 13.62 -20.88
CA ASP A 486 -13.58 12.90 -20.42
C ASP A 486 -12.29 13.72 -20.68
N GLY A 487 -11.42 13.81 -19.67
CA GLY A 487 -10.06 14.37 -19.78
C GLY A 487 -9.95 15.90 -19.67
N LEU A 488 -10.57 16.54 -18.69
CA LEU A 488 -10.43 18.00 -18.47
C LEU A 488 -8.96 18.45 -18.28
N ASP A 489 -8.08 17.58 -17.76
CA ASP A 489 -6.63 17.83 -17.70
C ASP A 489 -5.94 17.98 -19.07
N GLU A 490 -6.66 17.72 -20.15
CA GLU A 490 -6.21 17.82 -21.54
C GLU A 490 -6.89 18.99 -22.28
N CYS A 491 -7.76 19.76 -21.62
CA CYS A 491 -8.42 20.93 -22.19
C CYS A 491 -7.42 22.05 -22.50
N ARG A 492 -7.54 22.64 -23.70
CA ARG A 492 -6.77 23.83 -24.14
C ARG A 492 -7.68 24.98 -24.60
N LEU A 493 -8.98 24.87 -24.32
CA LEU A 493 -9.97 25.91 -24.56
C LEU A 493 -9.94 26.93 -23.41
N PRO A 494 -10.13 28.23 -23.67
CA PRO A 494 -10.12 29.25 -22.62
C PRO A 494 -11.44 29.24 -21.84
N LEU A 495 -11.49 28.44 -20.77
CA LEU A 495 -12.65 28.30 -19.89
C LEU A 495 -12.79 29.47 -18.89
N ASP A 496 -13.07 30.68 -19.39
CA ASP A 496 -13.29 31.86 -18.54
C ASP A 496 -14.73 31.90 -18.00
N PHE A 497 -14.91 31.32 -16.80
CA PHE A 497 -16.19 31.31 -16.09
C PHE A 497 -16.65 32.68 -15.55
N LEU A 498 -15.82 33.73 -15.61
CA LEU A 498 -16.14 35.07 -15.12
C LEU A 498 -16.62 36.02 -16.23
N SER A 499 -15.91 36.09 -17.36
CA SER A 499 -16.25 37.03 -18.45
C SER A 499 -17.24 36.50 -19.49
N THR A 500 -17.44 35.18 -19.56
CA THR A 500 -18.27 34.55 -20.61
C THR A 500 -19.75 34.90 -20.49
N GLN A 501 -20.31 35.41 -21.59
CA GLN A 501 -21.74 35.70 -21.79
C GLN A 501 -22.63 34.47 -21.53
N THR A 502 -23.77 34.70 -20.89
CA THR A 502 -24.79 33.68 -20.63
C THR A 502 -25.56 33.32 -21.91
N LEU A 503 -25.74 32.02 -22.18
CA LEU A 503 -26.57 31.51 -23.27
C LEU A 503 -27.54 30.43 -22.77
N THR A 504 -28.80 30.57 -23.19
CA THR A 504 -29.91 29.68 -22.84
C THR A 504 -30.54 28.99 -24.05
N ASP A 505 -30.30 29.48 -25.27
CA ASP A 505 -30.85 28.89 -26.50
C ASP A 505 -29.93 27.78 -27.03
N VAL A 506 -30.51 26.59 -27.25
CA VAL A 506 -29.82 25.39 -27.76
C VAL A 506 -29.46 25.49 -29.25
N SER A 507 -30.06 26.44 -29.97
CA SER A 507 -29.96 26.66 -31.42
C SER A 507 -29.02 27.81 -31.81
N GLU A 508 -28.72 28.74 -30.90
CA GLU A 508 -27.75 29.82 -31.14
C GLU A 508 -26.33 29.25 -31.34
N SER A 509 -25.55 29.84 -32.26
CA SER A 509 -24.25 29.30 -32.67
C SER A 509 -23.08 30.15 -32.16
N THR A 510 -22.32 29.62 -31.20
CA THR A 510 -21.19 30.29 -30.56
C THR A 510 -19.91 29.45 -30.66
N SER A 511 -18.77 29.95 -30.17
CA SER A 511 -17.58 29.10 -30.05
C SER A 511 -17.77 27.99 -29.00
N VAL A 512 -17.00 26.91 -29.16
CA VAL A 512 -17.14 25.70 -28.34
C VAL A 512 -16.80 25.95 -26.86
N GLU A 513 -15.85 26.84 -26.54
CA GLU A 513 -15.60 27.23 -25.14
C GLU A 513 -16.84 27.84 -24.47
N VAL A 514 -17.56 28.73 -25.17
CA VAL A 514 -18.76 29.41 -24.64
C VAL A 514 -19.92 28.44 -24.45
N LEU A 515 -20.09 27.45 -25.34
CA LEU A 515 -21.07 26.38 -25.17
C LEU A 515 -20.77 25.55 -23.91
N LEU A 516 -19.51 25.14 -23.73
CA LEU A 516 -19.10 24.30 -22.61
C LEU A 516 -19.25 25.02 -21.26
N ILE A 517 -18.88 26.30 -21.18
CA ILE A 517 -19.02 27.11 -19.96
C ILE A 517 -20.50 27.22 -19.55
N ASN A 518 -21.40 27.52 -20.49
CA ASN A 518 -22.83 27.65 -20.19
C ASN A 518 -23.52 26.31 -19.90
N LEU A 519 -23.08 25.21 -20.55
CA LEU A 519 -23.52 23.85 -20.21
C LEU A 519 -23.09 23.45 -18.79
N ILE A 520 -21.84 23.75 -18.41
CA ILE A 520 -21.29 23.46 -17.07
C ILE A 520 -22.00 24.29 -15.99
N ARG A 521 -22.18 25.61 -16.21
CA ARG A 521 -22.96 26.49 -15.31
C ARG A 521 -24.40 26.01 -15.12
N GLY A 522 -25.00 25.38 -16.14
CA GLY A 522 -26.40 24.92 -16.13
C GLY A 522 -27.39 25.89 -16.76
N GLU A 523 -26.93 27.02 -17.28
CA GLU A 523 -27.73 27.98 -18.06
C GLU A 523 -28.20 27.35 -19.39
N LEU A 524 -27.34 26.52 -20.01
CA LEU A 524 -27.63 25.80 -21.24
C LEU A 524 -27.97 24.34 -20.93
N LEU A 525 -29.20 23.94 -21.24
CA LEU A 525 -29.83 22.66 -20.83
C LEU A 525 -29.69 22.39 -19.30
N PRO A 526 -30.49 23.07 -18.46
CA PRO A 526 -30.52 22.83 -17.01
C PRO A 526 -30.81 21.37 -16.63
N SER A 527 -31.69 20.70 -17.38
CA SER A 527 -32.11 19.31 -17.16
C SER A 527 -31.03 18.26 -17.49
N ALA A 528 -29.98 18.60 -18.24
CA ALA A 528 -28.93 17.65 -18.61
C ALA A 528 -28.00 17.35 -17.43
N ARG A 529 -27.75 16.06 -17.17
CA ARG A 529 -26.71 15.60 -16.23
C ARG A 529 -25.33 15.70 -16.87
N LEU A 530 -24.31 15.96 -16.05
CA LEU A 530 -22.91 16.09 -16.46
C LEU A 530 -22.01 15.17 -15.62
N TRP A 531 -21.12 14.46 -16.31
CA TRP A 531 -20.01 13.74 -15.67
C TRP A 531 -18.69 14.19 -16.28
N ILE A 532 -17.80 14.76 -15.47
CA ILE A 532 -16.53 15.34 -15.91
C ILE A 532 -15.37 14.57 -15.27
N THR A 533 -14.43 14.05 -16.06
CA THR A 533 -13.23 13.38 -15.52
C THR A 533 -12.00 14.28 -15.58
N THR A 534 -11.14 14.24 -14.57
CA THR A 534 -9.95 15.12 -14.50
C THR A 534 -8.83 14.56 -13.62
N ARG A 535 -7.62 15.12 -13.73
CA ARG A 535 -6.59 15.01 -12.69
C ARG A 535 -6.80 16.07 -11.60
N PRO A 536 -6.46 15.80 -10.33
CA PRO A 536 -6.62 16.77 -9.24
C PRO A 536 -6.03 18.16 -9.52
N ALA A 537 -4.88 18.22 -10.19
CA ALA A 537 -4.19 19.47 -10.54
C ALA A 537 -4.90 20.33 -11.61
N ALA A 538 -5.89 19.79 -12.33
CA ALA A 538 -6.67 20.50 -13.35
C ALA A 538 -8.14 20.71 -12.95
N ALA A 539 -8.54 20.29 -11.74
CA ALA A 539 -9.91 20.43 -11.25
C ALA A 539 -10.35 21.91 -11.11
N ASN A 540 -9.41 22.81 -10.86
CA ASN A 540 -9.63 24.25 -10.74
C ASN A 540 -9.92 24.99 -12.05
N GLN A 541 -9.88 24.30 -13.20
CA GLN A 541 -10.38 24.89 -14.45
C GLN A 541 -11.90 25.12 -14.42
N ILE A 542 -12.62 24.49 -13.49
CA ILE A 542 -14.05 24.67 -13.25
C ILE A 542 -14.24 25.19 -11.81
N PRO A 543 -15.02 26.27 -11.58
CA PRO A 543 -15.33 26.75 -10.24
C PRO A 543 -16.06 25.69 -9.40
N PRO A 544 -15.76 25.55 -8.09
CA PRO A 544 -16.41 24.55 -7.24
C PRO A 544 -17.92 24.76 -7.10
N GLU A 545 -18.42 25.98 -7.33
CA GLU A 545 -19.85 26.33 -7.33
C GLU A 545 -20.62 25.65 -8.47
N CYS A 546 -19.94 25.23 -9.55
CA CYS A 546 -20.53 24.54 -10.70
C CYS A 546 -20.58 23.00 -10.53
N VAL A 547 -20.24 22.46 -9.35
CA VAL A 547 -20.05 21.02 -9.12
C VAL A 547 -20.79 20.54 -7.86
N ASP A 548 -21.88 19.80 -8.02
CA ASP A 548 -22.71 19.33 -6.90
C ASP A 548 -22.02 18.23 -6.06
N MET A 549 -21.23 17.38 -6.73
CA MET A 549 -20.48 16.29 -6.12
C MET A 549 -19.11 16.10 -6.78
N VAL A 550 -18.09 15.92 -5.93
CA VAL A 550 -16.76 15.47 -6.33
C VAL A 550 -16.62 14.02 -5.91
N THR A 551 -16.10 13.17 -6.78
CA THR A 551 -15.69 11.79 -6.43
C THR A 551 -14.22 11.58 -6.76
N GLU A 552 -13.56 10.68 -6.03
CA GLU A 552 -12.15 10.34 -6.27
C GLU A 552 -11.99 8.84 -6.55
N VAL A 553 -11.40 8.52 -7.71
CA VAL A 553 -10.97 7.16 -8.06
C VAL A 553 -9.63 6.91 -7.37
N ARG A 554 -9.64 6.08 -6.32
CA ARG A 554 -8.42 5.70 -5.58
C ARG A 554 -7.52 4.81 -6.43
N GLY A 555 -8.07 3.69 -6.92
CA GLY A 555 -7.35 2.67 -7.69
C GLY A 555 -7.78 1.25 -7.33
N PHE A 556 -6.88 0.29 -7.52
CA PHE A 556 -7.06 -1.09 -7.05
C PHE A 556 -6.62 -1.24 -5.59
N THR A 557 -7.55 -1.67 -4.74
CA THR A 557 -7.26 -2.29 -3.44
C THR A 557 -6.50 -3.63 -3.62
N ASP A 558 -5.90 -4.17 -2.57
CA ASP A 558 -5.11 -5.40 -2.68
C ASP A 558 -5.92 -6.61 -3.22
N PRO A 559 -7.19 -6.84 -2.82
CA PRO A 559 -8.05 -7.84 -3.46
C PRO A 559 -8.32 -7.59 -4.95
N GLN A 560 -8.52 -6.33 -5.36
CA GLN A 560 -8.73 -5.97 -6.77
C GLN A 560 -7.46 -6.17 -7.62
N LYS A 561 -6.26 -6.05 -7.03
CA LYS A 561 -5.01 -6.44 -7.72
C LYS A 561 -5.02 -7.92 -8.04
N GLU A 562 -5.36 -8.76 -7.05
CA GLU A 562 -5.45 -10.21 -7.21
C GLU A 562 -6.49 -10.58 -8.27
N GLU A 563 -7.69 -9.99 -8.20
CA GLU A 563 -8.74 -10.16 -9.21
C GLU A 563 -8.26 -9.80 -10.63
N TYR A 564 -7.58 -8.66 -10.80
CA TYR A 564 -7.06 -8.23 -12.10
C TYR A 564 -6.06 -9.25 -12.70
N PHE A 565 -5.11 -9.76 -11.92
CA PHE A 565 -4.16 -10.76 -12.43
C PHE A 565 -4.83 -12.12 -12.68
N SER A 566 -5.78 -12.54 -11.83
CA SER A 566 -6.59 -13.76 -12.04
C SER A 566 -7.52 -13.69 -13.26
N ARG A 567 -8.09 -12.52 -13.57
CA ARG A 567 -8.87 -12.32 -14.81
C ARG A 567 -8.00 -12.37 -16.07
N ARG A 568 -6.73 -11.98 -15.95
CA ARG A 568 -5.81 -11.88 -17.09
C ARG A 568 -5.17 -13.21 -17.50
N SER A 569 -4.83 -14.08 -16.55
CA SER A 569 -4.16 -15.36 -16.81
C SER A 569 -4.92 -16.52 -16.18
N THR A 570 -5.16 -17.56 -16.98
CA THR A 570 -5.81 -18.81 -16.54
C THR A 570 -4.87 -19.76 -15.79
N ASP A 571 -3.62 -19.35 -15.55
CA ASP A 571 -2.60 -20.11 -14.81
C ASP A 571 -2.51 -19.58 -13.37
N GLU A 572 -3.17 -20.28 -12.44
CA GLU A 572 -3.16 -19.95 -11.00
C GLU A 572 -1.74 -20.00 -10.39
N GLU A 573 -0.85 -20.85 -10.89
CA GLU A 573 0.52 -20.94 -10.38
C GLU A 573 1.33 -19.71 -10.82
N GLN A 574 1.15 -19.25 -12.07
CA GLN A 574 1.73 -18.00 -12.56
C GLN A 574 1.16 -16.79 -11.81
N VAL A 575 -0.16 -16.71 -11.59
CA VAL A 575 -0.78 -15.60 -10.84
C VAL A 575 -0.28 -15.58 -9.40
N SER A 576 -0.18 -16.74 -8.75
CA SER A 576 0.38 -16.86 -7.40
C SER A 576 1.85 -16.39 -7.32
N LYS A 577 2.69 -16.78 -8.30
CA LYS A 577 4.08 -16.29 -8.44
C LYS A 577 4.14 -14.77 -8.66
N ILE A 578 3.29 -14.21 -9.52
CA ILE A 578 3.19 -12.77 -9.78
C ILE A 578 2.81 -12.02 -8.49
N MET A 579 1.75 -12.46 -7.81
CA MET A 579 1.26 -11.81 -6.58
C MET A 579 2.26 -11.91 -5.43
N SER A 580 2.97 -13.04 -5.30
CA SER A 580 4.09 -13.19 -4.35
C SER A 580 5.23 -12.20 -4.64
N HIS A 581 5.65 -12.10 -5.91
CA HIS A 581 6.69 -11.14 -6.32
C HIS A 581 6.27 -9.67 -6.12
N ILE A 582 5.01 -9.33 -6.41
CA ILE A 582 4.48 -7.98 -6.18
C ILE A 582 4.41 -7.67 -4.68
N ARG A 583 3.92 -8.60 -3.84
CA ARG A 583 3.86 -8.44 -2.37
C ARG A 583 5.24 -8.26 -1.74
N THR A 584 6.24 -9.02 -2.18
CA THR A 584 7.64 -8.90 -1.69
C THR A 584 8.34 -7.61 -2.17
N CYS A 585 7.94 -7.05 -3.31
CA CYS A 585 8.52 -5.84 -3.89
C CYS A 585 7.62 -4.61 -3.65
N ARG A 586 7.66 -4.01 -2.45
CA ARG A 586 6.75 -2.90 -2.05
C ARG A 586 6.65 -1.74 -3.06
N SER A 587 7.73 -1.38 -3.77
CA SER A 587 7.66 -0.40 -4.87
C SER A 587 6.68 -0.81 -5.98
N LEU A 588 6.68 -2.08 -6.38
CA LEU A 588 5.72 -2.63 -7.34
C LEU A 588 4.32 -2.71 -6.73
N HIS A 589 4.20 -3.14 -5.47
CA HIS A 589 2.91 -3.20 -4.75
C HIS A 589 2.17 -1.86 -4.68
N ILE A 590 2.92 -0.76 -4.48
CA ILE A 590 2.39 0.61 -4.44
C ILE A 590 2.01 1.07 -5.85
N MET A 591 2.88 0.90 -6.85
CA MET A 591 2.56 1.32 -8.21
C MET A 591 1.42 0.51 -8.84
N CYS A 592 1.26 -0.76 -8.48
CA CYS A 592 0.10 -1.60 -8.82
C CYS A 592 -1.21 -1.18 -8.13
N HIS A 593 -1.26 -0.04 -7.42
CA HIS A 593 -2.53 0.64 -7.15
C HIS A 593 -3.14 1.23 -8.45
N ILE A 594 -2.31 1.56 -9.44
CA ILE A 594 -2.75 1.98 -10.77
C ILE A 594 -2.96 0.74 -11.67
N PRO A 595 -4.16 0.55 -12.28
CA PRO A 595 -4.42 -0.53 -13.23
C PRO A 595 -3.45 -0.58 -14.42
N LEU A 596 -3.07 0.58 -14.97
CA LEU A 596 -2.08 0.66 -16.05
C LEU A 596 -0.70 0.11 -15.66
N PHE A 597 -0.27 0.26 -14.40
CA PHE A 597 0.97 -0.35 -13.92
C PHE A 597 0.81 -1.85 -13.68
N CYS A 598 -0.39 -2.32 -13.33
CA CYS A 598 -0.69 -3.76 -13.33
C CYS A 598 -0.59 -4.35 -14.74
N TRP A 599 -1.08 -3.64 -15.76
CA TRP A 599 -0.95 -4.04 -17.17
C TRP A 599 0.50 -4.07 -17.67
N ILE A 600 1.31 -3.03 -17.37
CA ILE A 600 2.75 -3.02 -17.68
C ILE A 600 3.47 -4.18 -16.96
N THR A 601 3.19 -4.37 -15.67
CA THR A 601 3.83 -5.39 -14.83
C THR A 601 3.46 -6.80 -15.29
N ALA A 602 2.18 -7.06 -15.60
CA ALA A 602 1.73 -8.30 -16.21
C ALA A 602 2.49 -8.58 -17.51
N THR A 603 2.45 -7.64 -18.46
CA THR A 603 3.07 -7.79 -19.79
C THR A 603 4.57 -8.09 -19.69
N VAL A 604 5.28 -7.47 -18.74
CA VAL A 604 6.71 -7.71 -18.49
C VAL A 604 6.96 -9.07 -17.84
N LEU A 605 6.28 -9.39 -16.74
CA LEU A 605 6.49 -10.66 -16.03
C LEU A 605 6.08 -11.85 -16.90
N GLU A 606 5.01 -11.71 -17.68
CA GLU A 606 4.58 -12.68 -18.69
C GLU A 606 5.67 -13.04 -19.71
N ASP A 607 6.45 -12.07 -20.24
CA ASP A 607 7.57 -12.35 -21.18
C ASP A 607 8.73 -13.02 -20.46
N VAL A 608 9.07 -12.54 -19.25
CA VAL A 608 10.15 -13.11 -18.44
C VAL A 608 9.87 -14.58 -18.11
N PHE A 609 8.65 -14.93 -17.70
CA PHE A 609 8.24 -16.33 -17.46
C PHE A 609 8.16 -17.19 -18.73
N LYS A 610 8.03 -16.60 -19.93
CA LYS A 610 8.04 -17.32 -21.22
C LYS A 610 9.47 -17.50 -21.77
N SER A 611 10.43 -16.72 -21.29
CA SER A 611 11.85 -16.87 -21.62
C SER A 611 12.45 -18.08 -20.89
N ARG A 612 13.36 -18.82 -21.55
CA ARG A 612 14.01 -20.01 -20.96
C ARG A 612 15.23 -19.71 -20.07
N GLU A 613 15.45 -18.44 -19.72
CA GLU A 613 16.53 -18.04 -18.81
C GLU A 613 15.97 -17.94 -17.39
N GLU A 614 16.57 -18.65 -16.42
CA GLU A 614 16.24 -18.55 -14.99
C GLU A 614 16.78 -17.24 -14.38
N GLY A 615 16.36 -16.10 -14.92
CA GLY A 615 16.73 -14.78 -14.46
C GLY A 615 16.00 -14.35 -13.18
N GLU A 616 16.63 -13.51 -12.37
CA GLU A 616 15.92 -12.85 -11.26
C GLU A 616 14.78 -11.97 -11.80
N LEU A 617 13.57 -12.14 -11.26
CA LEU A 617 12.43 -11.31 -11.60
C LEU A 617 12.71 -9.82 -11.31
N PRO A 618 12.30 -8.88 -12.19
CA PRO A 618 12.56 -7.45 -12.05
C PRO A 618 11.95 -6.90 -10.76
N ARG A 619 12.78 -6.38 -9.84
CA ARG A 619 12.39 -5.87 -8.51
C ARG A 619 12.23 -4.34 -8.46
N THR A 620 12.83 -3.61 -9.39
CA THR A 620 12.82 -2.14 -9.42
C THR A 620 11.99 -1.59 -10.59
N LEU A 621 11.49 -0.36 -10.47
CA LEU A 621 10.68 0.27 -11.52
C LEU A 621 11.52 0.49 -12.79
N THR A 622 12.80 0.86 -12.65
CA THR A 622 13.71 0.99 -13.80
C THR A 622 13.88 -0.34 -14.55
N GLN A 623 13.89 -1.47 -13.85
CA GLN A 623 13.94 -2.80 -14.48
C GLN A 623 12.66 -3.09 -15.27
N ILE A 624 11.48 -2.92 -14.66
CA ILE A 624 10.17 -3.10 -15.32
C ILE A 624 10.09 -2.26 -16.60
N TYR A 625 10.41 -0.97 -16.53
CA TYR A 625 10.36 -0.07 -17.69
C TYR A 625 11.42 -0.40 -18.76
N SER A 626 12.61 -0.88 -18.36
CA SER A 626 13.63 -1.34 -19.31
C SER A 626 13.18 -2.58 -20.08
N HIS A 627 12.61 -3.57 -19.40
CA HIS A 627 12.01 -4.75 -20.05
C HIS A 627 10.84 -4.36 -20.95
N TYR A 628 9.95 -3.49 -20.48
CA TYR A 628 8.79 -3.01 -21.25
C TYR A 628 9.22 -2.30 -22.56
N MET A 629 10.28 -1.48 -22.54
CA MET A 629 10.81 -0.85 -23.76
C MET A 629 11.45 -1.85 -24.73
N VAL A 630 12.20 -2.84 -24.24
CA VAL A 630 12.71 -3.94 -25.09
C VAL A 630 11.55 -4.71 -25.72
N LEU A 631 10.50 -5.00 -24.95
CA LEU A 631 9.29 -5.67 -25.42
C LEU A 631 8.57 -4.91 -26.54
N GLN A 632 8.33 -3.61 -26.35
CA GLN A 632 7.66 -2.82 -27.38
C GLN A 632 8.49 -2.72 -28.67
N ASN A 633 9.83 -2.66 -28.58
CA ASN A 633 10.65 -2.71 -29.79
C ASN A 633 10.70 -4.12 -30.44
N LYS A 634 10.73 -5.22 -29.66
CA LYS A 634 10.54 -6.59 -30.19
C LYS A 634 9.24 -6.70 -30.99
N VAL A 635 8.12 -6.24 -30.41
CA VAL A 635 6.78 -6.29 -31.04
C VAL A 635 6.73 -5.45 -32.31
N LYS A 636 7.35 -4.26 -32.32
CA LYS A 636 7.50 -3.44 -33.53
C LYS A 636 8.26 -4.18 -34.63
N ASN A 637 9.49 -4.61 -34.34
CA ASN A 637 10.38 -5.22 -35.34
C ASN A 637 9.70 -6.40 -36.07
N VAL A 638 8.99 -7.25 -35.31
CA VAL A 638 8.30 -8.44 -35.83
C VAL A 638 7.04 -8.09 -36.63
N LYS A 639 6.28 -7.05 -36.24
CA LYS A 639 5.00 -6.71 -36.91
C LYS A 639 5.13 -5.79 -38.11
N PHE A 640 6.19 -4.97 -38.19
CA PHE A 640 6.30 -3.91 -39.20
C PHE A 640 7.60 -3.94 -39.99
N ASP A 641 8.72 -4.29 -39.35
CA ASP A 641 10.05 -4.28 -40.00
C ASP A 641 10.42 -5.64 -40.64
N GLY A 642 9.53 -6.63 -40.53
CA GLY A 642 9.69 -7.98 -41.12
C GLY A 642 10.74 -8.87 -40.44
N GLY A 643 11.25 -8.46 -39.27
CA GLY A 643 12.33 -9.14 -38.56
C GLY A 643 11.90 -10.44 -37.87
N ALA A 644 12.85 -11.35 -37.68
CA ALA A 644 12.66 -12.56 -36.90
C ALA A 644 12.71 -12.26 -35.39
N ALA A 645 12.01 -13.04 -34.57
CA ALA A 645 12.04 -12.90 -33.11
C ALA A 645 13.44 -13.14 -32.49
N THR A 646 14.39 -13.67 -33.27
CA THR A 646 15.80 -13.89 -32.92
C THR A 646 16.71 -12.69 -33.22
N ASP A 647 16.21 -11.63 -33.86
CA ASP A 647 17.05 -10.52 -34.30
C ASP A 647 17.56 -9.63 -33.14
N PRO A 648 18.70 -8.93 -33.31
CA PRO A 648 19.21 -8.01 -32.31
C PRO A 648 18.17 -6.97 -31.93
N HIS A 649 17.93 -6.80 -30.62
CA HIS A 649 16.80 -6.03 -30.09
C HIS A 649 16.75 -4.54 -30.54
N TRP A 650 17.85 -4.00 -31.09
CA TRP A 650 18.02 -2.59 -31.41
C TRP A 650 18.63 -2.36 -32.80
N SER A 651 17.77 -2.24 -33.83
CA SER A 651 18.17 -1.79 -35.17
C SER A 651 18.74 -0.36 -35.15
N PRO A 652 19.51 0.09 -36.16
CA PRO A 652 19.98 1.48 -36.22
C PRO A 652 18.83 2.50 -36.28
N GLN A 653 17.73 2.16 -36.98
CA GLN A 653 16.55 3.00 -37.11
C GLN A 653 15.79 3.11 -35.77
N SER A 654 15.54 1.99 -35.09
CA SER A 654 14.88 1.99 -33.77
C SER A 654 15.70 2.74 -32.72
N ARG A 655 17.04 2.71 -32.80
CA ARG A 655 17.89 3.49 -31.89
C ARG A 655 17.78 5.00 -32.12
N LYS A 656 17.90 5.46 -33.37
CA LYS A 656 17.66 6.88 -33.71
C LYS A 656 16.27 7.32 -33.26
N MET A 657 15.25 6.46 -33.41
CA MET A 657 13.90 6.75 -32.94
C MET A 657 13.84 6.91 -31.41
N MET A 658 14.41 5.98 -30.63
CA MET A 658 14.43 6.07 -29.17
C MET A 658 15.21 7.29 -28.65
N GLU A 659 16.30 7.67 -29.32
CA GLU A 659 17.06 8.89 -29.01
C GLU A 659 16.19 10.16 -29.17
N SER A 660 15.44 10.24 -30.29
CA SER A 660 14.51 11.34 -30.56
C SER A 660 13.28 11.33 -29.64
N LEU A 661 12.72 10.16 -29.34
CA LEU A 661 11.64 9.99 -28.34
C LEU A 661 12.07 10.48 -26.95
N GLY A 662 13.29 10.15 -26.55
CA GLY A 662 13.87 10.60 -25.29
C GLY A 662 14.13 12.11 -25.24
N LYS A 663 14.58 12.71 -26.36
CA LYS A 663 14.72 14.17 -26.51
C LYS A 663 13.36 14.86 -26.30
N LEU A 664 12.35 14.42 -27.07
CA LEU A 664 10.97 14.93 -27.00
C LEU A 664 10.40 14.80 -25.58
N ALA A 665 10.57 13.63 -24.96
CA ALA A 665 10.09 13.37 -23.61
C ALA A 665 10.70 14.34 -22.58
N PHE A 666 12.01 14.60 -22.66
CA PHE A 666 12.70 15.56 -21.78
C PHE A 666 12.25 17.01 -22.02
N GLU A 667 12.22 17.46 -23.27
CA GLU A 667 11.84 18.84 -23.61
C GLU A 667 10.37 19.14 -23.26
N GLN A 668 9.45 18.21 -23.51
CA GLN A 668 8.04 18.40 -23.13
C GLN A 668 7.81 18.24 -21.62
N LEU A 669 8.61 17.41 -20.92
CA LEU A 669 8.58 17.34 -19.45
C LEU A 669 9.04 18.66 -18.81
N GLN A 670 10.08 19.31 -19.35
CA GLN A 670 10.52 20.64 -18.92
C GLN A 670 9.49 21.75 -19.25
N LYS A 671 8.75 21.62 -20.36
CA LYS A 671 7.64 22.52 -20.72
C LYS A 671 6.36 22.27 -19.90
N GLY A 672 6.25 21.15 -19.18
CA GLY A 672 5.02 20.72 -18.49
C GLY A 672 3.93 20.17 -19.42
N ASN A 673 4.27 19.85 -20.68
CA ASN A 673 3.31 19.42 -21.70
C ASN A 673 3.08 17.90 -21.69
N LEU A 674 1.81 17.50 -21.71
CA LEU A 674 1.35 16.11 -21.85
C LEU A 674 0.98 15.74 -23.31
N ILE A 675 0.78 16.74 -24.17
CA ILE A 675 0.27 16.63 -25.54
C ILE A 675 1.21 17.41 -26.47
N PHE A 676 1.54 16.84 -27.63
CA PHE A 676 2.45 17.44 -28.61
C PHE A 676 2.00 17.12 -30.05
N TYR A 677 2.47 17.94 -30.99
CA TYR A 677 2.00 17.99 -32.37
C TYR A 677 3.07 17.52 -33.35
N GLU A 678 2.70 17.40 -34.63
CA GLU A 678 3.61 17.14 -35.76
C GLU A 678 4.82 18.10 -35.82
N SER A 679 4.65 19.35 -35.40
CA SER A 679 5.73 20.34 -35.23
C SER A 679 6.75 19.95 -34.15
N ASP A 680 6.30 19.50 -32.98
CA ASP A 680 7.20 19.07 -31.90
C ASP A 680 7.97 17.80 -32.30
N LEU A 681 7.32 16.86 -33.01
CA LEU A 681 7.97 15.66 -33.53
C LEU A 681 9.09 15.98 -34.52
N THR A 682 8.86 16.93 -35.42
CA THR A 682 9.84 17.35 -36.44
C THR A 682 10.99 18.17 -35.82
N GLU A 683 10.73 19.02 -34.81
CA GLU A 683 11.77 19.68 -34.00
C GLU A 683 12.67 18.67 -33.25
N CYS A 684 12.12 17.53 -32.82
CA CYS A 684 12.89 16.42 -32.24
C CYS A 684 13.51 15.46 -33.28
N GLY A 685 13.33 15.73 -34.58
CA GLY A 685 13.96 14.99 -35.69
C GLY A 685 13.32 13.63 -36.01
N MET A 686 12.04 13.45 -35.65
CA MET A 686 11.29 12.21 -35.90
C MET A 686 10.56 12.23 -37.24
N ASP A 687 10.49 11.06 -37.88
CA ASP A 687 9.58 10.79 -38.98
C ASP A 687 8.20 10.36 -38.44
N LEU A 688 7.14 10.92 -39.03
CA LEU A 688 5.75 10.61 -38.71
C LEU A 688 5.38 9.16 -38.96
N LYS A 689 5.89 8.53 -40.02
CA LYS A 689 5.66 7.10 -40.26
C LYS A 689 6.27 6.27 -39.15
N ALA A 690 7.51 6.56 -38.75
CA ALA A 690 8.12 5.92 -37.58
C ALA A 690 7.31 6.14 -36.29
N ALA A 691 6.82 7.35 -36.04
CA ALA A 691 6.01 7.69 -34.86
C ALA A 691 4.71 6.87 -34.78
N SER A 692 3.94 6.81 -35.88
CA SER A 692 2.67 6.06 -35.95
C SER A 692 2.81 4.56 -35.66
N VAL A 693 3.97 3.98 -35.95
CA VAL A 693 4.25 2.55 -35.73
C VAL A 693 4.52 2.21 -34.25
N CYS A 694 4.91 3.17 -33.41
CA CYS A 694 5.19 2.95 -31.98
C CYS A 694 3.94 3.04 -31.07
N SER A 695 2.86 2.37 -31.45
CA SER A 695 1.58 2.31 -30.72
C SER A 695 1.66 1.69 -29.31
N GLY A 696 2.80 1.10 -28.92
CA GLY A 696 3.10 0.65 -27.55
C GLY A 696 3.85 1.66 -26.67
N VAL A 697 4.15 2.85 -27.21
CA VAL A 697 4.83 3.97 -26.52
C VAL A 697 3.97 5.24 -26.58
N PHE A 698 3.39 5.50 -27.76
CA PHE A 698 2.37 6.52 -27.97
C PHE A 698 0.97 5.92 -28.07
N THR A 699 -0.02 6.70 -27.66
CA THR A 699 -1.35 6.64 -28.27
C THR A 699 -1.40 7.66 -29.42
N GLN A 700 -1.46 7.17 -30.67
CA GLN A 700 -1.95 7.98 -31.79
C GLN A 700 -3.47 8.02 -31.65
N VAL A 701 -4.04 9.20 -31.40
CA VAL A 701 -5.45 9.34 -30.99
C VAL A 701 -6.43 9.03 -32.13
N PHE A 702 -6.02 9.25 -33.38
CA PHE A 702 -6.86 9.05 -34.56
C PHE A 702 -6.47 7.79 -35.34
N ARG A 703 -7.39 6.80 -35.35
CA ARG A 703 -7.57 5.86 -36.46
C ARG A 703 -8.33 6.53 -37.61
N GLU A 704 -8.25 5.93 -38.79
CA GLU A 704 -8.76 6.46 -40.07
C GLU A 704 -10.29 6.34 -40.23
N GLU A 705 -11.05 6.78 -39.22
CA GLU A 705 -12.53 6.72 -39.20
C GLU A 705 -13.22 8.07 -39.48
N SER A 706 -12.47 9.16 -39.71
CA SER A 706 -13.03 10.44 -40.19
C SER A 706 -12.08 11.20 -41.12
N ASN A 707 -12.47 11.30 -42.40
CA ASN A 707 -11.66 11.84 -43.51
C ASN A 707 -11.57 13.39 -43.53
N LEU A 708 -11.54 14.05 -42.37
CA LEU A 708 -11.83 15.49 -42.23
C LEU A 708 -10.84 16.30 -41.37
N TYR A 709 -9.76 15.68 -40.86
CA TYR A 709 -8.78 16.33 -39.99
C TYR A 709 -7.36 16.16 -40.55
N GLN A 710 -6.57 17.25 -40.54
CA GLN A 710 -5.22 17.27 -41.13
C GLN A 710 -4.10 17.18 -40.08
N ASP A 711 -4.30 17.74 -38.88
CA ASP A 711 -3.27 17.75 -37.82
C ASP A 711 -3.28 16.47 -36.97
N LYS A 712 -2.10 15.86 -36.79
CA LYS A 712 -1.91 14.68 -35.95
C LYS A 712 -1.44 15.05 -34.54
N ILE A 713 -2.16 14.56 -33.54
CA ILE A 713 -1.86 14.74 -32.12
C ILE A 713 -1.34 13.44 -31.52
N PHE A 714 -0.31 13.56 -30.68
CA PHE A 714 0.37 12.44 -30.04
C PHE A 714 0.43 12.65 -28.52
N THR A 715 0.23 11.56 -27.77
CA THR A 715 0.38 11.51 -26.31
C THR A 715 1.16 10.26 -25.91
N PHE A 716 2.04 10.36 -24.90
CA PHE A 716 2.59 9.17 -24.25
C PHE A 716 1.49 8.41 -23.52
N ILE A 717 1.60 7.08 -23.42
CA ILE A 717 0.61 6.23 -22.71
C ILE A 717 0.53 6.58 -21.21
N HIS A 718 1.63 7.07 -20.61
CA HIS A 718 1.64 7.56 -19.24
C HIS A 718 2.75 8.60 -19.00
N LEU A 719 2.57 9.48 -18.02
CA LEU A 719 3.59 10.46 -17.60
C LEU A 719 4.89 9.77 -17.15
N SER A 720 4.80 8.67 -16.41
CA SER A 720 5.97 7.88 -16.00
C SER A 720 6.78 7.31 -17.18
N LEU A 721 6.15 7.08 -18.34
CA LEU A 721 6.89 6.66 -19.54
C LEU A 721 7.65 7.84 -20.17
N GLN A 722 7.08 9.04 -20.13
CA GLN A 722 7.77 10.29 -20.49
C GLN A 722 8.95 10.55 -19.52
N GLU A 723 8.76 10.40 -18.21
CA GLU A 723 9.85 10.50 -17.23
C GLU A 723 10.97 9.46 -17.46
N PHE A 724 10.62 8.21 -17.77
CA PHE A 724 11.61 7.17 -18.08
C PHE A 724 12.42 7.50 -19.33
N LEU A 725 11.76 7.92 -20.42
CA LEU A 725 12.41 8.27 -21.68
C LEU A 725 13.27 9.54 -21.54
N ALA A 726 12.81 10.51 -20.74
CA ALA A 726 13.58 11.69 -20.37
C ALA A 726 14.84 11.33 -19.56
N ALA A 727 14.71 10.45 -18.55
CA ALA A 727 15.85 9.96 -17.77
C ALA A 727 16.86 9.18 -18.62
N LEU A 728 16.36 8.36 -19.56
CA LEU A 728 17.18 7.64 -20.53
C LEU A 728 17.96 8.60 -21.44
N HIS A 729 17.30 9.64 -21.95
CA HIS A 729 17.95 10.68 -22.77
C HIS A 729 19.01 11.45 -22.00
N VAL A 730 18.72 11.91 -20.78
CA VAL A 730 19.69 12.62 -19.94
C VAL A 730 20.90 11.73 -19.63
N HIS A 731 20.69 10.45 -19.32
CA HIS A 731 21.77 9.49 -19.14
C HIS A 731 22.60 9.30 -20.41
N GLN A 732 21.96 9.01 -21.55
CA GLN A 732 22.64 8.73 -22.83
C GLN A 732 23.40 9.96 -23.36
N THR A 733 22.79 11.15 -23.33
CA THR A 733 23.41 12.42 -23.72
C THR A 733 24.59 12.75 -22.82
N PHE A 734 24.50 12.50 -21.52
CA PHE A 734 25.64 12.68 -20.63
C PHE A 734 26.78 11.69 -20.92
N ILE A 735 26.47 10.39 -21.09
CA ILE A 735 27.49 9.37 -21.38
C ILE A 735 28.18 9.60 -22.73
N SER A 736 27.46 10.07 -23.76
CA SER A 736 28.06 10.39 -25.06
C SER A 736 28.89 11.69 -25.02
N SER A 737 28.31 12.79 -24.55
CA SER A 737 28.85 14.16 -24.73
C SER A 737 29.54 14.78 -23.50
N ASN A 738 29.34 14.22 -22.30
CA ASN A 738 29.63 14.83 -20.99
C ASN A 738 28.86 16.14 -20.69
N VAL A 739 27.76 16.44 -21.39
CA VAL A 739 26.88 17.58 -21.07
C VAL A 739 25.86 17.16 -20.01
N ASN A 740 25.77 17.93 -18.93
CA ASN A 740 24.69 17.81 -17.94
C ASN A 740 23.51 18.70 -18.37
N LEU A 741 22.43 18.10 -18.87
CA LEU A 741 21.22 18.81 -19.31
C LEU A 741 20.41 19.42 -18.15
N LEU A 742 20.69 19.03 -16.89
CA LEU A 742 20.02 19.55 -15.70
C LEU A 742 20.71 20.79 -15.10
N SER A 743 21.83 21.27 -15.68
CA SER A 743 22.60 22.38 -15.12
C SER A 743 22.77 23.54 -16.09
N ASN A 744 22.25 24.71 -15.73
CA ASN A 744 22.38 25.97 -16.49
C ASN A 744 23.83 26.56 -16.54
N GLN A 745 24.84 25.81 -16.12
CA GLN A 745 26.25 26.21 -16.20
C GLN A 745 27.05 25.25 -17.11
N PRO A 746 27.55 25.70 -18.28
CA PRO A 746 28.37 24.86 -19.15
C PRO A 746 29.75 24.59 -18.53
N LEU A 747 30.06 23.30 -18.31
CA LEU A 747 31.38 22.83 -17.86
C LEU A 747 32.49 23.30 -18.82
N LYS A 748 33.27 24.30 -18.40
CA LYS A 748 34.30 24.96 -19.22
C LYS A 748 35.30 23.95 -19.82
N ARG A 749 35.21 23.70 -21.13
CA ARG A 749 35.99 22.69 -21.88
C ARG A 749 37.50 22.96 -21.88
N LYS A 750 38.21 22.50 -20.85
CA LYS A 750 39.68 22.38 -20.87
C LYS A 750 40.11 21.25 -21.82
N LYS A 751 40.35 21.58 -23.09
CA LYS A 751 40.95 20.67 -24.09
C LYS A 751 42.31 20.15 -23.59
N LYS A 752 42.41 18.88 -23.20
CA LYS A 752 43.67 18.11 -23.19
C LYS A 752 43.44 16.72 -23.77
N LYS A 753 44.19 16.38 -24.84
CA LYS A 753 44.24 15.04 -25.41
C LYS A 753 44.94 14.10 -24.40
N ASN A 754 44.31 12.96 -24.09
CA ASN A 754 44.92 11.68 -23.70
C ASN A 754 43.81 10.70 -23.30
N SER A 755 43.59 9.65 -24.10
CA SER A 755 42.45 8.73 -24.01
C SER A 755 42.34 8.02 -22.66
N SER A 756 43.45 7.52 -22.11
CA SER A 756 43.48 6.82 -20.81
C SER A 756 43.07 7.70 -19.61
N LYS A 757 43.22 9.03 -19.70
CA LYS A 757 42.79 9.98 -18.65
C LYS A 757 41.32 10.43 -18.82
N MET A 758 40.66 10.11 -19.94
CA MET A 758 39.23 10.45 -20.13
C MET A 758 38.29 9.61 -19.28
N LEU A 759 38.52 8.30 -19.13
CA LEU A 759 37.63 7.45 -18.30
C LEU A 759 37.59 7.91 -16.83
N ALA A 760 38.75 8.25 -16.26
CA ALA A 760 38.86 8.73 -14.89
C ALA A 760 38.21 10.12 -14.67
N SER A 761 38.13 10.96 -15.70
CA SER A 761 37.39 12.23 -15.62
C SER A 761 35.88 12.04 -15.81
N LYS A 762 35.43 11.23 -16.79
CA LYS A 762 34.00 10.88 -16.94
C LYS A 762 33.39 10.35 -15.64
N LYS A 763 34.12 9.48 -14.92
CA LYS A 763 33.70 8.92 -13.61
C LYS A 763 33.50 9.96 -12.51
N LYS A 764 34.29 11.06 -12.49
CA LYS A 764 34.05 12.18 -11.56
C LYS A 764 32.82 12.99 -11.98
N THR A 765 32.64 13.24 -13.27
CA THR A 765 31.52 14.06 -13.76
C THR A 765 30.16 13.35 -13.63
N LEU A 766 30.08 12.02 -13.78
CA LEU A 766 28.81 11.28 -13.65
C LEU A 766 28.22 11.38 -12.23
N ASN A 767 29.05 11.39 -11.20
CA ASN A 767 28.59 11.62 -9.83
C ASN A 767 28.02 13.03 -9.65
N LEU A 768 28.60 14.06 -10.31
CA LEU A 768 28.04 15.42 -10.31
C LEU A 768 26.68 15.51 -11.03
N LEU A 769 26.43 14.71 -12.08
CA LEU A 769 25.09 14.59 -12.69
C LEU A 769 24.09 14.07 -11.67
N HIS A 770 24.40 12.96 -11.01
CA HIS A 770 23.49 12.36 -10.01
C HIS A 770 23.23 13.30 -8.83
N GLN A 771 24.26 14.00 -8.33
CA GLN A 771 24.09 15.00 -7.27
C GLN A 771 23.20 16.16 -7.73
N SER A 772 23.43 16.70 -8.93
CA SER A 772 22.58 17.75 -9.52
C SER A 772 21.12 17.31 -9.59
N ALA A 773 20.86 16.07 -10.06
CA ALA A 773 19.51 15.52 -10.18
C ALA A 773 18.81 15.32 -8.83
N VAL A 774 19.53 14.83 -7.81
CA VAL A 774 19.04 14.73 -6.42
C VAL A 774 18.65 16.12 -5.90
N ASP A 775 19.52 17.12 -6.08
CA ASP A 775 19.28 18.47 -5.60
C ASP A 775 18.12 19.15 -6.35
N GLU A 776 17.92 18.85 -7.65
CA GLU A 776 16.82 19.39 -8.46
C GLU A 776 15.46 18.79 -8.06
N ALA A 777 15.39 17.48 -7.85
CA ALA A 777 14.18 16.81 -7.35
C ALA A 777 13.83 17.25 -5.92
N LEU A 778 14.82 17.47 -5.05
CA LEU A 778 14.60 18.03 -3.71
C LEU A 778 14.12 19.49 -3.77
N ARG A 779 14.60 20.29 -4.72
CA ARG A 779 14.12 21.67 -4.96
C ARG A 779 12.75 21.73 -5.64
N SER A 780 12.33 20.70 -6.36
CA SER A 780 10.96 20.58 -6.86
C SER A 780 9.96 20.66 -5.68
N PRO A 781 8.99 21.60 -5.69
CA PRO A 781 7.95 21.64 -4.66
C PRO A 781 7.04 20.42 -4.83
N ASN A 782 6.50 20.24 -6.04
CA ASN A 782 5.44 19.28 -6.33
C ASN A 782 5.96 17.85 -6.53
N GLY A 783 7.25 17.66 -6.85
CA GLY A 783 7.86 16.33 -7.04
C GLY A 783 7.79 15.77 -8.45
N HIS A 784 7.60 16.61 -9.47
CA HIS A 784 7.54 16.21 -10.89
C HIS A 784 8.87 15.67 -11.47
N LEU A 785 9.93 15.57 -10.64
CA LEU A 785 11.19 14.92 -10.98
C LEU A 785 11.46 13.69 -10.10
N ASP A 786 10.54 13.31 -9.21
CA ASP A 786 10.77 12.26 -8.22
C ASP A 786 10.96 10.89 -8.89
N LEU A 787 10.13 10.56 -9.89
CA LEU A 787 10.22 9.28 -10.60
C LEU A 787 11.23 9.33 -11.76
N PHE A 788 11.40 10.47 -12.44
CA PHE A 788 12.58 10.77 -13.27
C PHE A 788 13.90 10.48 -12.53
N LEU A 789 14.04 10.92 -11.27
CA LEU A 789 15.25 10.67 -10.46
C LEU A 789 15.45 9.18 -10.15
N ARG A 790 14.37 8.47 -9.76
CA ARG A 790 14.38 7.01 -9.55
C ARG A 790 14.92 6.30 -10.79
N PHE A 791 14.41 6.64 -11.99
CA PHE A 791 14.87 6.06 -13.25
C PHE A 791 16.32 6.44 -13.60
N LEU A 792 16.70 7.71 -13.49
CA LEU A 792 18.05 8.17 -13.83
C LEU A 792 19.13 7.47 -13.00
N LEU A 793 18.84 7.23 -11.72
CA LEU A 793 19.71 6.50 -10.80
C LEU A 793 19.70 4.99 -11.07
N GLY A 794 18.53 4.38 -11.31
CA GLY A 794 18.45 2.97 -11.69
C GLY A 794 19.18 2.65 -12.99
N LEU A 795 19.25 3.60 -13.94
CA LEU A 795 20.00 3.46 -15.19
C LEU A 795 21.53 3.52 -14.99
N SER A 796 22.05 3.89 -13.81
CA SER A 796 23.48 3.80 -13.49
C SER A 796 23.96 2.40 -13.09
N LEU A 797 23.04 1.43 -12.95
CA LEU A 797 23.35 0.04 -12.64
C LEU A 797 23.74 -0.78 -13.90
N PRO A 798 24.87 -1.53 -13.89
CA PRO A 798 25.26 -2.43 -14.98
C PRO A 798 24.30 -3.60 -15.25
N THR A 799 23.30 -3.86 -14.40
CA THR A 799 22.16 -4.75 -14.71
C THR A 799 21.25 -4.12 -15.76
N ASN A 800 20.85 -2.88 -15.53
CA ASN A 800 19.82 -2.21 -16.31
C ASN A 800 20.41 -1.72 -17.65
N GLN A 801 21.70 -1.35 -17.66
CA GLN A 801 22.45 -1.09 -18.90
C GLN A 801 22.64 -2.35 -19.78
N ARG A 802 22.60 -3.57 -19.22
CA ARG A 802 22.62 -4.81 -20.01
C ARG A 802 21.27 -5.11 -20.68
N LEU A 803 20.15 -4.82 -20.01
CA LEU A 803 18.81 -4.93 -20.62
C LEU A 803 18.66 -3.99 -21.82
N LEU A 804 19.21 -2.78 -21.74
CA LEU A 804 19.21 -1.78 -22.81
C LEU A 804 20.47 -1.82 -23.70
N GLN A 805 21.17 -2.97 -23.73
CA GLN A 805 22.44 -3.13 -24.46
C GLN A 805 22.24 -2.95 -25.96
N GLY A 806 22.78 -1.86 -26.50
CA GLY A 806 22.61 -1.45 -27.89
C GLY A 806 22.19 0.02 -28.00
N LEU A 807 21.23 0.45 -27.17
CA LEU A 807 20.92 1.87 -26.92
C LEU A 807 22.00 2.49 -26.03
N LEU A 808 22.20 1.89 -24.85
CA LEU A 808 23.25 2.31 -23.93
C LEU A 808 24.56 1.61 -24.31
N THR A 809 25.63 2.40 -24.42
CA THR A 809 26.99 1.86 -24.36
C THR A 809 27.25 1.42 -22.92
N GLN A 810 27.79 0.22 -22.71
CA GLN A 810 28.10 -0.25 -21.36
C GLN A 810 29.06 0.73 -20.68
N THR A 811 28.56 1.45 -19.70
CA THR A 811 29.39 2.39 -18.95
C THR A 811 30.25 1.58 -17.99
N GLY A 812 31.53 1.94 -17.89
CA GLY A 812 32.37 1.54 -16.75
C GLY A 812 31.91 2.22 -15.47
N SER A 813 30.68 1.93 -15.04
CA SER A 813 30.04 2.40 -13.82
C SER A 813 30.61 1.58 -12.65
N ASP A 814 31.85 1.90 -12.27
CA ASP A 814 32.49 1.27 -11.11
C ASP A 814 31.56 1.39 -9.90
N SER A 815 31.46 0.34 -9.09
CA SER A 815 30.70 0.33 -7.83
C SER A 815 30.96 1.60 -6.99
N GLN A 816 32.21 2.10 -6.98
CA GLN A 816 32.61 3.34 -6.32
C GLN A 816 31.81 4.60 -6.72
N THR A 817 31.30 4.70 -7.96
CA THR A 817 30.50 5.85 -8.42
C THR A 817 29.08 5.82 -7.84
N ASN A 818 28.47 4.63 -7.82
CA ASN A 818 27.17 4.43 -7.20
C ASN A 818 27.28 4.51 -5.67
N GLN A 819 28.35 3.98 -5.06
CA GLN A 819 28.65 4.16 -3.63
C GLN A 819 28.78 5.64 -3.22
N ARG A 820 29.42 6.51 -4.02
CA ARG A 820 29.44 7.97 -3.75
C ARG A 820 28.06 8.59 -3.85
N THR A 821 27.25 8.14 -4.81
CA THR A 821 25.87 8.64 -5.00
C THR A 821 24.97 8.21 -3.83
N VAL A 822 25.06 6.95 -3.41
CA VAL A 822 24.42 6.39 -2.19
C VAL A 822 24.85 7.17 -0.94
N LYS A 823 26.14 7.49 -0.79
CA LYS A 823 26.62 8.29 0.34
C LYS A 823 26.00 9.69 0.35
N TYR A 824 25.91 10.35 -0.81
CA TYR A 824 25.27 11.66 -0.93
C TYR A 824 23.76 11.61 -0.60
N ILE A 825 23.05 10.59 -1.08
CA ILE A 825 21.62 10.40 -0.75
C ILE A 825 21.43 10.16 0.76
N LYS A 826 22.34 9.42 1.41
CA LYS A 826 22.33 9.22 2.86
C LYS A 826 22.66 10.48 3.66
N GLU A 827 23.57 11.32 3.17
CA GLU A 827 23.84 12.65 3.71
C GLU A 827 22.58 13.53 3.61
N LYS A 828 21.90 13.54 2.46
CA LYS A 828 20.61 14.23 2.28
C LYS A 828 19.47 13.66 3.14
N LEU A 829 19.44 12.36 3.41
CA LEU A 829 18.48 11.77 4.36
C LEU A 829 18.76 12.12 5.83
N SER A 830 19.97 12.59 6.18
CA SER A 830 20.27 13.11 7.52
C SER A 830 19.86 14.58 7.70
N GLU A 831 19.68 15.32 6.61
CA GLU A 831 19.06 16.66 6.62
C GLU A 831 17.55 16.58 6.94
N SER A 832 16.98 17.66 7.48
CA SER A 832 15.57 17.73 7.91
C SER A 832 14.60 17.93 6.73
N LEU A 833 14.46 16.90 5.90
CA LEU A 833 13.52 16.86 4.76
C LEU A 833 12.06 16.61 5.21
N SER A 834 11.10 16.80 4.28
CA SER A 834 9.73 16.33 4.44
C SER A 834 9.63 14.81 4.21
N THR A 835 8.61 14.18 4.77
CA THR A 835 8.42 12.71 4.71
C THR A 835 8.44 12.18 3.27
N GLU A 836 7.80 12.90 2.35
CA GLU A 836 7.60 12.56 0.94
C GLU A 836 8.96 12.58 0.21
N ARG A 837 9.79 13.59 0.51
CA ARG A 837 11.17 13.67 0.00
C ARG A 837 12.05 12.56 0.57
N SER A 838 11.90 12.22 1.86
CA SER A 838 12.63 11.10 2.48
C SER A 838 12.22 9.73 1.91
N ILE A 839 10.93 9.52 1.65
CA ILE A 839 10.41 8.30 0.99
C ILE A 839 10.92 8.23 -0.45
N ASN A 840 10.90 9.34 -1.21
CA ASN A 840 11.44 9.37 -2.56
C ASN A 840 12.94 9.00 -2.59
N LEU A 841 13.76 9.60 -1.71
CA LEU A 841 15.18 9.26 -1.59
C LEU A 841 15.41 7.79 -1.16
N PHE A 842 14.52 7.19 -0.38
CA PHE A 842 14.59 5.75 -0.11
C PHE A 842 14.25 4.90 -1.35
N HIS A 843 13.25 5.26 -2.15
CA HIS A 843 13.03 4.60 -3.45
C HIS A 843 14.24 4.74 -4.37
N CYS A 844 14.92 5.89 -4.40
CA CYS A 844 16.18 6.07 -5.12
C CYS A 844 17.29 5.12 -4.63
N LEU A 845 17.39 4.83 -3.33
CA LEU A 845 18.32 3.82 -2.81
C LEU A 845 17.96 2.40 -3.24
N ASN A 846 16.66 2.06 -3.30
CA ASN A 846 16.19 0.78 -3.80
C ASN A 846 16.47 0.60 -5.31
N GLU A 847 16.30 1.63 -6.13
CA GLU A 847 16.63 1.58 -7.57
C GLU A 847 18.12 1.37 -7.84
N VAL A 848 19.02 1.76 -6.91
CA VAL A 848 20.46 1.44 -6.97
C VAL A 848 20.85 0.21 -6.14
N ASN A 849 19.86 -0.56 -5.66
CA ASN A 849 20.01 -1.77 -4.84
C ASN A 849 20.77 -1.60 -3.50
N ASP A 850 20.84 -0.39 -2.92
CA ASP A 850 21.43 -0.19 -1.59
C ASP A 850 20.41 -0.43 -0.46
N ARG A 851 20.49 -1.61 0.16
CA ARG A 851 19.72 -1.95 1.37
C ARG A 851 20.40 -1.52 2.67
N SER A 852 21.66 -1.08 2.62
CA SER A 852 22.49 -0.85 3.82
C SER A 852 22.10 0.38 4.64
N LEU A 853 21.20 1.25 4.16
CA LEU A 853 20.63 2.33 4.98
C LEU A 853 19.95 1.79 6.26
N LEU A 854 19.13 0.75 6.13
CA LEU A 854 18.37 0.21 7.25
C LEU A 854 19.29 -0.42 8.31
N GLU A 855 20.35 -1.09 7.86
CA GLU A 855 21.41 -1.62 8.73
C GLU A 855 22.15 -0.50 9.47
N GLN A 856 22.45 0.62 8.78
CA GLN A 856 23.10 1.79 9.37
C GLN A 856 22.20 2.51 10.39
N ILE A 857 20.89 2.60 10.15
CA ILE A 857 19.91 3.11 11.13
C ILE A 857 19.82 2.17 12.34
N GLN A 858 19.72 0.85 12.13
CA GLN A 858 19.73 -0.12 13.23
C GLN A 858 21.05 -0.03 14.03
N GLN A 859 22.20 0.11 13.37
CA GLN A 859 23.51 0.17 14.03
C GLN A 859 23.72 1.49 14.80
N SER A 860 23.35 2.64 14.23
CA SER A 860 23.47 3.95 14.88
C SER A 860 22.61 4.03 16.14
N MET A 861 21.34 3.63 16.05
CA MET A 861 20.40 3.58 17.18
C MET A 861 20.87 2.61 18.28
N ARG A 862 21.24 1.36 17.93
CA ARG A 862 21.82 0.39 18.88
C ARG A 862 23.09 0.91 19.57
N SER A 863 23.89 1.72 18.88
CA SER A 863 25.15 2.25 19.42
C SER A 863 24.99 3.39 20.43
N ARG A 864 23.74 3.88 20.66
CA ARG A 864 23.44 5.09 21.46
C ARG A 864 24.21 6.35 21.02
N ARG A 865 24.66 6.39 19.76
CA ARG A 865 25.30 7.58 19.15
C ARG A 865 24.29 8.59 18.62
N LEU A 866 23.06 8.14 18.36
CA LEU A 866 21.89 8.98 18.16
C LEU A 866 20.92 8.73 19.32
N SER A 867 20.34 9.79 19.84
CA SER A 867 19.21 9.73 20.77
C SER A 867 17.89 9.48 19.99
N THR A 868 16.83 9.10 20.69
CA THR A 868 15.47 9.07 20.11
C THR A 868 14.83 10.47 19.99
N GLU A 869 15.63 11.52 20.16
CA GLU A 869 15.27 12.93 20.02
C GLU A 869 15.91 13.54 18.75
N ASP A 870 16.99 12.92 18.24
CA ASP A 870 17.76 13.40 17.08
C ASP A 870 17.05 13.13 15.74
N LEU A 871 16.11 12.17 15.71
CA LEU A 871 15.36 11.79 14.51
C LEU A 871 14.08 12.64 14.36
N SER A 872 14.00 13.37 13.25
CA SER A 872 12.83 14.18 12.89
C SER A 872 11.56 13.35 12.66
N PRO A 873 10.35 13.97 12.72
CA PRO A 873 9.10 13.28 12.39
C PRO A 873 9.08 12.67 10.98
N ALA A 874 9.75 13.30 10.02
CA ALA A 874 9.90 12.79 8.65
C ALA A 874 10.82 11.56 8.58
N GLN A 875 11.95 11.58 9.29
CA GLN A 875 12.86 10.42 9.38
C GLN A 875 12.21 9.24 10.09
N TRP A 876 11.41 9.46 11.13
CA TRP A 876 10.57 8.41 11.74
C TRP A 876 9.54 7.85 10.76
N SER A 877 8.85 8.72 10.01
CA SER A 877 7.84 8.30 9.03
C SER A 877 8.44 7.52 7.86
N ALA A 878 9.63 7.92 7.39
CA ALA A 878 10.42 7.17 6.42
C ALA A 878 10.91 5.83 6.99
N LEU A 879 11.36 5.78 8.24
CA LEU A 879 11.74 4.51 8.89
C LEU A 879 10.55 3.54 9.00
N VAL A 880 9.37 4.03 9.38
CA VAL A 880 8.13 3.22 9.38
C VAL A 880 7.83 2.69 7.97
N PHE A 881 7.92 3.54 6.95
CA PHE A 881 7.72 3.13 5.55
C PHE A 881 8.74 2.06 5.10
N ILE A 882 10.02 2.22 5.44
CA ILE A 882 11.09 1.25 5.17
C ILE A 882 10.79 -0.11 5.81
N LEU A 883 10.32 -0.12 7.06
CA LEU A 883 10.01 -1.35 7.80
C LEU A 883 8.75 -2.04 7.28
N LEU A 884 7.70 -1.28 6.96
CA LEU A 884 6.49 -1.79 6.29
C LEU A 884 6.75 -2.24 4.83
N SER A 885 7.91 -1.93 4.27
CA SER A 885 8.37 -2.40 2.95
C SER A 885 9.17 -3.71 3.01
N SER A 886 9.34 -4.33 4.19
CA SER A 886 10.26 -5.46 4.40
C SER A 886 9.58 -6.64 5.10
N GLU A 887 9.43 -7.76 4.37
CA GLU A 887 8.77 -8.97 4.90
C GLU A 887 9.49 -9.57 6.13
N GLU A 888 10.82 -9.51 6.21
CA GLU A 888 11.60 -9.95 7.39
C GLU A 888 11.10 -9.27 8.68
N HIS A 889 10.75 -7.99 8.58
CA HIS A 889 10.33 -7.18 9.74
C HIS A 889 8.81 -7.25 9.99
N LEU A 890 8.04 -7.73 9.02
CA LEU A 890 6.63 -8.09 9.19
C LEU A 890 6.46 -9.51 9.75
N ASP A 891 7.43 -10.41 9.61
CA ASP A 891 7.38 -11.70 10.31
C ASP A 891 7.72 -11.54 11.80
N VAL A 892 8.92 -11.00 12.11
CA VAL A 892 9.36 -10.74 13.49
C VAL A 892 9.92 -9.33 13.65
N PHE A 893 9.11 -8.44 14.24
CA PHE A 893 9.57 -7.12 14.69
C PHE A 893 10.17 -7.21 16.10
N ASN A 894 11.42 -6.79 16.25
CA ASN A 894 12.10 -6.72 17.54
C ASN A 894 12.58 -5.28 17.80
N LEU A 895 12.02 -4.61 18.81
CA LEU A 895 12.28 -3.20 19.08
C LEU A 895 13.73 -2.93 19.54
N LYS A 896 14.39 -3.93 20.15
CA LYS A 896 15.81 -3.87 20.56
C LYS A 896 16.76 -3.81 19.36
N ARG A 897 16.32 -4.19 18.14
CA ARG A 897 17.08 -3.94 16.90
C ARG A 897 17.24 -2.46 16.56
N PHE A 898 16.43 -1.59 17.18
CA PHE A 898 16.43 -0.14 16.98
C PHE A 898 16.77 0.58 18.30
N SER A 899 15.78 0.80 19.17
CA SER A 899 15.94 1.45 20.47
C SER A 899 14.91 0.90 21.47
N PRO A 900 15.32 0.28 22.58
CA PRO A 900 14.42 -0.18 23.63
C PRO A 900 13.93 1.01 24.45
N SER A 901 12.89 1.70 23.96
CA SER A 901 12.24 2.83 24.64
C SER A 901 10.78 3.00 24.20
N GLU A 902 9.91 3.44 25.11
CA GLU A 902 8.51 3.77 24.81
C GLU A 902 8.37 4.82 23.69
N LYS A 903 9.26 5.83 23.64
CA LYS A 903 9.27 6.84 22.57
C LYS A 903 9.47 6.22 21.18
N ALA A 904 10.37 5.24 21.05
CA ALA A 904 10.59 4.51 19.81
C ALA A 904 9.44 3.53 19.51
N PHE A 905 8.91 2.85 20.54
CA PHE A 905 7.73 2.00 20.42
C PHE A 905 6.54 2.75 19.82
N LEU A 906 6.16 3.90 20.40
CA LEU A 906 5.02 4.70 19.95
C LEU A 906 5.20 5.25 18.53
N LYS A 907 6.44 5.49 18.07
CA LYS A 907 6.72 5.89 16.68
C LYS A 907 6.73 4.70 15.70
N LEU A 908 6.98 3.48 16.17
CA LEU A 908 6.99 2.26 15.36
C LEU A 908 5.71 1.41 15.50
N LEU A 909 4.69 1.92 16.21
CA LEU A 909 3.39 1.27 16.40
C LEU A 909 2.71 0.78 15.09
N PRO A 910 2.79 1.49 13.93
CA PRO A 910 2.25 0.96 12.67
C PRO A 910 2.95 -0.32 12.20
N VAL A 911 4.25 -0.48 12.48
CA VAL A 911 5.00 -1.71 12.20
C VAL A 911 4.51 -2.82 13.12
N VAL A 912 4.37 -2.55 14.42
CA VAL A 912 3.86 -3.52 15.42
C VAL A 912 2.45 -4.03 15.06
N LYS A 913 1.59 -3.18 14.49
CA LYS A 913 0.26 -3.58 13.99
C LYS A 913 0.34 -4.52 12.77
N ALA A 914 1.29 -4.28 11.86
CA ALA A 914 1.44 -5.04 10.63
C ALA A 914 2.23 -6.35 10.80
N SER A 915 3.07 -6.46 11.84
CA SER A 915 3.90 -7.65 12.09
C SER A 915 3.12 -8.82 12.72
N LYS A 916 3.51 -10.06 12.39
CA LYS A 916 2.96 -11.30 12.98
C LYS A 916 3.45 -11.52 14.41
N LYS A 917 4.72 -11.19 14.69
CA LYS A 917 5.34 -11.27 16.02
C LYS A 917 6.00 -9.95 16.42
N ALA A 918 5.77 -9.52 17.65
CA ALA A 918 6.40 -8.35 18.26
C ALA A 918 7.18 -8.73 19.54
N GLU A 919 8.49 -8.51 19.52
CA GLU A 919 9.40 -8.71 20.65
C GLU A 919 9.71 -7.36 21.30
N LEU A 920 8.98 -7.06 22.38
CA LEU A 920 8.96 -5.77 23.08
C LEU A 920 9.45 -5.87 24.54
N SER A 921 9.96 -7.02 24.98
CA SER A 921 10.50 -7.21 26.34
C SER A 921 11.64 -6.23 26.66
N PHE A 922 11.81 -5.81 27.92
CA PHE A 922 12.85 -4.87 28.37
C PHE A 922 12.94 -3.56 27.54
N CYS A 923 11.82 -3.02 27.05
CA CYS A 923 11.79 -1.80 26.23
C CYS A 923 11.36 -0.54 26.99
N GLY A 924 11.22 -0.60 28.32
CA GLY A 924 10.80 0.53 29.16
C GLY A 924 9.37 0.99 28.84
N LEU A 925 8.49 0.04 28.52
CA LEU A 925 7.08 0.30 28.22
C LEU A 925 6.28 0.48 29.53
N SER A 926 5.29 1.38 29.49
CA SER A 926 4.38 1.68 30.61
C SER A 926 2.91 1.39 30.28
N GLU A 927 2.00 1.72 31.19
CA GLU A 927 0.54 1.76 30.96
C GLU A 927 0.16 2.52 29.67
N ARG A 928 0.89 3.59 29.32
CA ARG A 928 0.67 4.34 28.06
C ARG A 928 0.91 3.46 26.82
N SER A 929 1.91 2.59 26.87
CA SER A 929 2.18 1.62 25.81
C SER A 929 1.07 0.56 25.74
N CYS A 930 0.53 0.13 26.87
CA CYS A 930 -0.60 -0.81 26.91
C CYS A 930 -1.87 -0.23 26.26
N ALA A 931 -2.19 1.04 26.49
CA ALA A 931 -3.30 1.72 25.80
C ALA A 931 -3.12 1.71 24.27
N ALA A 932 -1.91 2.01 23.79
CA ALA A 932 -1.58 1.96 22.36
C ALA A 932 -1.66 0.54 21.78
N LEU A 933 -1.20 -0.47 22.53
CA LEU A 933 -1.32 -1.89 22.13
C LEU A 933 -2.78 -2.37 22.13
N SER A 934 -3.60 -1.89 23.06
CA SER A 934 -5.03 -2.20 23.13
C SER A 934 -5.74 -1.81 21.82
N SER A 935 -5.48 -0.60 21.32
CA SER A 935 -5.98 -0.13 20.01
C SER A 935 -5.43 -0.92 18.82
N VAL A 936 -4.20 -1.46 18.90
CA VAL A 936 -3.63 -2.33 17.85
C VAL A 936 -4.27 -3.72 17.87
N LEU A 937 -4.56 -4.27 19.05
CA LEU A 937 -5.20 -5.57 19.22
C LEU A 937 -6.69 -5.54 18.85
N SER A 938 -7.36 -4.40 19.03
CA SER A 938 -8.77 -4.23 18.66
C SER A 938 -9.01 -3.96 17.17
N SER A 939 -7.96 -3.77 16.37
CA SER A 939 -8.05 -3.34 14.96
C SER A 939 -8.21 -4.52 13.99
N GLN A 940 -9.18 -4.44 13.07
CA GLN A 940 -9.39 -5.45 12.01
C GLN A 940 -8.14 -5.69 11.14
N SER A 941 -7.48 -4.62 10.71
CA SER A 941 -6.23 -4.63 9.94
C SER A 941 -4.97 -4.92 10.78
N SER A 942 -5.10 -5.62 11.92
CA SER A 942 -3.98 -6.14 12.73
C SER A 942 -3.56 -7.54 12.30
N SER A 943 -2.26 -7.80 12.24
CA SER A 943 -1.67 -9.11 11.89
C SER A 943 -1.09 -9.88 13.09
N LEU A 944 -1.10 -9.25 14.27
CA LEU A 944 -0.30 -9.67 15.42
C LEU A 944 -0.83 -10.96 16.08
N LYS A 945 -0.03 -12.02 16.01
CA LYS A 945 -0.27 -13.35 16.60
C LYS A 945 0.54 -13.60 17.86
N HIS A 946 1.72 -12.99 18.00
CA HIS A 946 2.63 -13.25 19.12
C HIS A 946 3.19 -11.96 19.70
N LEU A 947 2.99 -11.73 21.00
CA LEU A 947 3.39 -10.50 21.69
C LEU A 947 4.19 -10.82 22.96
N ASP A 948 5.48 -10.48 22.97
CA ASP A 948 6.35 -10.56 24.16
C ASP A 948 6.54 -9.18 24.78
N LEU A 949 5.90 -8.96 25.93
CA LEU A 949 5.99 -7.75 26.75
C LEU A 949 6.83 -7.94 28.02
N SER A 950 7.41 -9.11 28.21
CA SER A 950 8.05 -9.53 29.47
C SER A 950 9.12 -8.54 29.96
N ASN A 951 9.25 -8.33 31.27
CA ASN A 951 10.24 -7.43 31.87
C ASN A 951 10.07 -5.95 31.46
N ASN A 952 8.82 -5.50 31.28
CA ASN A 952 8.43 -4.08 31.29
C ASN A 952 7.55 -3.82 32.52
N ASP A 953 7.63 -2.64 33.11
CA ASP A 953 6.91 -2.29 34.34
C ASP A 953 5.48 -1.82 34.02
N LEU A 954 4.62 -2.77 33.63
CA LEU A 954 3.28 -2.50 33.10
C LEU A 954 2.24 -2.30 34.21
N GLN A 955 2.46 -2.95 35.37
CA GLN A 955 1.55 -2.95 36.52
C GLN A 955 0.15 -3.51 36.18
N ASP A 956 -0.71 -3.63 37.20
CA ASP A 956 -2.08 -4.13 37.03
C ASP A 956 -2.94 -3.25 36.10
N SER A 957 -2.70 -1.93 36.09
CA SER A 957 -3.43 -0.96 35.27
C SER A 957 -3.11 -1.11 33.77
N GLY A 958 -1.83 -1.24 33.40
CA GLY A 958 -1.42 -1.49 32.03
C GLY A 958 -2.01 -2.80 31.49
N VAL A 959 -1.98 -3.88 32.27
CA VAL A 959 -2.60 -5.15 31.84
C VAL A 959 -4.12 -5.04 31.75
N LYS A 960 -4.80 -4.29 32.63
CA LYS A 960 -6.24 -4.02 32.50
C LYS A 960 -6.59 -3.37 31.16
N LEU A 961 -5.86 -2.32 30.76
CA LEU A 961 -6.05 -1.66 29.46
C LEU A 961 -5.75 -2.61 28.28
N LEU A 962 -4.71 -3.43 28.39
CA LEU A 962 -4.37 -4.44 27.37
C LEU A 962 -5.51 -5.48 27.21
N CYS A 963 -6.14 -5.88 28.33
CA CYS A 963 -7.27 -6.80 28.36
C CYS A 963 -8.55 -6.24 27.70
N GLU A 964 -8.67 -4.94 27.44
CA GLU A 964 -9.78 -4.37 26.65
C GLU A 964 -9.63 -4.73 25.17
N GLY A 965 -8.45 -4.48 24.58
CA GLY A 965 -8.14 -4.87 23.20
C GLY A 965 -8.15 -6.38 22.96
N LEU A 966 -7.69 -7.17 23.95
CA LEU A 966 -7.72 -8.65 23.90
C LEU A 966 -9.15 -9.24 23.89
N ARG A 967 -10.18 -8.49 24.34
CA ARG A 967 -11.59 -8.93 24.27
C ARG A 967 -12.26 -8.58 22.94
N SER A 968 -11.64 -7.79 22.07
CA SER A 968 -12.20 -7.43 20.76
C SER A 968 -12.41 -8.68 19.87
N PRO A 969 -13.52 -8.79 19.13
CA PRO A 969 -13.73 -9.85 18.12
C PRO A 969 -12.76 -9.74 16.92
N HIS A 970 -11.91 -8.71 16.88
CA HIS A 970 -10.89 -8.51 15.86
C HIS A 970 -9.48 -8.90 16.32
N CYS A 971 -9.31 -9.31 17.57
CA CYS A 971 -8.03 -9.76 18.10
C CYS A 971 -7.66 -11.14 17.53
N LYS A 972 -6.41 -11.29 17.08
CA LYS A 972 -5.88 -12.51 16.44
C LYS A 972 -4.66 -13.08 17.18
N LEU A 973 -4.46 -12.66 18.44
CA LEU A 973 -3.30 -12.99 19.24
C LEU A 973 -3.37 -14.45 19.74
N ASP A 974 -2.53 -15.33 19.19
CA ASP A 974 -2.35 -16.72 19.62
C ASP A 974 -1.49 -16.81 20.90
N SER A 975 -0.53 -15.89 21.13
CA SER A 975 0.38 -15.93 22.29
C SER A 975 0.72 -14.56 22.89
N LEU A 976 0.70 -14.50 24.23
CA LEU A 976 1.05 -13.34 25.05
C LEU A 976 2.04 -13.71 26.15
N ARG A 977 3.10 -12.92 26.32
CA ARG A 977 4.04 -13.05 27.46
C ARG A 977 4.12 -11.76 28.27
N LEU A 978 3.89 -11.89 29.57
CA LEU A 978 3.87 -10.84 30.59
C LEU A 978 4.77 -11.22 31.78
N SER A 979 5.81 -12.02 31.55
CA SER A 979 6.73 -12.50 32.59
C SER A 979 7.51 -11.34 33.21
N PHE A 980 7.59 -11.24 34.54
CA PHE A 980 8.15 -10.07 35.26
C PHE A 980 7.55 -8.72 34.82
N CYS A 981 6.22 -8.56 34.81
CA CYS A 981 5.54 -7.31 34.45
C CYS A 981 4.97 -6.49 35.62
N GLY A 982 5.27 -6.90 36.87
CA GLY A 982 4.81 -6.19 38.07
C GLY A 982 3.36 -6.48 38.43
N LEU A 983 2.84 -7.64 38.03
CA LEU A 983 1.41 -7.97 38.17
C LEU A 983 1.10 -8.58 39.54
N SER A 984 -0.10 -8.28 40.06
CA SER A 984 -0.66 -8.86 41.27
C SER A 984 -1.94 -9.66 40.98
N GLU A 985 -2.57 -10.18 42.04
CA GLU A 985 -3.92 -10.76 42.03
C GLU A 985 -4.97 -9.91 41.28
N ARG A 986 -4.79 -8.59 41.22
CA ARG A 986 -5.76 -7.66 40.58
C ARG A 986 -5.77 -7.80 39.07
N SER A 987 -4.63 -8.08 38.44
CA SER A 987 -4.55 -8.39 37.00
C SER A 987 -5.36 -9.64 36.62
N CYS A 988 -5.50 -10.60 37.53
CA CYS A 988 -6.11 -11.89 37.26
C CYS A 988 -7.59 -11.81 36.91
N ALA A 989 -8.35 -10.88 37.49
CA ALA A 989 -9.75 -10.67 37.11
C ALA A 989 -9.89 -10.21 35.64
N ALA A 990 -9.03 -9.28 35.19
CA ALA A 990 -9.02 -8.81 33.82
C ALA A 990 -8.61 -9.93 32.84
N LEU A 991 -7.55 -10.67 33.17
CA LEU A 991 -7.09 -11.82 32.38
C LEU A 991 -8.13 -12.96 32.33
N SER A 992 -8.80 -13.24 33.45
CA SER A 992 -9.91 -14.21 33.52
C SER A 992 -11.05 -13.83 32.57
N SER A 993 -11.42 -12.55 32.50
CA SER A 993 -12.43 -12.05 31.54
C SER A 993 -12.02 -12.17 30.06
N VAL A 994 -10.71 -12.21 29.76
CA VAL A 994 -10.20 -12.52 28.41
C VAL A 994 -10.32 -14.02 28.14
N LEU A 995 -9.93 -14.87 29.08
CA LEU A 995 -10.00 -16.33 28.94
C LEU A 995 -11.44 -16.85 28.82
N SER A 996 -12.40 -16.19 29.47
CA SER A 996 -13.82 -16.53 29.38
C SER A 996 -14.51 -16.05 28.09
N SER A 997 -13.88 -15.18 27.29
CA SER A 997 -14.53 -14.51 26.16
C SER A 997 -14.57 -15.36 24.89
N GLN A 998 -15.73 -15.45 24.25
CA GLN A 998 -15.93 -16.14 22.96
C GLN A 998 -14.98 -15.63 21.85
N SER A 999 -14.72 -14.32 21.86
CA SER A 999 -13.81 -13.63 20.93
C SER A 999 -12.33 -13.99 21.10
N SER A 1000 -11.92 -14.58 22.23
CA SER A 1000 -10.51 -14.81 22.53
C SER A 1000 -9.87 -15.82 21.57
N SER A 1001 -8.70 -15.48 21.04
CA SER A 1001 -7.86 -16.37 20.21
C SER A 1001 -6.69 -17.00 20.99
N LEU A 1002 -6.55 -16.67 22.28
CA LEU A 1002 -5.32 -16.88 23.03
C LEU A 1002 -5.09 -18.35 23.42
N LYS A 1003 -3.97 -18.92 22.96
CA LYS A 1003 -3.55 -20.31 23.19
C LYS A 1003 -2.38 -20.45 24.16
N HIS A 1004 -1.49 -19.46 24.21
CA HIS A 1004 -0.28 -19.53 25.03
C HIS A 1004 -0.10 -18.27 25.88
N LEU A 1005 -0.18 -18.41 27.20
CA LEU A 1005 -0.09 -17.31 28.16
C LEU A 1005 1.04 -17.54 29.16
N ASP A 1006 2.01 -16.64 29.20
CA ASP A 1006 3.10 -16.63 30.17
C ASP A 1006 2.95 -15.47 31.16
N LEU A 1007 2.64 -15.78 32.42
CA LEU A 1007 2.55 -14.83 33.53
C LEU A 1007 3.70 -14.99 34.54
N SER A 1008 4.78 -15.71 34.18
CA SER A 1008 5.81 -16.14 35.13
C SER A 1008 6.42 -15.01 35.95
N ASN A 1009 6.78 -15.32 37.19
CA ASN A 1009 7.50 -14.44 38.11
C ASN A 1009 6.76 -13.14 38.49
N ASN A 1010 5.43 -13.09 38.35
CA ASN A 1010 4.56 -12.07 38.94
C ASN A 1010 3.93 -12.60 40.24
N ASP A 1011 3.75 -11.78 41.27
CA ASP A 1011 3.33 -12.25 42.60
C ASP A 1011 1.79 -12.34 42.72
N LEU A 1012 1.20 -13.19 41.87
CA LEU A 1012 -0.25 -13.36 41.68
C LEU A 1012 -0.98 -14.03 42.86
N GLN A 1013 -0.27 -14.90 43.60
CA GLN A 1013 -0.77 -15.62 44.79
C GLN A 1013 -1.99 -16.53 44.52
N ASP A 1014 -2.43 -17.27 45.56
CA ASP A 1014 -3.58 -18.18 45.47
C ASP A 1014 -4.90 -17.48 45.15
N SER A 1015 -5.04 -16.20 45.55
CA SER A 1015 -6.18 -15.33 45.25
C SER A 1015 -6.28 -15.02 43.76
N GLY A 1016 -5.20 -14.53 43.14
CA GLY A 1016 -5.13 -14.30 41.70
C GLY A 1016 -5.32 -15.59 40.90
N VAL A 1017 -4.73 -16.70 41.35
CA VAL A 1017 -4.93 -18.01 40.71
C VAL A 1017 -6.39 -18.46 40.75
N LYS A 1018 -7.12 -18.25 41.85
CA LYS A 1018 -8.56 -18.57 41.91
C LYS A 1018 -9.37 -17.76 40.90
N LEU A 1019 -9.07 -16.47 40.72
CA LEU A 1019 -9.72 -15.63 39.70
C LEU A 1019 -9.41 -16.14 38.29
N LEU A 1020 -8.16 -16.53 37.99
CA LEU A 1020 -7.82 -17.16 36.71
C LEU A 1020 -8.56 -18.50 36.50
N CYS A 1021 -8.77 -19.28 37.57
CA CYS A 1021 -9.49 -20.56 37.52
C CYS A 1021 -10.97 -20.41 37.10
N GLU A 1022 -11.58 -19.23 37.26
CA GLU A 1022 -12.95 -18.96 36.77
C GLU A 1022 -12.97 -18.89 35.24
N GLY A 1023 -12.05 -18.14 34.64
CA GLY A 1023 -11.89 -18.07 33.17
C GLY A 1023 -11.44 -19.39 32.56
N LEU A 1024 -10.57 -20.15 33.23
CA LEU A 1024 -10.13 -21.48 32.79
C LEU A 1024 -11.25 -22.53 32.79
N LYS A 1025 -12.31 -22.36 33.61
CA LYS A 1025 -13.50 -23.23 33.58
C LYS A 1025 -14.49 -22.89 32.45
N SER A 1026 -14.31 -21.77 31.75
CA SER A 1026 -15.20 -21.40 30.65
C SER A 1026 -15.04 -22.35 29.45
N PRO A 1027 -16.14 -22.83 28.85
CA PRO A 1027 -16.09 -23.60 27.60
C PRO A 1027 -15.59 -22.77 26.40
N HIS A 1028 -15.35 -21.47 26.59
CA HIS A 1028 -14.77 -20.58 25.57
C HIS A 1028 -13.25 -20.40 25.72
N CYS A 1029 -12.64 -20.94 26.78
CA CYS A 1029 -11.20 -20.93 26.97
C CYS A 1029 -10.52 -21.84 25.93
N LYS A 1030 -9.60 -21.26 25.13
CA LYS A 1030 -8.87 -21.94 24.05
C LYS A 1030 -7.38 -22.13 24.39
N LEU A 1031 -7.04 -22.11 25.68
CA LEU A 1031 -5.66 -22.07 26.16
C LEU A 1031 -5.04 -23.48 26.13
N ASP A 1032 -3.98 -23.64 25.33
CA ASP A 1032 -3.18 -24.87 25.18
C ASP A 1032 -2.03 -24.94 26.21
N SER A 1033 -1.43 -23.80 26.53
CA SER A 1033 -0.20 -23.71 27.34
C SER A 1033 -0.24 -22.51 28.29
N LEU A 1034 0.00 -22.74 29.58
CA LEU A 1034 -0.02 -21.72 30.64
C LEU A 1034 1.26 -21.80 31.49
N SER A 1035 1.98 -20.68 31.63
CA SER A 1035 3.10 -20.58 32.57
C SER A 1035 2.72 -19.66 33.75
N LEU A 1036 2.69 -20.27 34.94
CA LEU A 1036 2.56 -19.62 36.25
C LEU A 1036 3.85 -19.81 37.07
N SER A 1037 4.98 -19.99 36.39
CA SER A 1037 6.28 -20.32 36.97
C SER A 1037 6.73 -19.24 37.96
N GLY A 1038 6.82 -19.57 39.25
CA GLY A 1038 7.20 -18.66 40.33
C GLY A 1038 6.18 -17.54 40.63
N CYS A 1039 4.88 -17.83 40.62
CA CYS A 1039 3.81 -16.86 40.93
C CYS A 1039 3.32 -16.85 42.39
N VAL A 1040 4.12 -17.41 43.32
CA VAL A 1040 3.83 -17.51 44.77
C VAL A 1040 2.56 -18.32 45.06
N ILE A 1041 2.38 -19.42 44.32
CA ILE A 1041 1.24 -20.32 44.43
C ILE A 1041 1.50 -21.36 45.52
N THR A 1042 0.56 -21.55 46.44
CA THR A 1042 0.64 -22.56 47.51
C THR A 1042 -0.27 -23.77 47.19
N ARG A 1043 -0.43 -24.68 48.16
CA ARG A 1043 -1.31 -25.84 48.09
C ARG A 1043 -2.78 -25.45 47.80
N VAL A 1044 -3.20 -24.24 48.20
CA VAL A 1044 -4.57 -23.75 47.99
C VAL A 1044 -4.80 -23.38 46.51
N GLY A 1045 -3.89 -22.64 45.88
CA GLY A 1045 -3.95 -22.33 44.45
C GLY A 1045 -3.67 -23.55 43.58
N GLY A 1046 -2.76 -24.44 44.00
CA GLY A 1046 -2.52 -25.73 43.34
C GLY A 1046 -3.78 -26.60 43.28
N ALA A 1047 -4.48 -26.77 44.41
CA ALA A 1047 -5.76 -27.47 44.44
C ALA A 1047 -6.85 -26.77 43.61
N SER A 1048 -6.86 -25.43 43.58
CA SER A 1048 -7.80 -24.64 42.77
C SER A 1048 -7.60 -24.87 41.25
N LEU A 1049 -6.34 -24.92 40.80
CA LEU A 1049 -5.98 -25.23 39.41
C LEU A 1049 -6.33 -26.67 39.02
N ALA A 1050 -6.02 -27.64 39.89
CA ALA A 1050 -6.41 -29.03 39.67
C ALA A 1050 -7.95 -29.16 39.52
N ALA A 1051 -8.72 -28.52 40.41
CA ALA A 1051 -10.19 -28.53 40.33
C ALA A 1051 -10.73 -27.81 39.07
N ALA A 1052 -10.05 -26.77 38.57
CA ALA A 1052 -10.45 -26.08 37.34
C ALA A 1052 -10.20 -26.93 36.09
N LEU A 1053 -9.04 -27.57 35.99
CA LEU A 1053 -8.66 -28.38 34.83
C LEU A 1053 -9.36 -29.75 34.81
N CYS A 1054 -9.73 -30.30 35.96
CA CYS A 1054 -10.68 -31.42 36.06
C CYS A 1054 -12.06 -31.10 35.45
N PHE A 1055 -12.46 -29.83 35.38
CA PHE A 1055 -13.79 -29.42 34.91
C PHE A 1055 -13.83 -29.13 33.39
N ASN A 1056 -12.68 -28.89 32.76
CA ASN A 1056 -12.60 -28.42 31.37
C ASN A 1056 -11.46 -29.13 30.61
N SER A 1057 -11.75 -30.33 30.11
CA SER A 1057 -10.74 -31.39 29.90
C SER A 1057 -10.17 -31.51 28.47
N SER A 1058 -10.22 -30.46 27.64
CA SER A 1058 -10.01 -30.61 26.17
C SER A 1058 -8.96 -29.71 25.51
N SER A 1059 -8.61 -28.53 26.05
CA SER A 1059 -7.62 -27.63 25.43
C SER A 1059 -6.22 -27.72 26.05
N MET A 1060 -6.10 -27.60 27.38
CA MET A 1060 -4.80 -27.39 28.02
C MET A 1060 -3.93 -28.66 27.99
N ARG A 1061 -2.71 -28.52 27.46
CA ARG A 1061 -1.72 -29.60 27.31
C ARG A 1061 -0.48 -29.38 28.17
N GLU A 1062 -0.14 -28.11 28.41
CA GLU A 1062 1.08 -27.73 29.12
C GLU A 1062 0.79 -26.77 30.28
N LEU A 1063 1.47 -26.99 31.40
CA LEU A 1063 1.39 -26.12 32.58
C LEU A 1063 2.77 -26.05 33.27
N ASP A 1064 3.31 -24.84 33.43
CA ASP A 1064 4.54 -24.62 34.20
C ASP A 1064 4.21 -23.97 35.54
N LEU A 1065 4.24 -24.79 36.60
CA LEU A 1065 4.13 -24.42 38.02
C LEU A 1065 5.49 -24.43 38.73
N SER A 1066 6.60 -24.55 38.01
CA SER A 1066 7.94 -24.59 38.63
C SER A 1066 8.19 -23.33 39.49
N TYR A 1067 8.99 -23.48 40.55
CA TYR A 1067 9.30 -22.42 41.52
C TYR A 1067 8.10 -21.91 42.34
N ASN A 1068 7.03 -22.70 42.48
CA ASN A 1068 5.91 -22.49 43.42
C ASN A 1068 5.87 -23.59 44.50
N HIS A 1069 4.82 -23.65 45.34
CA HIS A 1069 4.55 -24.79 46.23
C HIS A 1069 3.09 -25.33 46.10
N PRO A 1070 2.68 -25.84 44.91
CA PRO A 1070 1.31 -26.28 44.64
C PRO A 1070 0.87 -27.54 45.42
N GLY A 1071 1.80 -28.27 46.03
CA GLY A 1071 1.55 -29.47 46.82
C GLY A 1071 1.38 -30.75 46.00
N ASP A 1072 1.97 -31.82 46.52
CA ASP A 1072 2.17 -33.11 45.85
C ASP A 1072 0.84 -33.72 45.34
N SER A 1073 -0.25 -33.55 46.09
CA SER A 1073 -1.59 -33.99 45.71
C SER A 1073 -2.13 -33.30 44.46
N ALA A 1074 -1.91 -31.99 44.31
CA ALA A 1074 -2.32 -31.24 43.13
C ALA A 1074 -1.42 -31.57 41.94
N VAL A 1075 -0.10 -31.67 42.15
CA VAL A 1075 0.87 -32.09 41.13
C VAL A 1075 0.50 -33.48 40.58
N LYS A 1076 0.14 -34.42 41.46
CA LYS A 1076 -0.29 -35.77 41.06
C LYS A 1076 -1.54 -35.72 40.17
N LEU A 1077 -2.59 -34.99 40.56
CA LEU A 1077 -3.82 -34.87 39.76
C LEU A 1077 -3.54 -34.21 38.39
N LEU A 1078 -2.79 -33.10 38.37
CA LEU A 1078 -2.41 -32.40 37.14
C LEU A 1078 -1.56 -33.28 36.21
N SER A 1079 -0.66 -34.11 36.77
CA SER A 1079 0.18 -35.04 35.98
C SER A 1079 -0.59 -36.19 35.32
N GLN A 1080 -1.86 -36.40 35.71
CA GLN A 1080 -2.75 -37.40 35.09
C GLN A 1080 -3.61 -36.80 33.97
N GLN A 1081 -3.63 -35.47 33.81
CA GLN A 1081 -4.47 -34.76 32.85
C GLN A 1081 -3.68 -34.00 31.77
N LEU A 1082 -2.45 -33.57 32.08
CA LEU A 1082 -1.62 -32.75 31.20
C LEU A 1082 -0.47 -33.56 30.60
N HIS A 1083 -0.15 -33.30 29.34
CA HIS A 1083 0.99 -33.93 28.65
C HIS A 1083 2.33 -33.39 29.17
N ASN A 1084 2.44 -32.08 29.38
CA ASN A 1084 3.66 -31.40 29.81
C ASN A 1084 3.42 -30.59 31.10
N LEU A 1085 3.43 -31.26 32.26
CA LEU A 1085 3.46 -30.58 33.56
C LEU A 1085 4.91 -30.37 34.02
N ARG A 1086 5.26 -29.14 34.40
CA ARG A 1086 6.47 -28.83 35.17
C ARG A 1086 6.08 -28.29 36.54
N ALA A 1087 6.62 -28.88 37.60
CA ALA A 1087 6.21 -28.57 38.97
C ALA A 1087 7.34 -28.71 40.00
N ASP A 1088 8.60 -28.43 39.63
CA ASP A 1088 9.69 -28.35 40.62
C ASP A 1088 9.37 -27.27 41.66
N HIS A 1089 9.00 -27.72 42.85
CA HIS A 1089 8.48 -26.87 43.90
C HIS A 1089 9.54 -26.47 44.95
N GLY A 1090 10.79 -26.94 44.86
CA GLY A 1090 11.96 -26.52 45.64
C GLY A 1090 11.93 -26.57 47.20
N GLY A 1091 10.78 -26.52 47.85
CA GLY A 1091 10.60 -26.30 49.29
C GLY A 1091 9.83 -25.00 49.60
N GLU A 1092 9.49 -24.77 50.87
CA GLU A 1092 8.67 -23.64 51.31
C GLU A 1092 9.29 -22.26 51.03
N GLN A 1093 10.60 -22.18 50.80
CA GLN A 1093 11.27 -20.93 50.41
C GLN A 1093 10.73 -20.35 49.08
N ARG A 1094 10.07 -21.16 48.24
CA ARG A 1094 9.37 -20.69 47.03
C ARG A 1094 8.17 -19.77 47.32
N ILE A 1095 7.70 -19.72 48.56
CA ILE A 1095 6.55 -18.90 49.01
C ILE A 1095 7.00 -17.47 49.38
N LYS A 1096 8.32 -17.18 49.46
CA LYS A 1096 8.83 -15.80 49.67
C LYS A 1096 8.54 -14.91 48.44
N ALA A 1097 8.05 -13.69 48.64
CA ALA A 1097 7.76 -12.75 47.54
C ALA A 1097 9.03 -12.26 46.80
N GLY A 1098 8.84 -11.71 45.58
CA GLY A 1098 9.93 -11.16 44.76
C GLY A 1098 11.03 -12.17 44.42
N VAL A 1099 12.27 -11.71 44.22
CA VAL A 1099 13.39 -12.60 43.84
C VAL A 1099 13.86 -13.54 44.97
N ARG A 1100 13.43 -13.33 46.22
CA ARG A 1100 13.86 -14.16 47.37
C ARG A 1100 13.36 -15.61 47.31
N LYS A 1101 12.32 -15.93 46.51
CA LYS A 1101 11.92 -17.32 46.18
C LYS A 1101 12.99 -18.15 45.46
N TYR A 1102 13.99 -17.50 44.88
CA TYR A 1102 15.10 -18.18 44.19
C TYR A 1102 16.32 -18.41 45.08
N PHE A 1103 16.25 -18.13 46.39
CA PHE A 1103 17.40 -18.22 47.28
C PHE A 1103 18.10 -19.57 47.23
N CYS A 1104 19.43 -19.55 47.11
CA CYS A 1104 20.29 -20.72 47.20
C CYS A 1104 21.56 -20.44 48.02
N HIS A 1105 22.12 -21.49 48.61
CA HIS A 1105 23.46 -21.43 49.17
C HIS A 1105 24.49 -21.60 48.05
N ILE A 1106 25.48 -20.71 48.04
CA ILE A 1106 26.65 -20.78 47.17
C ILE A 1106 27.87 -21.15 48.01
N HIS A 1107 28.79 -21.93 47.43
CA HIS A 1107 29.98 -22.45 48.11
C HIS A 1107 31.24 -21.99 47.40
N LEU A 1108 32.25 -21.54 48.14
CA LEU A 1108 33.51 -21.02 47.59
C LEU A 1108 34.43 -22.16 47.14
N ASP A 1109 35.04 -22.05 45.96
CA ASP A 1109 36.00 -23.03 45.44
C ASP A 1109 37.41 -22.74 45.97
N THR A 1110 37.85 -23.54 46.94
CA THR A 1110 39.20 -23.53 47.52
C THR A 1110 40.29 -23.93 46.52
N ASN A 1111 39.95 -24.45 45.35
CA ASN A 1111 40.87 -24.69 44.24
C ASN A 1111 41.03 -23.48 43.31
N SER A 1112 40.13 -22.49 43.41
CA SER A 1112 40.21 -21.21 42.67
C SER A 1112 40.87 -20.08 43.47
N ILE A 1113 40.64 -20.04 44.79
CA ILE A 1113 40.99 -18.90 45.65
C ILE A 1113 42.48 -18.49 45.54
N ASN A 1114 42.72 -17.20 45.28
CA ASN A 1114 44.07 -16.64 45.26
C ASN A 1114 44.77 -16.76 46.63
N THR A 1115 46.09 -16.94 46.65
CA THR A 1115 46.85 -17.16 47.90
C THR A 1115 46.91 -15.95 48.83
N ASN A 1116 46.61 -14.73 48.37
CA ASN A 1116 46.47 -13.54 49.22
C ASN A 1116 45.03 -13.31 49.75
N LEU A 1117 44.17 -14.34 49.69
CA LEU A 1117 42.82 -14.32 50.25
C LEU A 1117 42.69 -15.37 51.36
N ARG A 1118 42.36 -14.93 52.58
CA ARG A 1118 42.09 -15.81 53.73
C ARG A 1118 40.61 -16.15 53.81
N LEU A 1119 40.30 -17.44 53.82
CA LEU A 1119 38.98 -17.99 54.11
C LEU A 1119 38.80 -18.13 55.63
N SER A 1120 37.61 -17.84 56.16
CA SER A 1120 37.27 -18.09 57.57
C SER A 1120 36.98 -19.57 57.86
N ASP A 1121 37.11 -19.99 59.11
CA ASP A 1121 36.96 -21.41 59.53
C ASP A 1121 35.61 -22.03 59.13
N ASN A 1122 34.55 -21.21 59.11
CA ASN A 1122 33.20 -21.61 58.68
C ASN A 1122 32.98 -21.59 57.14
N SER A 1123 34.03 -21.33 56.36
CA SER A 1123 34.04 -21.23 54.89
C SER A 1123 33.03 -20.25 54.28
N ARG A 1124 32.58 -19.24 55.04
CA ARG A 1124 31.61 -18.23 54.57
C ARG A 1124 32.17 -16.84 54.33
N THR A 1125 33.34 -16.50 54.88
CA THR A 1125 33.95 -15.17 54.71
C THR A 1125 35.30 -15.27 54.03
N VAL A 1126 35.52 -14.46 53.01
CA VAL A 1126 36.84 -14.28 52.37
C VAL A 1126 37.30 -12.85 52.66
N THR A 1127 38.54 -12.71 53.13
CA THR A 1127 39.19 -11.41 53.41
C THR A 1127 40.53 -11.36 52.69
N ARG A 1128 40.86 -10.23 52.06
CA ARG A 1128 42.20 -10.03 51.48
C ARG A 1128 43.23 -9.64 52.53
N VAL A 1129 44.36 -10.34 52.52
CA VAL A 1129 45.46 -10.19 53.48
C VAL A 1129 46.81 -10.08 52.75
N GLU A 1130 47.79 -9.45 53.39
CA GLU A 1130 49.15 -9.31 52.83
C GLU A 1130 49.92 -10.64 52.82
N GLU A 1131 49.69 -11.49 53.82
CA GLU A 1131 50.36 -12.80 53.96
C GLU A 1131 49.77 -13.86 53.01
N LYS A 1132 50.65 -14.63 52.37
CA LYS A 1132 50.22 -15.73 51.49
C LYS A 1132 49.79 -16.95 52.31
N GLN A 1133 48.52 -17.32 52.13
CA GLN A 1133 47.88 -18.47 52.76
C GLN A 1133 48.33 -19.78 52.09
N LEU A 1134 48.47 -20.84 52.89
CA LEU A 1134 49.02 -22.14 52.49
C LEU A 1134 47.97 -23.04 51.80
N TYR A 1135 47.48 -22.62 50.63
CA TYR A 1135 46.65 -23.49 49.78
C TYR A 1135 47.50 -24.38 48.86
N PRO A 1136 47.12 -25.65 48.60
CA PRO A 1136 47.77 -26.49 47.60
C PRO A 1136 47.77 -25.84 46.20
N ASP A 1137 48.83 -26.03 45.41
CA ASP A 1137 48.81 -25.54 44.03
C ASP A 1137 47.75 -26.28 43.19
N HIS A 1138 47.13 -25.54 42.28
CA HIS A 1138 46.08 -26.05 41.42
C HIS A 1138 46.02 -25.30 40.09
N LYS A 1139 45.73 -26.03 39.01
CA LYS A 1139 45.60 -25.49 37.64
C LYS A 1139 44.58 -24.35 37.58
N ASP A 1140 43.49 -24.47 38.34
CA ASP A 1140 42.35 -23.53 38.34
C ASP A 1140 42.48 -22.41 39.40
N ARG A 1141 43.63 -22.28 40.07
CA ARG A 1141 43.88 -21.24 41.09
C ARG A 1141 44.25 -19.90 40.45
N PHE A 1142 43.61 -18.80 40.87
CA PHE A 1142 44.00 -17.44 40.47
C PHE A 1142 45.38 -17.09 41.04
N ASP A 1143 46.34 -16.67 40.20
CA ASP A 1143 47.72 -16.37 40.61
C ASP A 1143 47.98 -14.88 40.92
N TYR A 1144 47.60 -13.99 40.02
CA TYR A 1144 47.88 -12.55 40.07
C TYR A 1144 46.68 -11.73 40.56
N CYS A 1145 45.47 -12.12 40.17
CA CYS A 1145 44.25 -11.41 40.54
C CYS A 1145 43.72 -11.92 41.89
N TRP A 1146 43.46 -11.03 42.83
CA TRP A 1146 42.85 -11.35 44.14
C TRP A 1146 41.38 -11.75 43.99
N GLN A 1147 41.15 -12.96 43.48
CA GLN A 1147 39.84 -13.47 43.10
C GLN A 1147 39.57 -14.88 43.64
N VAL A 1148 38.28 -15.21 43.72
CA VAL A 1148 37.74 -16.53 44.02
C VAL A 1148 36.46 -16.74 43.20
N LEU A 1149 36.21 -17.97 42.78
CA LEU A 1149 34.93 -18.43 42.23
C LEU A 1149 34.21 -19.32 43.25
N CYS A 1150 32.91 -19.48 43.07
CA CYS A 1150 32.15 -20.55 43.70
C CYS A 1150 32.27 -21.86 42.91
N SER A 1151 32.06 -23.00 43.59
CA SER A 1151 32.18 -24.34 43.01
C SER A 1151 30.94 -24.80 42.23
N THR A 1152 29.76 -24.25 42.55
CA THR A 1152 28.49 -24.62 41.91
C THR A 1152 28.23 -23.80 40.66
N GLY A 1153 28.06 -24.47 39.51
CA GLY A 1153 27.63 -23.84 38.26
C GLY A 1153 26.11 -23.67 38.18
N LEU A 1154 25.65 -22.45 37.92
CA LEU A 1154 24.24 -22.06 37.91
C LEU A 1154 23.64 -22.10 36.50
N THR A 1155 22.56 -22.87 36.33
CA THR A 1155 21.87 -23.14 35.05
C THR A 1155 20.37 -22.80 35.01
N GLY A 1156 19.76 -22.50 36.17
CA GLY A 1156 18.33 -22.18 36.34
C GLY A 1156 18.11 -20.78 36.90
N ARG A 1157 17.09 -20.59 37.74
CA ARG A 1157 16.82 -19.33 38.46
C ARG A 1157 17.37 -19.39 39.90
N TYR A 1158 18.23 -18.44 40.25
CA TYR A 1158 18.92 -18.40 41.55
C TYR A 1158 19.05 -16.98 42.11
N TYR A 1159 19.02 -16.88 43.43
CA TYR A 1159 19.25 -15.64 44.20
C TYR A 1159 20.20 -15.92 45.36
N TRP A 1160 21.09 -14.97 45.68
CA TRP A 1160 21.90 -15.03 46.91
C TRP A 1160 22.22 -13.63 47.41
N GLU A 1161 22.45 -13.50 48.71
CA GLU A 1161 22.86 -12.24 49.36
C GLU A 1161 24.30 -12.35 49.88
N VAL A 1162 25.11 -11.32 49.65
CA VAL A 1162 26.45 -11.19 50.21
C VAL A 1162 26.62 -9.87 50.93
N GLU A 1163 27.29 -9.92 52.07
CA GLU A 1163 27.67 -8.77 52.87
C GLU A 1163 29.14 -8.44 52.60
N ARG A 1164 29.48 -7.16 52.42
CA ARG A 1164 30.82 -6.72 52.01
C ARG A 1164 31.39 -5.64 52.93
N ASN A 1165 32.70 -5.74 53.18
CA ASN A 1165 33.49 -4.64 53.73
C ASN A 1165 34.50 -4.15 52.69
N GLY A 1166 34.75 -2.84 52.66
CA GLY A 1166 35.68 -2.21 51.73
C GLY A 1166 35.25 -2.23 50.26
N ASN A 1167 36.25 -2.25 49.37
CA ASN A 1167 36.08 -2.17 47.91
C ASN A 1167 36.17 -3.57 47.29
N VAL A 1168 35.03 -4.12 46.86
CA VAL A 1168 34.92 -5.49 46.34
C VAL A 1168 34.11 -5.54 45.06
N TYR A 1169 34.37 -6.54 44.22
CA TYR A 1169 33.62 -6.79 42.99
C TYR A 1169 32.78 -8.05 43.20
N ILE A 1170 31.50 -7.99 42.85
CA ILE A 1170 30.54 -9.08 42.97
C ILE A 1170 30.14 -9.49 41.55
N ALA A 1171 30.56 -10.67 41.11
CA ALA A 1171 30.50 -11.09 39.72
C ALA A 1171 29.81 -12.44 39.52
N VAL A 1172 29.42 -12.69 38.27
CA VAL A 1172 29.19 -14.02 37.73
C VAL A 1172 30.07 -14.22 36.50
N SER A 1173 30.58 -15.43 36.31
CA SER A 1173 31.53 -15.77 35.25
C SER A 1173 31.29 -17.17 34.71
N TYR A 1174 31.59 -17.41 33.43
CA TYR A 1174 31.81 -18.78 32.96
C TYR A 1174 33.05 -19.37 33.63
N GLY A 1175 33.03 -20.68 33.88
CA GLY A 1175 34.13 -21.38 34.58
C GLY A 1175 35.47 -21.37 33.82
N ARG A 1176 35.42 -21.18 32.49
CA ARG A 1176 36.58 -21.09 31.59
C ARG A 1176 37.36 -19.77 31.62
N ILE A 1177 36.99 -18.82 32.49
CA ILE A 1177 37.73 -17.56 32.67
C ILE A 1177 39.22 -17.83 32.89
N ARG A 1178 40.08 -17.05 32.23
CA ARG A 1178 41.54 -17.16 32.39
C ARG A 1178 41.92 -16.87 33.85
N ARG A 1179 42.73 -17.73 34.46
CA ARG A 1179 43.11 -17.61 35.89
C ARG A 1179 44.59 -17.35 36.13
N LYS A 1180 45.40 -17.38 35.08
CA LYS A 1180 46.87 -17.27 35.15
C LYS A 1180 47.40 -16.05 34.38
N GLY A 1181 48.22 -15.25 35.05
CA GLY A 1181 48.93 -14.09 34.51
C GLY A 1181 48.21 -12.74 34.67
N ASN A 1182 48.95 -11.65 34.46
CA ASN A 1182 48.46 -10.27 34.51
C ASN A 1182 47.88 -9.84 33.14
N SER A 1183 46.60 -10.15 32.90
CA SER A 1183 45.83 -9.70 31.73
C SER A 1183 44.44 -9.23 32.13
N SER A 1184 43.84 -8.33 31.35
CA SER A 1184 42.40 -8.00 31.45
C SER A 1184 41.50 -9.23 31.32
N ASP A 1185 41.94 -10.25 30.57
CA ASP A 1185 41.20 -11.52 30.41
C ASP A 1185 40.96 -12.22 31.76
N CYS A 1186 41.84 -11.99 32.74
CA CYS A 1186 41.80 -12.63 34.04
C CYS A 1186 40.87 -11.93 35.04
N VAL A 1187 40.45 -10.69 34.78
CA VAL A 1187 39.75 -9.83 35.75
C VAL A 1187 38.24 -9.84 35.49
N PHE A 1188 37.44 -10.07 36.54
CA PHE A 1188 35.98 -10.05 36.44
C PHE A 1188 35.46 -8.73 35.84
N GLY A 1189 34.57 -8.83 34.86
CA GLY A 1189 34.02 -7.70 34.11
C GLY A 1189 34.93 -7.09 33.02
N ARG A 1190 36.23 -7.41 32.99
CA ARG A 1190 37.16 -6.91 31.96
C ARG A 1190 37.30 -7.83 30.74
N ASN A 1191 36.61 -8.96 30.74
CA ASN A 1191 36.49 -9.90 29.62
C ASN A 1191 35.02 -10.02 29.14
N ASP A 1192 34.79 -10.85 28.13
CA ASP A 1192 33.46 -11.19 27.61
C ASP A 1192 32.78 -12.37 28.31
N GLN A 1193 33.47 -13.00 29.27
CA GLN A 1193 33.05 -14.24 29.95
C GLN A 1193 32.46 -14.00 31.34
N SER A 1194 32.47 -12.74 31.82
CA SER A 1194 32.04 -12.36 33.16
C SER A 1194 31.36 -10.99 33.19
N TRP A 1195 30.52 -10.80 34.20
CA TRP A 1195 29.73 -9.60 34.45
C TRP A 1195 29.88 -9.25 35.93
N SER A 1196 30.29 -8.02 36.23
CA SER A 1196 30.72 -7.62 37.58
C SER A 1196 30.01 -6.35 38.05
N LEU A 1197 29.51 -6.36 39.30
CA LEU A 1197 29.16 -5.15 40.03
C LEU A 1197 30.33 -4.77 40.96
N ASN A 1198 31.05 -3.74 40.57
CA ASN A 1198 32.16 -3.17 41.32
C ASN A 1198 31.58 -2.23 42.39
N CYS A 1199 31.75 -2.60 43.65
CA CYS A 1199 31.17 -1.92 44.80
C CYS A 1199 32.25 -1.07 45.48
N PHE A 1200 32.24 0.24 45.21
CA PHE A 1200 33.19 1.18 45.77
C PHE A 1200 32.61 1.97 46.95
N SER A 1201 33.49 2.60 47.72
CA SER A 1201 33.12 3.64 48.67
C SER A 1201 32.38 4.78 47.93
N GLY A 1202 31.10 4.96 48.25
CA GLY A 1202 30.25 6.03 47.72
C GLY A 1202 29.55 5.77 46.37
N PHE A 1203 29.92 4.75 45.57
CA PHE A 1203 29.20 4.45 44.32
C PHE A 1203 29.30 3.00 43.82
N TYR A 1204 28.35 2.63 42.96
CA TYR A 1204 28.36 1.38 42.19
C TYR A 1204 28.77 1.60 40.74
N SER A 1205 29.53 0.66 40.17
CA SER A 1205 29.85 0.59 38.74
C SER A 1205 29.67 -0.84 38.23
N PHE A 1206 29.13 -1.01 37.03
CA PHE A 1206 28.98 -2.32 36.39
C PHE A 1206 30.00 -2.49 35.25
N SER A 1207 30.70 -3.62 35.23
CA SER A 1207 31.75 -3.94 34.26
C SER A 1207 31.42 -5.20 33.44
N HIS A 1208 31.49 -5.08 32.12
CA HIS A 1208 31.52 -6.19 31.17
C HIS A 1208 32.28 -5.78 29.90
N LYS A 1209 33.06 -6.70 29.30
CA LYS A 1209 33.86 -6.43 28.07
C LYS A 1209 34.77 -5.20 28.19
N ASN A 1210 35.35 -5.00 29.39
CA ASN A 1210 36.21 -3.84 29.72
C ASN A 1210 35.51 -2.48 29.50
N LYS A 1211 34.19 -2.43 29.67
CA LYS A 1211 33.38 -1.21 29.71
C LYS A 1211 32.76 -1.07 31.09
N ASP A 1212 33.05 0.04 31.76
CA ASP A 1212 32.58 0.34 33.10
C ASP A 1212 31.46 1.38 33.05
N THR A 1213 30.31 1.09 33.67
CA THR A 1213 29.13 1.96 33.70
C THR A 1213 28.79 2.34 35.14
N ARG A 1214 28.99 3.61 35.50
CA ARG A 1214 28.65 4.15 36.83
C ARG A 1214 27.12 4.27 36.95
N ILE A 1215 26.55 3.79 38.06
CA ILE A 1215 25.11 3.52 38.17
C ILE A 1215 24.42 4.37 39.25
N SER A 1216 24.95 4.43 40.47
CA SER A 1216 24.30 5.14 41.58
C SER A 1216 25.27 5.43 42.72
N SER A 1217 24.87 6.31 43.65
CA SER A 1217 25.55 6.51 44.93
C SER A 1217 25.16 5.43 45.95
N CYS A 1218 26.15 4.88 46.64
CA CYS A 1218 26.01 3.76 47.58
C CYS A 1218 25.59 4.25 48.98
N ARG A 1219 24.53 3.67 49.56
CA ARG A 1219 24.04 4.04 50.91
C ARG A 1219 24.28 2.94 51.95
N SER A 1220 25.55 2.78 52.32
CA SER A 1220 26.07 2.18 53.58
C SER A 1220 25.54 0.82 54.08
N SER A 1221 24.61 0.14 53.41
CA SER A 1221 23.96 -1.08 53.94
C SER A 1221 24.85 -2.32 53.97
N GLY A 1222 26.01 -2.28 53.31
CA GLY A 1222 26.97 -3.39 53.24
C GLY A 1222 26.51 -4.62 52.45
N ARG A 1223 25.20 -4.84 52.25
CA ARG A 1223 24.66 -6.07 51.67
C ARG A 1223 24.13 -5.88 50.25
N VAL A 1224 24.48 -6.81 49.37
CA VAL A 1224 24.10 -6.85 47.96
C VAL A 1224 23.47 -8.21 47.64
N GLY A 1225 22.27 -8.17 47.07
CA GLY A 1225 21.57 -9.34 46.53
C GLY A 1225 21.85 -9.48 45.03
N VAL A 1226 22.09 -10.70 44.57
CA VAL A 1226 22.28 -11.03 43.15
C VAL A 1226 21.20 -12.02 42.73
N TYR A 1227 20.47 -11.69 41.67
CA TYR A 1227 19.49 -12.58 41.03
C TYR A 1227 19.98 -12.94 39.62
N VAL A 1228 19.91 -14.22 39.25
CA VAL A 1228 20.14 -14.69 37.90
C VAL A 1228 19.02 -15.60 37.43
N ASP A 1229 18.54 -15.36 36.21
CA ASP A 1229 17.65 -16.24 35.45
C ASP A 1229 18.43 -16.69 34.21
N CYS A 1230 19.11 -17.84 34.31
CA CYS A 1230 19.91 -18.34 33.21
C CYS A 1230 19.05 -18.61 31.95
N PRO A 1231 17.87 -19.25 32.04
CA PRO A 1231 16.96 -19.43 30.89
C PRO A 1231 16.46 -18.13 30.25
N ALA A 1232 16.12 -17.10 31.04
CA ALA A 1232 15.69 -15.80 30.50
C ALA A 1232 16.85 -14.86 30.12
N GLY A 1233 18.10 -15.27 30.37
CA GLY A 1233 19.29 -14.47 30.10
C GLY A 1233 19.40 -13.20 30.96
N ARG A 1234 18.82 -13.17 32.17
CA ARG A 1234 18.74 -11.98 33.03
C ARG A 1234 19.69 -12.09 34.23
N LEU A 1235 20.48 -11.05 34.50
CA LEU A 1235 21.28 -10.87 35.73
C LEU A 1235 20.92 -9.53 36.36
N SER A 1236 20.54 -9.52 37.63
CA SER A 1236 20.10 -8.32 38.37
C SER A 1236 20.76 -8.21 39.74
N PHE A 1237 21.10 -6.99 40.14
CA PHE A 1237 21.73 -6.65 41.40
C PHE A 1237 20.84 -5.73 42.23
N TYR A 1238 20.83 -5.93 43.55
CA TYR A 1238 19.99 -5.20 44.50
C TYR A 1238 20.81 -4.76 45.72
N GLU A 1239 20.56 -3.55 46.21
CA GLU A 1239 21.01 -3.06 47.52
C GLU A 1239 19.99 -3.58 48.55
N VAL A 1240 20.46 -4.33 49.55
CA VAL A 1240 19.59 -4.97 50.54
C VAL A 1240 19.58 -4.14 51.81
N SER A 1241 18.40 -3.81 52.32
CA SER A 1241 18.19 -3.10 53.58
C SER A 1241 17.04 -3.72 54.36
N SER A 1242 17.39 -4.55 55.35
CA SER A 1242 16.48 -5.44 56.09
C SER A 1242 15.57 -6.23 55.16
N ASP A 1243 14.29 -5.85 55.07
CA ASP A 1243 13.26 -6.55 54.31
C ASP A 1243 13.05 -6.00 52.89
N SER A 1244 13.71 -4.88 52.56
CA SER A 1244 13.58 -4.21 51.26
C SER A 1244 14.74 -4.53 50.31
N LEU A 1245 14.40 -4.70 49.02
CA LEU A 1245 15.35 -4.88 47.91
C LEU A 1245 15.26 -3.68 46.97
N ARG A 1246 16.26 -2.80 47.01
CA ARG A 1246 16.36 -1.66 46.10
C ARG A 1246 17.16 -2.07 44.86
N HIS A 1247 16.59 -1.93 43.67
CA HIS A 1247 17.28 -2.25 42.42
C HIS A 1247 18.54 -1.38 42.24
N ILE A 1248 19.66 -2.01 41.88
CA ILE A 1248 20.90 -1.33 41.45
C ILE A 1248 21.00 -1.38 39.93
N HIS A 1249 20.99 -2.58 39.36
CA HIS A 1249 21.25 -2.77 37.93
C HIS A 1249 20.67 -4.10 37.41
N THR A 1250 20.30 -4.12 36.13
CA THR A 1250 20.00 -5.37 35.39
C THR A 1250 20.71 -5.33 34.05
N THR A 1251 21.38 -6.43 33.71
CA THR A 1251 21.90 -6.71 32.36
C THR A 1251 21.18 -7.94 31.81
N CYS A 1252 21.05 -8.01 30.49
CA CYS A 1252 20.46 -9.16 29.81
C CYS A 1252 21.35 -9.62 28.64
N THR A 1253 21.59 -10.92 28.54
CA THR A 1253 22.43 -11.58 27.54
C THR A 1253 22.09 -13.07 27.50
N SER A 1254 22.21 -13.71 26.34
CA SER A 1254 22.17 -15.17 26.27
C SER A 1254 23.38 -15.75 27.00
N PHE A 1255 23.15 -16.60 28.01
CA PHE A 1255 24.20 -17.35 28.67
C PHE A 1255 24.39 -18.70 27.98
N THR A 1256 25.63 -19.02 27.59
CA THR A 1256 25.96 -20.23 26.80
C THR A 1256 26.42 -21.40 27.65
N GLU A 1257 26.78 -21.15 28.90
CA GLU A 1257 27.42 -22.07 29.84
C GLU A 1257 26.95 -21.81 31.28
N PRO A 1258 27.13 -22.77 32.21
CA PRO A 1258 26.86 -22.55 33.62
C PRO A 1258 27.63 -21.34 34.18
N LEU A 1259 26.93 -20.50 34.94
CA LEU A 1259 27.50 -19.31 35.58
C LEU A 1259 27.97 -19.64 36.99
N TYR A 1260 29.19 -19.21 37.32
CA TYR A 1260 29.78 -19.37 38.64
C TYR A 1260 29.83 -17.97 39.30
N PRO A 1261 29.21 -17.78 40.48
CA PRO A 1261 29.43 -16.59 41.29
C PRO A 1261 30.92 -16.40 41.61
N GLY A 1262 31.38 -15.15 41.72
CA GLY A 1262 32.78 -14.84 41.98
C GLY A 1262 32.99 -13.49 42.63
N PHE A 1263 34.12 -13.34 43.32
CA PHE A 1263 34.44 -12.15 44.10
C PHE A 1263 35.88 -11.68 43.86
N MET A 1264 36.10 -10.37 43.77
CA MET A 1264 37.44 -9.74 43.71
C MET A 1264 37.61 -8.70 44.83
N PHE A 1265 38.83 -8.57 45.35
CA PHE A 1265 39.13 -7.74 46.52
C PHE A 1265 40.17 -6.66 46.20
N TRP A 1266 39.74 -5.40 46.08
CA TRP A 1266 40.60 -4.32 45.56
C TRP A 1266 41.51 -3.68 46.61
N SER A 1267 41.06 -3.60 47.86
CA SER A 1267 41.87 -3.13 48.99
C SER A 1267 42.20 -4.27 49.95
N ILE A 1268 43.27 -4.13 50.74
CA ILE A 1268 43.56 -5.00 51.89
C ILE A 1268 42.44 -4.83 52.92
N ASP A 1269 42.19 -5.85 53.74
CA ASP A 1269 41.09 -5.96 54.73
C ASP A 1269 39.67 -5.84 54.16
N SER A 1270 39.52 -5.70 52.83
CA SER A 1270 38.23 -5.85 52.18
C SER A 1270 37.79 -7.31 52.24
N SER A 1271 36.51 -7.53 52.54
CA SER A 1271 35.95 -8.86 52.77
C SER A 1271 34.56 -9.02 52.15
N VAL A 1272 34.19 -10.28 51.92
CA VAL A 1272 32.85 -10.71 51.47
C VAL A 1272 32.42 -11.89 52.34
N SER A 1273 31.25 -11.77 52.94
CA SER A 1273 30.61 -12.79 53.78
C SER A 1273 29.32 -13.27 53.13
N LEU A 1274 29.17 -14.59 52.99
CA LEU A 1274 27.97 -15.22 52.41
C LEU A 1274 26.84 -15.24 53.45
N SER A 1275 25.72 -14.57 53.13
CA SER A 1275 24.60 -14.39 54.07
C SER A 1275 23.68 -15.62 54.11
N PRO A 1276 23.30 -16.13 55.29
CA PRO A 1276 22.09 -16.95 55.44
C PRO A 1276 20.82 -16.07 55.33
N LEU A 1277 19.70 -16.68 54.91
CA LEU A 1277 18.41 -16.04 54.57
C LEU A 1277 17.25 -17.01 54.88
#